data_AF-A0A523IEI9-F1
#
_entry.id   AF-A0A523IEI9-F1
#
_cell.length_a   1.000
_cell.length_b   1.000
_cell.length_c   1.000
_cell.angle_alpha   90.00
_cell.angle_beta   90.00
_cell.angle_gamma   90.00
#
_symmetry.space_group_name_H-M   'P 1'
#
loop_
_entity.id
_entity.type
_entity.pdbx_description
1 polymer ?
#
loop_
_entity_poly.entity_id
_entity_poly.type
_entity_poly.pdbx_seq_one_letter_code
_entity_poly.pdbx_strand_id
1 'polypeptide(L)'
;MGLDVGGSGGRCLLVNVESGQVVTALRGWEHRVVPGTAGLGFDLDLESLWARLGEASREALERAGARPEQVLGMAVTSMRFALVVVDRAGRAVFGAPNRDGRAGLQALELARDHGEEIHRRSGHWPSAVFALARLRWLATNAETWKRADKALALSDWVTYRLCGELASEPSQAGHSALLDLDADDWAWDLIERLELPRKLFPPMHPCGHPLGTLREEAASALGLRTGTPVALGGGDTQCALLGAGAVEAGEFTAVAGTTAPVQLVLDTPLRDAEARLWAARHVVPERWVLESNAGPLGEVLDRFARVLYPDAPHAIARLAAEAQSSPIGAGGILSNLGVALMNGREMSVPIGSITLSHITLPSEDPAARGQVGRALLEGMAYGLRANVEQLRAASGRELSALRLTGGMSRSAAWSQLLSDVMHVPIVVPATVEASALGAAICAGAGAGVFKDLLEGSAALVRSGREYTPEPDHAERYEACYQDWREFQQAREPADKLAAQIALRAILSTPDPAQAERGPRFRPRILVTADLDSAGLAALRSLGEVEYASYREAMRLLTGPDLARALAGYDVFVTEIDVVDVAALRELPELRVIVVCRGDAVNTDLAACSALGIPVLNTPGRNADAVADLTVGFALMLARKLPEASAFLREPGGEAGDMARMGQAFQRLRGRELWRKTIGLIGLGAVGRGVARRLRAFGARILVYDPYLPEESARMADAEPVSLEVLLAESDFVSLHAAVTDDSRGLIGAAELARMKPGAYLINTARSALIDEEALIEALRSGHLGGAALDVFAVEPPGPDHPLLALPNVIATPHVGGNTVEVSAHQGLIVAEELERLLDGERPQHLLNPEALQDFSWQSPRKPQDPELLERLASGPGPAVTDLQQKKTSAPPQAAKKERSKAAMPTPASKTTDTGAIRSQMERILRDFVGRVQQDEKLQAFAGGKDVMLQFSLTDLDLEFYIGFQGDAVHSNLGAAPESAGVQLKMGADVLDGMMTGRVNAMQSAMSGKLSFSGDTAKAMTLQHIQRDLSRLYSEAREEIGDPGDLSALAQEGAAAATPVGQDDPRQQLVNIVNELYSTQLITATGGNVSVRIPGTDELWITPSQLFKGDLSPEILVRINLDGESLDKGARSPSSELLMHCAVYKARSDVQCVVHAHAPHATILANAELPFLPISTEAAFFADLPRIPFVMPGTQALGDAIVEAMGKGWAVLMQNHGLLVAGRSLRRAADMCEIIDRSSEVILGCYAVGKEPPTLPKDTVDMLRKMGDLIA
;
A
#
# COMPACT_ATOMS: atom_id res chain seq x y z
N MET A 1 -22.40 -7.81 -18.91
CA MET A 1 -21.81 -7.35 -17.62
C MET A 1 -22.81 -7.66 -16.51
N GLY A 2 -22.35 -8.13 -15.36
CA GLY A 2 -23.16 -8.29 -14.15
C GLY A 2 -22.59 -7.47 -13.01
N LEU A 3 -23.43 -6.69 -12.34
CA LEU A 3 -23.07 -6.00 -11.09
C LEU A 3 -23.69 -6.75 -9.91
N ASP A 4 -22.90 -7.05 -8.89
CA ASP A 4 -23.35 -7.70 -7.65
C ASP A 4 -23.11 -6.76 -6.46
N VAL A 5 -24.20 -6.24 -5.90
CA VAL A 5 -24.19 -5.28 -4.79
C VAL A 5 -24.39 -6.03 -3.47
N GLY A 6 -23.30 -6.59 -2.93
CA GLY A 6 -23.29 -7.42 -1.73
C GLY A 6 -23.21 -6.65 -0.41
N GLY A 7 -23.36 -7.37 0.71
CA GLY A 7 -23.36 -6.79 2.06
C GLY A 7 -22.08 -6.04 2.44
N SER A 8 -20.92 -6.64 2.19
CA SER A 8 -19.61 -6.08 2.55
C SER A 8 -18.87 -5.42 1.39
N GLY A 9 -19.47 -5.36 0.20
CA GLY A 9 -18.84 -4.80 -1.00
C GLY A 9 -19.58 -5.09 -2.30
N GLY A 10 -19.19 -4.38 -3.35
CA GLY A 10 -19.74 -4.48 -4.69
C GLY A 10 -18.76 -5.12 -5.66
N ARG A 11 -19.26 -5.99 -6.55
CA ARG A 11 -18.48 -6.65 -7.60
C ARG A 11 -18.97 -6.26 -8.98
N CYS A 12 -18.04 -6.03 -9.90
CA CYS A 12 -18.33 -6.02 -11.32
C CYS A 12 -17.76 -7.29 -11.95
N LEU A 13 -18.57 -7.99 -12.76
CA LEU A 13 -18.18 -9.14 -13.55
C LEU A 13 -18.42 -8.87 -15.04
N LEU A 14 -17.37 -9.03 -15.82
CA LEU A 14 -17.43 -9.13 -17.28
C LEU A 14 -17.29 -10.59 -17.67
N VAL A 15 -18.11 -11.04 -18.61
CA VAL A 15 -18.04 -12.37 -19.19
C VAL A 15 -17.97 -12.24 -20.70
N ASN A 16 -16.98 -12.87 -21.31
CA ASN A 16 -16.92 -13.03 -22.75
C ASN A 16 -17.95 -14.08 -23.17
N VAL A 17 -18.89 -13.71 -24.03
CA VAL A 17 -20.02 -14.57 -24.42
C VAL A 17 -19.62 -15.76 -25.27
N GLU A 18 -18.48 -15.68 -25.98
CA GLU A 18 -17.97 -16.76 -26.85
C GLU A 18 -17.09 -17.73 -26.06
N SER A 19 -16.17 -17.22 -25.25
CA SER A 19 -15.20 -18.04 -24.50
C SER A 19 -15.68 -18.43 -23.09
N GLY A 20 -16.73 -17.77 -22.60
CA GLY A 20 -17.20 -17.85 -21.21
C GLY A 20 -16.21 -17.26 -20.19
N GLN A 21 -15.11 -16.64 -20.60
CA GLN A 21 -14.06 -16.16 -19.70
C GLN A 21 -14.58 -14.99 -18.86
N VAL A 22 -14.32 -15.05 -17.55
CA VAL A 22 -14.78 -14.05 -16.59
C VAL A 22 -13.62 -13.18 -16.10
N VAL A 23 -13.89 -11.89 -15.95
CA VAL A 23 -13.00 -10.91 -15.30
C VAL A 23 -13.80 -10.19 -14.23
N THR A 24 -13.22 -10.03 -13.05
CA THR A 24 -13.90 -9.43 -11.90
C THR A 24 -13.07 -8.34 -11.23
N ALA A 25 -13.78 -7.39 -10.64
CA ALA A 25 -13.22 -6.37 -9.75
C ALA A 25 -14.17 -6.19 -8.55
N LEU A 26 -13.61 -5.91 -7.37
CA LEU A 26 -14.32 -5.81 -6.08
C LEU A 26 -13.98 -4.49 -5.39
N ARG A 27 -14.97 -3.90 -4.72
CA ARG A 27 -14.79 -2.80 -3.75
C ARG A 27 -15.51 -3.11 -2.46
N GLY A 28 -14.80 -3.02 -1.33
CA GLY A 28 -15.39 -3.17 0.00
C GLY A 28 -16.13 -1.90 0.45
N TRP A 29 -17.10 -2.06 1.35
CA TRP A 29 -17.74 -0.96 2.08
C TRP A 29 -18.27 -1.44 3.43
N GLU A 30 -18.58 -0.46 4.30
CA GLU A 30 -19.16 -0.69 5.62
C GLU A 30 -20.52 -0.01 5.73
N HIS A 31 -21.32 -0.47 6.71
CA HIS A 31 -22.64 0.11 6.99
C HIS A 31 -22.57 0.98 8.23
N ARG A 32 -23.17 2.17 8.14
CA ARG A 32 -23.18 3.13 9.26
C ARG A 32 -24.23 2.70 10.28
N VAL A 33 -23.84 2.60 11.54
CA VAL A 33 -24.79 2.37 12.65
C VAL A 33 -25.65 3.63 12.84
N VAL A 34 -26.95 3.44 13.03
CA VAL A 34 -27.90 4.54 13.21
C VAL A 34 -28.07 4.87 14.70
N PRO A 35 -27.85 6.13 15.10
CA PRO A 35 -28.11 6.57 16.47
C PRO A 35 -29.56 6.35 16.91
N GLY A 36 -29.75 6.08 18.20
CA GLY A 36 -31.05 5.84 18.83
C GLY A 36 -31.67 4.47 18.52
N THR A 37 -30.89 3.53 17.96
CA THR A 37 -31.40 2.19 17.57
C THR A 37 -30.81 1.05 18.40
N ALA A 38 -30.15 1.36 19.51
CA ALA A 38 -29.45 0.39 20.37
C ALA A 38 -28.44 -0.48 19.60
N GLY A 39 -27.80 0.09 18.57
CA GLY A 39 -26.82 -0.60 17.72
C GLY A 39 -27.42 -1.61 16.72
N LEU A 40 -28.75 -1.69 16.58
CA LEU A 40 -29.42 -2.62 15.67
C LEU A 40 -29.75 -2.00 14.29
N GLY A 41 -29.73 -0.67 14.18
CA GLY A 41 -30.02 0.05 12.96
C GLY A 41 -28.77 0.33 12.13
N PHE A 42 -28.86 0.15 10.82
CA PHE A 42 -27.80 0.39 9.85
C PHE A 42 -28.31 1.13 8.61
N ASP A 43 -27.63 2.19 8.17
CA ASP A 43 -27.95 2.89 6.92
C ASP A 43 -26.98 2.51 5.79
N LEU A 44 -27.48 2.56 4.55
CA LEU A 44 -26.70 2.45 3.33
C LEU A 44 -26.21 3.82 2.88
N ASP A 45 -24.89 4.00 2.75
CA ASP A 45 -24.31 5.13 2.02
C ASP A 45 -24.39 4.86 0.51
N LEU A 46 -25.52 5.25 -0.08
CA LEU A 46 -25.86 4.98 -1.47
C LEU A 46 -24.95 5.73 -2.47
N GLU A 47 -24.39 6.88 -2.10
CA GLU A 47 -23.47 7.64 -2.95
C GLU A 47 -22.08 7.01 -2.97
N SER A 48 -21.55 6.65 -1.79
CA SER A 48 -20.28 5.91 -1.69
C SER A 48 -20.36 4.57 -2.40
N LEU A 49 -21.48 3.86 -2.25
CA LEU A 49 -21.77 2.60 -2.94
C LEU A 49 -21.74 2.80 -4.46
N TRP A 50 -22.42 3.82 -5.00
CA TRP A 50 -22.47 4.10 -6.43
C TRP A 50 -21.08 4.43 -7.01
N ALA A 51 -20.30 5.27 -6.31
CA ALA A 51 -18.95 5.63 -6.72
C ALA A 51 -18.03 4.38 -6.80
N ARG A 52 -18.09 3.53 -5.78
CA ARG A 52 -17.31 2.28 -5.70
C ARG A 52 -17.71 1.27 -6.78
N LEU A 53 -18.99 1.17 -7.13
CA LEU A 53 -19.42 0.35 -8.27
C LEU A 53 -18.83 0.87 -9.60
N GLY A 54 -18.76 2.19 -9.78
CA GLY A 54 -18.10 2.82 -10.92
C GLY A 54 -16.62 2.51 -11.03
N GLU A 55 -15.89 2.56 -9.92
CA GLU A 55 -14.49 2.15 -9.85
C GLU A 55 -14.31 0.67 -10.21
N ALA A 56 -15.12 -0.22 -9.64
CA ALA A 56 -15.07 -1.65 -9.95
C ALA A 56 -15.37 -1.91 -11.44
N SER A 57 -16.33 -1.20 -12.02
CA SER A 57 -16.65 -1.32 -13.45
C SER A 57 -15.47 -0.92 -14.34
N ARG A 58 -14.86 0.24 -14.08
CA ARG A 58 -13.69 0.71 -14.83
C ARG A 58 -12.50 -0.23 -14.72
N GLU A 59 -12.19 -0.70 -13.51
CA GLU A 59 -11.11 -1.67 -13.29
C GLU A 59 -11.39 -3.00 -14.01
N ALA A 60 -12.63 -3.49 -14.00
CA ALA A 60 -12.99 -4.71 -14.71
C ALA A 60 -12.83 -4.56 -16.23
N LEU A 61 -13.24 -3.42 -16.80
CA LEU A 61 -13.04 -3.10 -18.22
C LEU A 61 -11.56 -3.05 -18.59
N GLU A 62 -10.76 -2.36 -17.78
CA GLU A 62 -9.31 -2.24 -17.96
C GLU A 62 -8.63 -3.61 -17.91
N ARG A 63 -8.89 -4.42 -16.88
CA ARG A 63 -8.35 -5.79 -16.74
C ARG A 63 -8.79 -6.72 -17.87
N ALA A 64 -9.99 -6.53 -18.40
CA ALA A 64 -10.48 -7.31 -19.52
C ALA A 64 -9.93 -6.84 -20.87
N GLY A 65 -9.26 -5.68 -20.93
CA GLY A 65 -8.91 -5.01 -22.19
C GLY A 65 -10.13 -4.71 -23.06
N ALA A 66 -11.31 -4.57 -22.44
CA ALA A 66 -12.58 -4.44 -23.14
C ALA A 66 -12.92 -2.97 -23.37
N ARG A 67 -13.23 -2.61 -24.61
CA ARG A 67 -13.72 -1.26 -24.93
C ARG A 67 -15.19 -1.13 -24.55
N PRO A 68 -15.65 0.06 -24.15
CA PRO A 68 -17.04 0.30 -23.75
C PRO A 68 -18.08 -0.20 -24.76
N GLU A 69 -17.79 -0.14 -26.07
CA GLU A 69 -18.68 -0.56 -27.15
C GLU A 69 -18.86 -2.08 -27.25
N GLN A 70 -17.97 -2.85 -26.62
CA GLN A 70 -18.01 -4.32 -26.63
C GLN A 70 -18.92 -4.88 -25.53
N VAL A 71 -19.40 -4.05 -24.61
CA VAL A 71 -20.35 -4.46 -23.58
C VAL A 71 -21.76 -4.52 -24.16
N LEU A 72 -22.23 -5.74 -24.44
CA LEU A 72 -23.52 -5.99 -25.11
C LEU A 72 -24.75 -5.66 -24.26
N GLY A 73 -24.61 -5.68 -22.93
CA GLY A 73 -25.68 -5.39 -21.99
C GLY A 73 -25.25 -5.55 -20.54
N MET A 74 -26.07 -5.03 -19.62
CA MET A 74 -25.83 -5.13 -18.18
C MET A 74 -27.09 -5.36 -17.35
N ALA A 75 -26.91 -5.98 -16.18
CA ALA A 75 -27.95 -6.14 -15.18
C ALA A 75 -27.32 -6.15 -13.78
N VAL A 76 -28.16 -5.95 -12.77
CA VAL A 76 -27.75 -5.79 -11.38
C VAL A 76 -28.42 -6.83 -10.50
N THR A 77 -27.63 -7.54 -9.70
CA THR A 77 -28.10 -8.30 -8.54
C THR A 77 -27.65 -7.59 -7.26
N SER A 78 -28.36 -7.80 -6.16
CA SER A 78 -27.98 -7.21 -4.87
C SER A 78 -28.34 -8.11 -3.70
N MET A 79 -27.77 -7.80 -2.54
CA MET A 79 -28.18 -8.37 -1.26
C MET A 79 -29.71 -8.29 -1.12
N ARG A 80 -30.32 -9.44 -0.79
CA ARG A 80 -31.76 -9.53 -0.50
C ARG A 80 -32.08 -8.78 0.79
N PHE A 81 -33.34 -8.42 0.99
CA PHE A 81 -33.83 -7.66 2.15
C PHE A 81 -33.39 -6.19 2.22
N ALA A 82 -32.45 -5.71 1.41
CA ALA A 82 -32.15 -4.28 1.38
C ALA A 82 -33.33 -3.47 0.81
N LEU A 83 -33.61 -2.32 1.43
CA LEU A 83 -34.72 -1.45 1.05
C LEU A 83 -34.21 -0.04 0.78
N VAL A 84 -34.57 0.51 -0.38
CA VAL A 84 -34.36 1.92 -0.73
C VAL A 84 -35.71 2.57 -1.00
N VAL A 85 -36.01 3.68 -0.33
CA VAL A 85 -37.22 4.47 -0.60
C VAL A 85 -36.80 5.76 -1.28
N VAL A 86 -37.47 6.10 -2.37
CA VAL A 86 -37.20 7.32 -3.15
C VAL A 86 -38.39 8.29 -3.13
N ASP A 87 -38.10 9.57 -3.32
CA ASP A 87 -39.11 10.62 -3.52
C ASP A 87 -39.57 10.72 -4.97
N ARG A 88 -40.54 11.61 -5.25
CA ARG A 88 -41.08 11.85 -6.61
C ARG A 88 -40.04 12.31 -7.63
N ALA A 89 -38.90 12.84 -7.17
CA ALA A 89 -37.79 13.24 -8.03
C ALA A 89 -36.78 12.09 -8.23
N GLY A 90 -37.04 10.90 -7.70
CA GLY A 90 -36.16 9.74 -7.79
C GLY A 90 -34.99 9.75 -6.81
N ARG A 91 -34.96 10.70 -5.86
CA ARG A 91 -33.86 10.78 -4.87
C ARG A 91 -34.13 9.85 -3.70
N ALA A 92 -33.12 9.11 -3.27
CA ALA A 92 -33.23 8.26 -2.10
C ALA A 92 -33.47 9.11 -0.84
N VAL A 93 -34.50 8.74 -0.07
CA VAL A 93 -34.84 9.36 1.22
C VAL A 93 -34.64 8.39 2.40
N PHE A 94 -34.45 7.11 2.10
CA PHE A 94 -34.13 6.07 3.07
C PHE A 94 -33.40 4.92 2.36
N GLY A 95 -32.42 4.32 3.03
CA GLY A 95 -31.68 3.15 2.53
C GLY A 95 -31.17 2.31 3.69
N ALA A 96 -31.56 1.03 3.74
CA ALA A 96 -31.15 0.10 4.80
C ALA A 96 -30.67 -1.24 4.23
N PRO A 97 -29.56 -1.81 4.75
CA PRO A 97 -29.01 -3.08 4.30
C PRO A 97 -29.78 -4.27 4.90
N ASN A 98 -29.39 -5.48 4.50
CA ASN A 98 -30.02 -6.72 4.92
C ASN A 98 -29.84 -7.10 6.41
N ARG A 99 -28.94 -6.42 7.12
CA ARG A 99 -28.68 -6.61 8.57
C ARG A 99 -29.39 -5.61 9.47
N ASP A 100 -30.07 -4.63 8.89
CA ASP A 100 -30.79 -3.61 9.65
C ASP A 100 -32.00 -4.19 10.39
N GLY A 101 -31.94 -4.16 11.72
CA GLY A 101 -32.95 -4.71 12.62
C GLY A 101 -33.82 -3.66 13.32
N ARG A 102 -33.78 -2.39 12.90
CA ARG A 102 -34.45 -1.28 13.60
C ARG A 102 -35.98 -1.43 13.68
N ALA A 103 -36.57 -2.18 12.75
CA ALA A 103 -38.01 -2.43 12.67
C ALA A 103 -38.47 -3.67 13.48
N GLY A 104 -37.69 -4.08 14.49
CA GLY A 104 -37.99 -5.27 15.30
C GLY A 104 -39.35 -5.25 15.99
N LEU A 105 -39.77 -4.10 16.52
CA LEU A 105 -41.09 -3.97 17.16
C LEU A 105 -42.22 -4.17 16.16
N GLN A 106 -42.13 -3.55 14.97
CA GLN A 106 -43.13 -3.69 13.92
C GLN A 106 -43.21 -5.13 13.41
N ALA A 107 -42.07 -5.84 13.33
CA ALA A 107 -42.06 -7.25 12.96
C ALA A 107 -42.81 -8.12 13.97
N LEU A 108 -42.63 -7.89 15.28
CA LEU A 108 -43.35 -8.62 16.34
C LEU A 108 -44.85 -8.35 16.30
N GLU A 109 -45.27 -7.09 16.08
CA GLU A 109 -46.67 -6.72 15.91
C GLU A 109 -47.31 -7.42 14.70
N LEU A 110 -46.62 -7.39 13.55
CA LEU A 110 -47.06 -8.07 12.33
C LEU A 110 -47.14 -9.59 12.53
N ALA A 111 -46.17 -10.20 13.21
CA ALA A 111 -46.18 -11.63 13.52
C ALA A 111 -47.38 -12.01 14.38
N ARG A 112 -47.71 -11.20 15.38
CA ARG A 112 -48.87 -11.42 16.27
C ARG A 112 -50.20 -11.28 15.54
N ASP A 113 -50.36 -10.23 14.75
CA ASP A 113 -51.67 -9.82 14.22
C ASP A 113 -51.96 -10.40 12.82
N HIS A 114 -50.93 -10.64 12.03
CA HIS A 114 -51.04 -11.02 10.61
C HIS A 114 -50.09 -12.14 10.17
N GLY A 115 -49.31 -12.75 11.08
CA GLY A 115 -48.22 -13.67 10.74
C GLY A 115 -48.65 -14.86 9.88
N GLU A 116 -49.74 -15.54 10.25
CA GLU A 116 -50.26 -16.70 9.49
C GLU A 116 -50.70 -16.32 8.07
N GLU A 117 -51.33 -15.16 7.89
CA GLU A 117 -51.76 -14.69 6.58
C GLU A 117 -50.57 -14.28 5.70
N ILE A 118 -49.63 -13.53 6.28
CA ILE A 118 -48.41 -13.10 5.58
C ILE A 118 -47.61 -14.33 5.13
N HIS A 119 -47.44 -15.32 6.00
CA HIS A 119 -46.76 -16.57 5.67
C HIS A 119 -47.49 -17.35 4.58
N ARG A 120 -48.82 -17.51 4.72
CA ARG A 120 -49.64 -18.19 3.71
C ARG A 120 -49.54 -17.53 2.34
N ARG A 121 -49.50 -16.20 2.24
CA ARG A 121 -49.42 -15.49 0.96
C ARG A 121 -48.00 -15.43 0.40
N SER A 122 -47.06 -14.96 1.20
CA SER A 122 -45.70 -14.62 0.74
C SER A 122 -44.64 -15.70 0.96
N GLY A 123 -44.95 -16.75 1.73
CA GLY A 123 -43.97 -17.78 2.11
C GLY A 123 -42.96 -17.35 3.17
N HIS A 124 -43.19 -16.20 3.82
CA HIS A 124 -42.30 -15.61 4.81
C HIS A 124 -43.04 -15.29 6.11
N TRP A 125 -42.42 -15.60 7.25
CA TRP A 125 -42.88 -15.10 8.55
C TRP A 125 -42.38 -13.66 8.78
N PRO A 126 -43.16 -12.73 9.36
CA PRO A 126 -42.72 -11.34 9.55
C PRO A 126 -41.36 -11.22 10.27
N SER A 127 -40.47 -10.41 9.71
CA SER A 127 -39.11 -10.19 10.24
C SER A 127 -38.69 -8.72 10.12
N ALA A 128 -37.81 -8.28 11.03
CA ALA A 128 -37.32 -6.89 11.10
C ALA A 128 -36.59 -6.45 9.84
N VAL A 129 -35.99 -7.40 9.11
CA VAL A 129 -35.20 -7.11 7.91
C VAL A 129 -36.07 -6.97 6.65
N PHE A 130 -37.35 -7.34 6.71
CA PHE A 130 -38.23 -7.28 5.54
C PHE A 130 -38.81 -5.89 5.31
N ALA A 131 -39.06 -5.59 4.03
CA ALA A 131 -39.56 -4.28 3.62
C ALA A 131 -40.88 -3.92 4.32
N LEU A 132 -41.79 -4.88 4.53
CA LEU A 132 -43.04 -4.64 5.24
C LEU A 132 -42.83 -4.05 6.65
N ALA A 133 -41.98 -4.67 7.47
CA ALA A 133 -41.70 -4.17 8.82
C ALA A 133 -41.05 -2.78 8.77
N ARG A 134 -40.11 -2.57 7.85
CA ARG A 134 -39.42 -1.28 7.69
C ARG A 134 -40.33 -0.17 7.17
N LEU A 135 -41.27 -0.47 6.27
CA LEU A 135 -42.26 0.51 5.82
C LEU A 135 -43.20 0.91 6.96
N ARG A 136 -43.62 -0.04 7.81
CA ARG A 136 -44.38 0.26 9.03
C ARG A 136 -43.57 1.12 10.00
N TRP A 137 -42.29 0.82 10.18
CA TRP A 137 -41.39 1.65 11.00
C TRP A 137 -41.24 3.05 10.41
N LEU A 138 -41.03 3.15 9.09
CA LEU A 138 -40.85 4.43 8.39
C LEU A 138 -42.12 5.29 8.45
N ALA A 139 -43.30 4.68 8.47
CA ALA A 139 -44.57 5.39 8.65
C ALA A 139 -44.69 6.11 9.99
N THR A 140 -43.89 5.73 11.00
CA THR A 140 -43.80 6.47 12.28
C THR A 140 -42.99 7.76 12.14
N ASN A 141 -42.15 7.89 11.09
CA ASN A 141 -41.42 9.12 10.76
C ASN A 141 -42.20 9.92 9.70
N ALA A 142 -43.01 10.87 10.18
CA ALA A 142 -43.94 11.63 9.34
C ALA A 142 -43.27 12.44 8.21
N GLU A 143 -42.04 12.93 8.40
CA GLU A 143 -41.30 13.72 7.39
C GLU A 143 -40.86 12.84 6.22
N THR A 144 -40.16 11.74 6.51
CA THR A 144 -39.69 10.80 5.47
C THR A 144 -40.85 10.10 4.79
N TRP A 145 -41.88 9.70 5.55
CA TRP A 145 -43.06 9.02 5.00
C TRP A 145 -43.85 9.89 4.02
N LYS A 146 -44.00 11.20 4.28
CA LYS A 146 -44.66 12.13 3.34
C LYS A 146 -43.93 12.22 2.00
N ARG A 147 -42.60 12.14 2.02
CA ARG A 147 -41.74 12.22 0.82
C ARG A 147 -41.67 10.89 0.06
N ALA A 148 -41.96 9.77 0.71
CA ALA A 148 -41.90 8.45 0.10
C ALA A 148 -42.86 8.33 -1.10
N ASP A 149 -42.31 7.94 -2.25
CA ASP A 149 -43.05 7.71 -3.48
C ASP A 149 -42.92 6.28 -3.99
N LYS A 150 -41.70 5.72 -4.02
CA LYS A 150 -41.43 4.32 -4.38
C LYS A 150 -40.55 3.63 -3.36
N ALA A 151 -40.79 2.35 -3.13
CA ALA A 151 -40.03 1.44 -2.30
C ALA A 151 -39.42 0.36 -3.20
N LEU A 152 -38.10 0.32 -3.28
CA LEU A 152 -37.32 -0.49 -4.22
C LEU A 152 -36.40 -1.43 -3.46
N ALA A 153 -36.20 -2.64 -3.98
CA ALA A 153 -35.03 -3.41 -3.61
C ALA A 153 -33.76 -2.67 -4.06
N LEU A 154 -32.60 -3.01 -3.48
CA LEU A 154 -31.36 -2.32 -3.81
C LEU A 154 -30.98 -2.48 -5.30
N SER A 155 -31.11 -3.67 -5.87
CA SER A 155 -30.92 -3.93 -7.30
C SER A 155 -31.86 -3.12 -8.19
N ASP A 156 -33.13 -3.00 -7.79
CA ASP A 156 -34.15 -2.22 -8.52
C ASP A 156 -33.78 -0.74 -8.52
N TRP A 157 -33.33 -0.21 -7.38
CA TRP A 157 -32.86 1.17 -7.27
C TRP A 157 -31.59 1.43 -8.10
N VAL A 158 -30.61 0.53 -8.07
CA VAL A 158 -29.41 0.67 -8.92
C VAL A 158 -29.82 0.61 -10.40
N THR A 159 -30.73 -0.29 -10.78
CA THR A 159 -31.24 -0.38 -12.15
C THR A 159 -31.97 0.90 -12.57
N TYR A 160 -32.75 1.49 -11.66
CA TYR A 160 -33.34 2.82 -11.84
C TYR A 160 -32.26 3.91 -11.97
N ARG A 161 -31.14 3.86 -11.24
CA ARG A 161 -30.03 4.80 -11.47
C ARG A 161 -29.39 4.64 -12.85
N LEU A 162 -29.36 3.41 -13.39
CA LEU A 162 -28.77 3.11 -14.70
C LEU A 162 -29.62 3.60 -15.88
N CYS A 163 -30.91 3.28 -15.89
CA CYS A 163 -31.81 3.55 -17.03
C CYS A 163 -33.03 4.43 -16.68
N GLY A 164 -33.32 4.54 -15.38
CA GLY A 164 -34.42 5.23 -14.71
C GLY A 164 -35.82 4.97 -15.18
N GLU A 165 -36.02 3.74 -15.62
CA GLU A 165 -37.31 3.06 -15.59
C GLU A 165 -37.49 2.41 -14.21
N LEU A 166 -38.72 2.41 -13.70
CA LEU A 166 -39.08 1.82 -12.40
C LEU A 166 -39.70 0.44 -12.61
N ALA A 167 -39.12 -0.57 -12.00
CA ALA A 167 -39.67 -1.92 -11.96
C ALA A 167 -39.25 -2.64 -10.69
N SER A 168 -39.98 -3.71 -10.35
CA SER A 168 -39.60 -4.67 -9.32
C SER A 168 -39.48 -6.06 -9.92
N GLU A 169 -38.50 -6.81 -9.43
CA GLU A 169 -38.25 -8.19 -9.85
C GLU A 169 -38.77 -9.19 -8.80
N PRO A 170 -39.50 -10.27 -9.19
CA PRO A 170 -40.16 -11.19 -8.25
C PRO A 170 -39.27 -11.85 -7.21
N SER A 171 -38.04 -12.28 -7.54
CA SER A 171 -37.16 -12.93 -6.57
C SER A 171 -36.68 -11.96 -5.48
N GLN A 172 -36.49 -10.67 -5.80
CA GLN A 172 -36.22 -9.61 -4.81
C GLN A 172 -37.50 -9.21 -4.06
N ALA A 173 -38.59 -8.97 -4.78
CA ALA A 173 -39.87 -8.55 -4.23
C ALA A 173 -40.46 -9.61 -3.27
N GLY A 174 -40.19 -10.90 -3.49
CA GLY A 174 -40.61 -11.99 -2.60
C GLY A 174 -40.16 -11.77 -1.15
N HIS A 175 -38.99 -11.18 -0.97
CA HIS A 175 -38.38 -10.91 0.33
C HIS A 175 -38.90 -9.63 1.02
N SER A 176 -39.90 -8.96 0.44
CA SER A 176 -40.66 -7.89 1.09
C SER A 176 -41.72 -8.39 2.07
N ALA A 177 -42.08 -9.68 1.99
CA ALA A 177 -43.29 -10.28 2.59
C ALA A 177 -44.63 -9.74 2.04
N LEU A 178 -44.62 -9.10 0.87
CA LEU A 178 -45.79 -8.49 0.21
C LEU A 178 -46.03 -8.99 -1.22
N LEU A 179 -45.18 -9.88 -1.74
CA LEU A 179 -45.44 -10.61 -2.99
C LEU A 179 -46.45 -11.74 -2.72
N ASP A 180 -47.35 -11.99 -3.66
CA ASP A 180 -48.13 -13.23 -3.66
C ASP A 180 -47.31 -14.34 -4.32
N LEU A 181 -46.93 -15.38 -3.58
CA LEU A 181 -46.05 -16.43 -4.11
C LEU A 181 -46.71 -17.27 -5.22
N ASP A 182 -48.05 -17.33 -5.24
CA ASP A 182 -48.83 -18.10 -6.21
C ASP A 182 -49.16 -17.26 -7.47
N ALA A 183 -48.90 -15.95 -7.45
CA ALA A 183 -49.02 -15.05 -8.59
C ALA A 183 -47.66 -14.43 -8.96
N ASP A 184 -47.56 -13.81 -10.13
CA ASP A 184 -46.36 -13.05 -10.54
C ASP A 184 -46.54 -11.53 -10.27
N ASP A 185 -47.19 -11.19 -9.15
CA ASP A 185 -47.50 -9.80 -8.78
C ASP A 185 -47.62 -9.60 -7.26
N TRP A 186 -47.72 -8.35 -6.83
CA TRP A 186 -47.94 -7.95 -5.46
C TRP A 186 -49.26 -8.51 -4.89
N ALA A 187 -49.26 -8.84 -3.59
CA ALA A 187 -50.45 -9.24 -2.86
C ALA A 187 -51.33 -8.02 -2.54
N TRP A 188 -51.98 -7.44 -3.57
CA TRP A 188 -52.65 -6.14 -3.47
C TRP A 188 -53.72 -6.06 -2.37
N ASP A 189 -54.50 -7.12 -2.19
CA ASP A 189 -55.52 -7.18 -1.13
C ASP A 189 -54.90 -7.23 0.28
N LEU A 190 -53.71 -7.82 0.44
CA LEU A 190 -52.94 -7.80 1.70
C LEU A 190 -52.36 -6.40 1.92
N ILE A 191 -51.76 -5.80 0.89
CA ILE A 191 -51.20 -4.43 0.92
C ILE A 191 -52.25 -3.40 1.34
N GLU A 192 -53.46 -3.47 0.75
CA GLU A 192 -54.57 -2.57 1.10
C GLU A 192 -55.04 -2.77 2.54
N ARG A 193 -55.16 -4.03 3.01
CA ARG A 193 -55.54 -4.34 4.40
C ARG A 193 -54.49 -3.91 5.43
N LEU A 194 -53.22 -3.90 5.04
CA LEU A 194 -52.11 -3.39 5.86
C LEU A 194 -51.96 -1.85 5.75
N GLU A 195 -52.88 -1.19 5.04
CA GLU A 195 -52.95 0.27 4.88
C GLU A 195 -51.69 0.88 4.22
N LEU A 196 -51.01 0.10 3.38
CA LEU A 196 -49.84 0.59 2.64
C LEU A 196 -50.27 1.24 1.32
N PRO A 197 -49.79 2.46 0.99
CA PRO A 197 -50.15 3.13 -0.26
C PRO A 197 -49.67 2.35 -1.48
N ARG A 198 -50.60 1.98 -2.39
CA ARG A 198 -50.27 1.30 -3.67
C ARG A 198 -49.16 2.00 -4.46
N LYS A 199 -49.10 3.32 -4.40
CA LYS A 199 -48.09 4.12 -5.13
C LYS A 199 -46.64 3.70 -4.81
N LEU A 200 -46.37 3.12 -3.64
CA LEU A 200 -45.02 2.72 -3.22
C LEU A 200 -44.45 1.59 -4.08
N PHE A 201 -45.30 0.78 -4.71
CA PHE A 201 -44.89 -0.45 -5.36
C PHE A 201 -44.78 -0.23 -6.88
N PRO A 202 -43.61 -0.47 -7.49
CA PRO A 202 -43.43 -0.45 -8.94
C PRO A 202 -44.13 -1.62 -9.65
N PRO A 203 -44.31 -1.55 -10.98
CA PRO A 203 -44.78 -2.70 -11.77
C PRO A 203 -43.78 -3.86 -11.71
N MET A 204 -44.30 -5.09 -11.72
CA MET A 204 -43.51 -6.31 -11.64
C MET A 204 -43.07 -6.78 -13.04
N HIS A 205 -41.79 -7.14 -13.18
CA HIS A 205 -41.24 -7.72 -14.41
C HIS A 205 -40.23 -8.83 -14.09
N PRO A 206 -40.15 -9.91 -14.88
CA PRO A 206 -39.26 -11.04 -14.61
C PRO A 206 -37.77 -10.71 -14.81
N CYS A 207 -36.86 -11.48 -14.20
CA CYS A 207 -35.41 -11.37 -14.46
C CYS A 207 -35.13 -11.56 -15.96
N GLY A 208 -34.16 -10.80 -16.47
CA GLY A 208 -33.80 -10.78 -17.89
C GLY A 208 -34.76 -9.96 -18.76
N HIS A 209 -35.80 -9.34 -18.20
CA HIS A 209 -36.65 -8.42 -18.96
C HIS A 209 -35.83 -7.19 -19.41
N PRO A 210 -35.87 -6.81 -20.71
CA PRO A 210 -35.25 -5.58 -21.19
C PRO A 210 -35.98 -4.37 -20.62
N LEU A 211 -35.34 -3.64 -19.71
CA LEU A 211 -35.99 -2.55 -19.00
C LEU A 211 -35.75 -1.20 -19.67
N GLY A 212 -34.52 -0.94 -20.12
CA GLY A 212 -34.16 0.34 -20.74
C GLY A 212 -32.73 0.36 -21.26
N THR A 213 -32.19 1.55 -21.43
CA THR A 213 -30.79 1.74 -21.85
C THR A 213 -30.04 2.66 -20.90
N LEU A 214 -28.72 2.49 -20.85
CA LEU A 214 -27.83 3.21 -19.93
C LEU A 214 -27.81 4.71 -20.26
N ARG A 215 -28.12 5.54 -19.25
CA ARG A 215 -28.11 7.01 -19.36
C ARG A 215 -26.69 7.56 -19.38
N GLU A 216 -26.53 8.79 -19.85
CA GLU A 216 -25.22 9.46 -19.99
C GLU A 216 -24.44 9.55 -18.67
N GLU A 217 -25.10 10.00 -17.60
CA GLU A 217 -24.48 10.11 -16.26
C GLU A 217 -23.98 8.75 -15.75
N ALA A 218 -24.80 7.71 -15.90
CA ALA A 218 -24.45 6.36 -15.47
C ALA A 218 -23.37 5.73 -16.36
N ALA A 219 -23.40 5.99 -17.66
CA ALA A 219 -22.38 5.57 -18.62
C ALA A 219 -21.01 6.14 -18.25
N SER A 220 -20.95 7.44 -17.96
CA SER A 220 -19.73 8.11 -17.48
C SER A 220 -19.23 7.51 -16.16
N ALA A 221 -20.15 7.31 -15.20
CA ALA A 221 -19.81 6.74 -13.89
C ALA A 221 -19.28 5.30 -13.95
N LEU A 222 -19.69 4.49 -14.93
CA LEU A 222 -19.26 3.10 -15.08
C LEU A 222 -18.14 2.91 -16.12
N GLY A 223 -17.77 3.94 -16.88
CA GLY A 223 -16.86 3.81 -18.02
C GLY A 223 -17.47 3.06 -19.21
N LEU A 224 -18.78 3.17 -19.40
CA LEU A 224 -19.53 2.47 -20.46
C LEU A 224 -20.08 3.45 -21.52
N ARG A 225 -20.62 2.91 -22.60
CA ARG A 225 -21.27 3.68 -23.65
C ARG A 225 -22.72 4.02 -23.27
N THR A 226 -23.15 5.25 -23.53
CA THR A 226 -24.57 5.62 -23.46
C THR A 226 -25.39 4.79 -24.44
N GLY A 227 -26.55 4.29 -24.00
CA GLY A 227 -27.41 3.43 -24.80
C GLY A 227 -27.16 1.93 -24.63
N THR A 228 -26.18 1.49 -23.83
CA THR A 228 -25.99 0.07 -23.50
C THR A 228 -27.28 -0.53 -22.90
N PRO A 229 -27.78 -1.68 -23.39
CA PRO A 229 -28.99 -2.31 -22.86
C PRO A 229 -28.89 -2.62 -21.36
N VAL A 230 -29.95 -2.30 -20.62
CA VAL A 230 -30.09 -2.59 -19.19
C VAL A 230 -31.28 -3.52 -18.99
N ALA A 231 -31.02 -4.69 -18.39
CA ALA A 231 -32.03 -5.68 -18.05
C ALA A 231 -32.21 -5.79 -16.53
N LEU A 232 -33.36 -6.29 -16.10
CA LEU A 232 -33.57 -6.61 -14.68
C LEU A 232 -32.75 -7.83 -14.27
N GLY A 233 -31.99 -7.69 -13.18
CA GLY A 233 -31.42 -8.81 -12.43
C GLY A 233 -32.31 -9.18 -11.24
N GLY A 234 -31.94 -10.23 -10.50
CA GLY A 234 -32.72 -10.74 -9.37
C GLY A 234 -32.02 -10.65 -8.02
N GLY A 235 -32.45 -11.50 -7.08
CA GLY A 235 -31.83 -11.73 -5.77
C GLY A 235 -30.42 -12.31 -5.89
N ASP A 236 -29.48 -11.87 -5.04
CA ASP A 236 -28.10 -12.38 -5.04
C ASP A 236 -27.99 -13.90 -4.95
N THR A 237 -28.74 -14.53 -4.04
CA THR A 237 -28.76 -15.98 -3.90
C THR A 237 -29.39 -16.65 -5.12
N GLN A 238 -30.52 -16.16 -5.63
CA GLN A 238 -31.19 -16.76 -6.79
C GLN A 238 -30.41 -16.57 -8.10
N CYS A 239 -29.76 -15.42 -8.28
CA CYS A 239 -28.79 -15.22 -9.35
C CYS A 239 -27.57 -16.15 -9.15
N ALA A 240 -27.16 -16.45 -7.92
CA ALA A 240 -26.12 -17.45 -7.68
C ALA A 240 -26.53 -18.85 -8.14
N LEU A 241 -27.80 -19.25 -7.91
CA LEU A 241 -28.32 -20.53 -8.42
C LEU A 241 -28.26 -20.56 -9.95
N LEU A 242 -28.73 -19.51 -10.62
CA LEU A 242 -28.62 -19.38 -12.08
C LEU A 242 -27.16 -19.46 -12.56
N GLY A 243 -26.25 -18.71 -11.93
CA GLY A 243 -24.82 -18.73 -12.25
C GLY A 243 -24.09 -20.03 -11.85
N ALA A 244 -24.72 -20.87 -11.03
CA ALA A 244 -24.25 -22.21 -10.67
C ALA A 244 -24.84 -23.31 -11.57
N GLY A 245 -25.79 -22.96 -12.44
CA GLY A 245 -26.55 -23.90 -13.26
C GLY A 245 -27.59 -24.70 -12.48
N ALA A 246 -28.01 -24.23 -11.32
CA ALA A 246 -29.08 -24.82 -10.51
C ALA A 246 -30.45 -24.29 -10.97
N VAL A 247 -31.02 -24.88 -12.01
CA VAL A 247 -32.24 -24.40 -12.68
C VAL A 247 -33.38 -25.42 -12.68
N GLU A 248 -33.10 -26.67 -12.31
CA GLU A 248 -34.07 -27.76 -12.32
C GLU A 248 -34.56 -28.11 -10.91
N ALA A 249 -35.82 -28.55 -10.83
CA ALA A 249 -36.42 -28.94 -9.56
C ALA A 249 -35.69 -30.14 -8.93
N GLY A 250 -35.43 -30.07 -7.63
CA GLY A 250 -34.67 -31.07 -6.89
C GLY A 250 -33.18 -30.73 -6.71
N GLU A 251 -32.66 -29.69 -7.36
CA GLU A 251 -31.28 -29.25 -7.17
C GLU A 251 -31.11 -28.47 -5.86
N PHE A 252 -30.13 -28.88 -5.05
CA PHE A 252 -29.72 -28.20 -3.82
C PHE A 252 -28.48 -27.34 -4.09
N THR A 253 -28.48 -26.11 -3.59
CA THR A 253 -27.34 -25.19 -3.71
C THR A 253 -27.07 -24.50 -2.37
N ALA A 254 -25.81 -24.53 -1.93
CA ALA A 254 -25.30 -23.71 -0.83
C ALA A 254 -24.48 -22.53 -1.39
N VAL A 255 -24.87 -21.31 -1.04
CA VAL A 255 -24.16 -20.08 -1.43
C VAL A 255 -23.32 -19.60 -0.25
N ALA A 256 -22.13 -20.17 -0.08
CA ALA A 256 -21.27 -19.95 1.08
C ALA A 256 -20.40 -18.68 0.91
N GLY A 257 -21.04 -17.52 1.09
CA GLY A 257 -20.41 -16.19 1.12
C GLY A 257 -20.24 -15.66 2.54
N THR A 258 -20.61 -14.39 2.77
CA THR A 258 -20.64 -13.78 4.12
C THR A 258 -21.56 -14.57 5.06
N THR A 259 -22.73 -14.94 4.55
CA THR A 259 -23.65 -15.93 5.12
C THR A 259 -23.72 -17.15 4.20
N ALA A 260 -24.38 -18.22 4.65
CA ALA A 260 -24.50 -19.45 3.89
C ALA A 260 -25.96 -19.94 3.77
N PRO A 261 -26.79 -19.26 2.95
CA PRO A 261 -28.09 -19.80 2.57
C PRO A 261 -27.94 -21.09 1.78
N VAL A 262 -28.87 -22.02 2.03
CA VAL A 262 -29.02 -23.29 1.34
C VAL A 262 -30.41 -23.28 0.71
N GLN A 263 -30.48 -23.44 -0.60
CA GLN A 263 -31.73 -23.41 -1.35
C GLN A 263 -31.98 -24.72 -2.10
N LEU A 264 -33.25 -25.13 -2.12
CA LEU A 264 -33.78 -26.21 -2.95
C LEU A 264 -34.67 -25.61 -4.04
N VAL A 265 -34.39 -25.94 -5.30
CA VAL A 265 -35.23 -25.55 -6.44
C VAL A 265 -36.47 -26.44 -6.52
N LEU A 266 -37.63 -25.84 -6.78
CA LEU A 266 -38.94 -26.48 -6.85
C LEU A 266 -39.68 -26.12 -8.13
N ASP A 267 -40.51 -27.06 -8.58
CA ASP A 267 -41.45 -26.95 -9.70
C ASP A 267 -42.84 -26.44 -9.26
N THR A 268 -43.08 -26.36 -7.96
CA THR A 268 -44.32 -25.90 -7.35
C THR A 268 -44.01 -25.09 -6.08
N PRO A 269 -44.80 -24.06 -5.75
CA PRO A 269 -44.60 -23.29 -4.52
C PRO A 269 -44.86 -24.19 -3.30
N LEU A 270 -43.87 -24.28 -2.40
CA LEU A 270 -43.97 -25.01 -1.14
C LEU A 270 -43.73 -24.07 0.03
N ARG A 271 -44.57 -24.14 1.05
CA ARG A 271 -44.46 -23.36 2.29
C ARG A 271 -44.28 -24.33 3.45
N ASP A 272 -43.31 -24.08 4.31
CA ASP A 272 -43.09 -24.91 5.50
C ASP A 272 -44.23 -24.71 6.49
N ALA A 273 -44.88 -25.79 6.91
CA ALA A 273 -46.06 -25.70 7.78
C ALA A 273 -45.76 -25.02 9.13
N GLU A 274 -44.51 -25.09 9.58
CA GLU A 274 -44.04 -24.47 10.83
C GLU A 274 -43.44 -23.07 10.62
N ALA A 275 -43.40 -22.57 9.38
CA ALA A 275 -42.81 -21.28 9.00
C ALA A 275 -41.32 -21.13 9.41
N ARG A 276 -40.56 -22.24 9.48
CA ARG A 276 -39.13 -22.24 9.79
C ARG A 276 -38.29 -21.85 8.57
N LEU A 277 -38.78 -22.16 7.38
CA LEU A 277 -38.09 -21.96 6.10
C LEU A 277 -38.72 -20.81 5.32
N TRP A 278 -37.96 -20.22 4.38
CA TRP A 278 -38.49 -19.20 3.48
C TRP A 278 -38.80 -19.79 2.11
N ALA A 279 -39.94 -19.41 1.54
CA ALA A 279 -40.29 -19.74 0.18
C ALA A 279 -40.25 -18.48 -0.70
N ALA A 280 -39.60 -18.55 -1.85
CA ALA A 280 -39.46 -17.43 -2.76
C ALA A 280 -39.49 -17.88 -4.22
N ARG A 281 -39.53 -16.92 -5.15
CA ARG A 281 -39.35 -17.18 -6.57
C ARG A 281 -37.88 -17.46 -6.88
N HIS A 282 -37.65 -18.39 -7.80
CA HIS A 282 -36.39 -18.47 -8.51
C HIS A 282 -36.34 -17.34 -9.58
N VAL A 283 -35.16 -16.99 -10.09
CA VAL A 283 -35.05 -16.05 -11.23
C VAL A 283 -35.51 -16.66 -12.56
N VAL A 284 -35.62 -17.98 -12.62
CA VAL A 284 -36.12 -18.72 -13.79
C VAL A 284 -37.65 -18.73 -13.69
N PRO A 285 -38.39 -18.38 -14.76
CA PRO A 285 -39.85 -18.45 -14.77
C PRO A 285 -40.38 -19.82 -14.36
N GLU A 286 -41.53 -19.86 -13.69
CA GLU A 286 -42.20 -21.11 -13.24
C GLU A 286 -41.30 -22.02 -12.38
N ARG A 287 -40.41 -21.42 -11.59
CA ARG A 287 -39.58 -22.08 -10.58
C ARG A 287 -39.64 -21.34 -9.25
N TRP A 288 -39.57 -22.10 -8.17
CA TRP A 288 -39.57 -21.60 -6.80
C TRP A 288 -38.34 -22.10 -6.06
N VAL A 289 -38.03 -21.47 -4.93
CA VAL A 289 -36.99 -21.93 -4.02
C VAL A 289 -37.55 -22.07 -2.62
N LEU A 290 -37.13 -23.11 -1.92
CA LEU A 290 -37.25 -23.23 -0.48
C LEU A 290 -35.87 -23.04 0.14
N GLU A 291 -35.76 -22.17 1.13
CA GLU A 291 -34.49 -21.74 1.73
C GLU A 291 -34.41 -22.07 3.23
N SER A 292 -33.25 -22.59 3.60
CA SER A 292 -32.73 -22.62 4.96
C SER A 292 -31.41 -21.82 5.00
N ASN A 293 -30.89 -21.47 6.17
CA ASN A 293 -29.66 -20.66 6.26
C ASN A 293 -28.77 -21.13 7.41
N ALA A 294 -27.51 -21.47 7.06
CA ALA A 294 -26.52 -21.95 8.02
C ALA A 294 -25.85 -20.83 8.84
N GLY A 295 -26.24 -19.56 8.63
CA GLY A 295 -25.74 -18.42 9.40
C GLY A 295 -24.53 -17.73 8.78
N PRO A 296 -23.84 -16.86 9.55
CA PRO A 296 -22.73 -16.02 9.07
C PRO A 296 -21.39 -16.79 9.02
N LEU A 297 -21.35 -17.94 8.33
CA LEU A 297 -20.17 -18.82 8.30
C LEU A 297 -18.90 -18.09 7.86
N GLY A 298 -18.94 -17.39 6.72
CA GLY A 298 -17.77 -16.70 6.16
C GLY A 298 -17.31 -15.50 6.99
N GLU A 299 -18.24 -14.72 7.56
CA GLU A 299 -17.91 -13.59 8.44
C GLU A 299 -17.21 -14.06 9.73
N VAL A 300 -17.72 -15.15 10.32
CA VAL A 300 -17.13 -15.73 11.54
C VAL A 300 -15.80 -16.41 11.24
N LEU A 301 -15.68 -17.11 10.10
CA LEU A 301 -14.43 -17.73 9.68
C LEU A 301 -13.32 -16.69 9.49
N ASP A 302 -13.58 -15.58 8.81
CA ASP A 302 -12.59 -14.51 8.61
C ASP A 302 -12.14 -13.91 9.95
N ARG A 303 -13.08 -13.54 10.83
CA ARG A 303 -12.76 -12.99 12.16
C ARG A 303 -11.93 -13.96 12.98
N PHE A 304 -12.34 -15.23 13.04
CA PHE A 304 -11.65 -16.21 13.89
C PHE A 304 -10.29 -16.61 13.32
N ALA A 305 -10.16 -16.70 12.00
CA ALA A 305 -8.86 -16.93 11.36
C ALA A 305 -7.86 -15.83 11.69
N ARG A 306 -8.29 -14.56 11.69
CA ARG A 306 -7.42 -13.43 12.09
C ARG A 306 -7.01 -13.47 13.56
N VAL A 307 -7.86 -14.00 14.44
CA VAL A 307 -7.51 -14.21 15.85
C VAL A 307 -6.44 -15.30 15.99
N LEU A 308 -6.57 -16.42 15.28
CA LEU A 308 -5.61 -17.53 15.36
C LEU A 308 -4.31 -17.26 14.61
N TYR A 309 -4.36 -16.43 13.57
CA TYR A 309 -3.25 -16.15 12.65
C TYR A 309 -3.15 -14.64 12.35
N PRO A 310 -2.86 -13.79 13.35
CA PRO A 310 -2.86 -12.33 13.18
C PRO A 310 -1.83 -11.82 12.17
N ASP A 311 -0.69 -12.50 12.06
CA ASP A 311 0.41 -12.09 11.17
C ASP A 311 0.33 -12.73 9.77
N ALA A 312 -0.68 -13.58 9.51
CA ALA A 312 -0.80 -14.26 8.23
C ALA A 312 -1.49 -13.36 7.20
N PRO A 313 -0.87 -13.05 6.05
CA PRO A 313 -1.49 -12.23 5.00
C PRO A 313 -2.77 -12.86 4.44
N HIS A 314 -2.88 -14.19 4.52
CA HIS A 314 -4.06 -14.96 4.14
C HIS A 314 -4.50 -15.88 5.30
N ALA A 315 -5.00 -15.28 6.38
CA ALA A 315 -5.37 -16.00 7.61
C ALA A 315 -6.32 -17.20 7.38
N ILE A 316 -7.36 -17.07 6.54
CA ILE A 316 -8.29 -18.18 6.25
C ILE A 316 -7.57 -19.33 5.53
N ALA A 317 -6.71 -19.02 4.55
CA ALA A 317 -5.95 -20.05 3.83
C ALA A 317 -4.98 -20.78 4.76
N ARG A 318 -4.33 -20.03 5.68
CA ARG A 318 -3.46 -20.62 6.69
C ARG A 318 -4.22 -21.52 7.66
N LEU A 319 -5.38 -21.08 8.14
CA LEU A 319 -6.27 -21.87 8.99
C LEU A 319 -6.68 -23.16 8.29
N ALA A 320 -7.14 -23.08 7.03
CA ALA A 320 -7.56 -24.24 6.26
C ALA A 320 -6.41 -25.26 6.08
N ALA A 321 -5.20 -24.78 5.79
CA ALA A 321 -4.02 -25.64 5.62
C ALA A 321 -3.63 -26.36 6.94
N GLU A 322 -3.62 -25.65 8.07
CA GLU A 322 -3.32 -26.28 9.37
C GLU A 322 -4.45 -27.24 9.81
N ALA A 323 -5.71 -26.88 9.55
CA ALA A 323 -6.86 -27.72 9.84
C ALA A 323 -6.85 -29.04 9.06
N GLN A 324 -6.35 -29.05 7.81
CA GLN A 324 -6.21 -30.28 7.01
C GLN A 324 -5.26 -31.30 7.65
N SER A 325 -4.21 -30.83 8.33
CA SER A 325 -3.25 -31.71 9.03
C SER A 325 -3.80 -32.30 10.32
N SER A 326 -4.94 -31.81 10.80
CA SER A 326 -5.56 -32.27 12.04
C SER A 326 -6.45 -33.50 11.80
N PRO A 327 -6.56 -34.43 12.78
CA PRO A 327 -7.40 -35.61 12.65
C PRO A 327 -8.89 -35.23 12.53
N ILE A 328 -9.65 -36.08 11.82
CA ILE A 328 -11.12 -36.01 11.76
C ILE A 328 -11.70 -36.02 13.18
N GLY A 329 -12.65 -35.12 13.42
CA GLY A 329 -13.29 -34.93 14.72
C GLY A 329 -12.51 -33.99 15.65
N ALA A 330 -11.43 -33.37 15.16
CA ALA A 330 -10.66 -32.34 15.86
C ALA A 330 -10.25 -32.71 17.30
N GLY A 331 -9.94 -33.99 17.53
CA GLY A 331 -9.60 -34.52 18.85
C GLY A 331 -10.76 -34.50 19.86
N GLY A 332 -12.00 -34.27 19.44
CA GLY A 332 -13.16 -34.09 20.32
C GLY A 332 -13.50 -32.63 20.63
N ILE A 333 -12.89 -31.68 19.92
CA ILE A 333 -13.34 -30.28 19.95
C ILE A 333 -14.59 -30.14 19.07
N LEU A 334 -15.65 -29.61 19.65
CA LEU A 334 -16.92 -29.33 18.98
C LEU A 334 -17.08 -27.82 18.84
N SER A 335 -17.52 -27.38 17.67
CA SER A 335 -17.82 -25.97 17.40
C SER A 335 -19.22 -25.83 16.82
N ASN A 336 -20.00 -24.88 17.34
CA ASN A 336 -21.16 -24.33 16.64
C ASN A 336 -20.99 -22.82 16.40
N LEU A 337 -19.75 -22.33 16.46
CA LEU A 337 -19.44 -20.92 16.29
C LEU A 337 -19.77 -20.46 14.86
N GLY A 338 -20.67 -19.48 14.75
CA GLY A 338 -21.15 -18.96 13.47
C GLY A 338 -22.18 -19.84 12.76
N VAL A 339 -22.56 -20.97 13.35
CA VAL A 339 -23.54 -21.90 12.80
C VAL A 339 -24.95 -21.56 13.30
N ALA A 340 -25.90 -21.51 12.39
CA ALA A 340 -27.33 -21.38 12.70
C ALA A 340 -28.12 -22.52 12.05
N LEU A 341 -29.13 -23.03 12.75
CA LEU A 341 -30.22 -23.79 12.13
C LEU A 341 -31.40 -22.83 11.97
N MET A 342 -31.75 -22.51 10.73
CA MET A 342 -32.74 -21.49 10.45
C MET A 342 -34.11 -21.86 11.03
N ASN A 343 -34.72 -20.88 11.70
CA ASN A 343 -36.12 -20.90 12.11
C ASN A 343 -36.71 -19.50 11.88
N GLY A 344 -37.40 -19.31 10.76
CA GLY A 344 -38.01 -18.03 10.37
C GLY A 344 -39.12 -17.54 11.31
N ARG A 345 -39.75 -18.43 12.08
CA ARG A 345 -40.82 -18.10 13.03
C ARG A 345 -40.28 -17.49 14.33
N GLU A 346 -39.04 -17.81 14.69
CA GLU A 346 -38.39 -17.35 15.91
C GLU A 346 -37.28 -16.33 15.62
N MET A 347 -37.37 -15.15 16.23
CA MET A 347 -36.29 -14.17 16.20
C MET A 347 -35.29 -14.50 17.31
N SER A 348 -34.12 -15.03 16.95
CA SER A 348 -33.06 -15.36 17.90
C SER A 348 -31.77 -14.56 17.65
N VAL A 349 -31.05 -14.27 18.74
CA VAL A 349 -29.69 -13.71 18.66
C VAL A 349 -28.73 -14.88 18.41
N PRO A 350 -27.83 -14.81 17.42
CA PRO A 350 -26.90 -15.90 17.15
C PRO A 350 -25.94 -16.09 18.33
N ILE A 351 -25.97 -17.27 18.95
CA ILE A 351 -25.07 -17.68 20.02
C ILE A 351 -24.23 -18.85 19.51
N GLY A 352 -22.90 -18.68 19.56
CA GLY A 352 -21.94 -19.71 19.17
C GLY A 352 -21.02 -20.08 20.33
N SER A 353 -20.47 -21.28 20.26
CA SER A 353 -19.56 -21.85 21.24
C SER A 353 -18.53 -22.75 20.56
N ILE A 354 -17.40 -22.92 21.24
CA ILE A 354 -16.38 -23.90 20.89
C ILE A 354 -15.91 -24.55 22.18
N THR A 355 -15.78 -25.88 22.20
CA THR A 355 -15.19 -26.57 23.35
C THR A 355 -13.67 -26.42 23.30
N LEU A 356 -13.02 -26.18 24.43
CA LEU A 356 -11.55 -26.00 24.48
C LEU A 356 -10.88 -27.14 25.25
N SER A 357 -11.45 -28.35 25.11
CA SER A 357 -11.08 -29.53 25.91
C SER A 357 -9.56 -29.78 25.92
N HIS A 358 -8.90 -29.72 24.75
CA HIS A 358 -7.44 -29.92 24.64
C HIS A 358 -6.57 -28.81 25.19
N ILE A 359 -7.10 -27.59 25.32
CA ILE A 359 -6.39 -26.47 25.96
C ILE A 359 -6.51 -26.57 27.48
N THR A 360 -7.64 -27.08 27.97
CA THR A 360 -7.92 -27.19 29.41
C THR A 360 -7.37 -28.46 30.06
N LEU A 361 -7.06 -29.48 29.26
CA LEU A 361 -6.45 -30.72 29.73
C LEU A 361 -4.92 -30.63 29.62
N PRO A 362 -4.15 -31.25 30.54
CA PRO A 362 -2.70 -31.31 30.42
C PRO A 362 -2.33 -32.16 29.19
N SER A 363 -2.07 -31.51 28.07
CA SER A 363 -1.71 -32.13 26.79
C SER A 363 -0.50 -31.37 26.23
N GLU A 364 0.55 -32.09 25.85
CA GLU A 364 1.75 -31.53 25.20
C GLU A 364 1.57 -31.39 23.68
N ASP A 365 0.34 -31.47 23.15
CA ASP A 365 0.08 -31.48 21.70
C ASP A 365 0.40 -30.13 21.03
N PRO A 366 1.49 -30.03 20.24
CA PRO A 366 1.85 -28.80 19.53
C PRO A 366 0.84 -28.42 18.44
N ALA A 367 -0.06 -29.34 18.07
CA ALA A 367 -1.08 -29.15 17.04
C ALA A 367 -2.44 -28.66 17.57
N ALA A 368 -2.55 -28.32 18.87
CA ALA A 368 -3.81 -27.88 19.49
C ALA A 368 -4.51 -26.73 18.75
N ARG A 369 -3.74 -25.77 18.19
CA ARG A 369 -4.29 -24.67 17.38
C ARG A 369 -4.92 -25.16 16.06
N GLY A 370 -4.27 -26.11 15.40
CA GLY A 370 -4.79 -26.71 14.16
C GLY A 370 -6.12 -27.44 14.39
N GLN A 371 -6.26 -28.11 15.53
CA GLN A 371 -7.50 -28.80 15.93
C GLN A 371 -8.65 -27.82 16.17
N VAL A 372 -8.38 -26.66 16.80
CA VAL A 372 -9.39 -25.59 16.93
C VAL A 372 -9.86 -25.11 15.55
N GLY A 373 -8.92 -24.93 14.60
CA GLY A 373 -9.25 -24.60 13.22
C GLY A 373 -10.08 -25.69 12.52
N ARG A 374 -9.73 -26.97 12.73
CA ARG A 374 -10.47 -28.12 12.19
C ARG A 374 -11.88 -28.21 12.74
N ALA A 375 -12.06 -28.07 14.04
CA ALA A 375 -13.38 -28.10 14.67
C ALA A 375 -14.30 -26.99 14.17
N LEU A 376 -13.75 -25.79 13.93
CA LEU A 376 -14.51 -24.68 13.35
C LEU A 376 -15.06 -25.07 11.97
N LEU A 377 -14.22 -25.62 11.09
CA LEU A 377 -14.66 -26.06 9.76
C LEU A 377 -15.65 -27.23 9.85
N GLU A 378 -15.36 -28.26 10.64
CA GLU A 378 -16.27 -29.41 10.83
C GLU A 378 -17.64 -28.95 11.33
N GLY A 379 -17.68 -28.08 12.34
CA GLY A 379 -18.90 -27.46 12.85
C GLY A 379 -19.71 -26.72 11.79
N MET A 380 -19.05 -25.94 10.93
CA MET A 380 -19.70 -25.24 9.82
C MET A 380 -20.29 -26.22 8.78
N ALA A 381 -19.61 -27.33 8.50
CA ALA A 381 -20.10 -28.35 7.57
C ALA A 381 -21.30 -29.12 8.15
N TYR A 382 -21.26 -29.45 9.45
CA TYR A 382 -22.41 -30.01 10.17
C TYR A 382 -23.61 -29.06 10.15
N GLY A 383 -23.37 -27.76 10.30
CA GLY A 383 -24.39 -26.72 10.15
C GLY A 383 -25.08 -26.74 8.79
N LEU A 384 -24.30 -26.82 7.71
CA LEU A 384 -24.85 -26.95 6.36
C LEU A 384 -25.65 -28.24 6.19
N ARG A 385 -25.14 -29.38 6.68
CA ARG A 385 -25.85 -30.66 6.65
C ARG A 385 -27.20 -30.59 7.36
N ALA A 386 -27.24 -30.05 8.57
CA ALA A 386 -28.48 -29.90 9.33
C ALA A 386 -29.53 -29.04 8.59
N ASN A 387 -29.09 -27.99 7.90
CA ASN A 387 -29.99 -27.14 7.10
C ASN A 387 -30.50 -27.85 5.83
N VAL A 388 -29.67 -28.67 5.18
CA VAL A 388 -30.11 -29.52 4.05
C VAL A 388 -31.09 -30.58 4.52
N GLU A 389 -30.84 -31.24 5.65
CA GLU A 389 -31.76 -32.21 6.25
C GLU A 389 -33.13 -31.57 6.58
N GLN A 390 -33.14 -30.32 7.05
CA GLN A 390 -34.38 -29.56 7.27
C GLN A 390 -35.16 -29.32 5.96
N LEU A 391 -34.47 -28.95 4.88
CA LEU A 391 -35.10 -28.78 3.56
C LEU A 391 -35.67 -30.10 3.01
N ARG A 392 -34.94 -31.21 3.17
CA ARG A 392 -35.40 -32.55 2.77
C ARG A 392 -36.65 -32.95 3.55
N ALA A 393 -36.65 -32.73 4.86
CA ALA A 393 -37.79 -33.05 5.73
C ALA A 393 -39.05 -32.25 5.34
N ALA A 394 -38.90 -30.97 4.98
CA ALA A 394 -40.02 -30.13 4.57
C ALA A 394 -40.55 -30.43 3.16
N SER A 395 -39.67 -30.83 2.23
CA SER A 395 -40.02 -31.02 0.81
C SER A 395 -40.28 -32.46 0.38
N GLY A 396 -39.77 -33.44 1.14
CA GLY A 396 -39.74 -34.85 0.72
C GLY A 396 -38.78 -35.14 -0.44
N ARG A 397 -37.92 -34.18 -0.84
CA ARG A 397 -36.93 -34.37 -1.91
C ARG A 397 -35.66 -34.99 -1.35
N GLU A 398 -35.07 -35.91 -2.12
CA GLU A 398 -33.79 -36.54 -1.80
C GLU A 398 -32.61 -35.68 -2.27
N LEU A 399 -31.47 -35.77 -1.56
CA LEU A 399 -30.23 -35.09 -1.93
C LEU A 399 -29.36 -36.06 -2.74
N SER A 400 -29.16 -35.77 -4.03
CA SER A 400 -28.24 -36.53 -4.89
C SER A 400 -26.85 -35.91 -4.99
N ALA A 401 -26.77 -34.58 -4.96
CA ALA A 401 -25.55 -33.77 -4.93
C ALA A 401 -25.87 -32.38 -4.38
N LEU A 402 -24.86 -31.67 -3.87
CA LEU A 402 -24.99 -30.28 -3.43
C LEU A 402 -24.09 -29.39 -4.29
N ARG A 403 -24.67 -28.37 -4.93
CA ARG A 403 -23.88 -27.32 -5.58
C ARG A 403 -23.35 -26.34 -4.55
N LEU A 404 -22.08 -25.96 -4.63
CA LEU A 404 -21.44 -25.04 -3.69
C LEU A 404 -20.83 -23.85 -4.43
N THR A 405 -21.23 -22.64 -4.04
CA THR A 405 -20.70 -21.37 -4.58
C THR A 405 -20.31 -20.40 -3.47
N GLY A 406 -19.79 -19.23 -3.82
CA GLY A 406 -19.38 -18.20 -2.87
C GLY A 406 -17.92 -18.31 -2.43
N GLY A 407 -17.46 -17.40 -1.57
CA GLY A 407 -16.05 -17.26 -1.21
C GLY A 407 -15.43 -18.54 -0.61
N MET A 408 -16.20 -19.31 0.15
CA MET A 408 -15.72 -20.55 0.77
C MET A 408 -15.51 -21.69 -0.23
N SER A 409 -16.14 -21.66 -1.41
CA SER A 409 -15.98 -22.72 -2.43
C SER A 409 -14.59 -22.71 -3.08
N ARG A 410 -13.79 -21.65 -2.87
CA ARG A 410 -12.39 -21.58 -3.33
C ARG A 410 -11.49 -22.63 -2.67
N SER A 411 -11.85 -23.07 -1.46
CA SER A 411 -11.08 -24.06 -0.71
C SER A 411 -11.46 -25.47 -1.14
N ALA A 412 -10.54 -26.18 -1.77
CA ALA A 412 -10.70 -27.60 -2.10
C ALA A 412 -10.82 -28.45 -0.83
N ALA A 413 -10.04 -28.10 0.21
CA ALA A 413 -10.08 -28.72 1.53
C ALA A 413 -11.50 -28.71 2.12
N TRP A 414 -12.12 -27.53 2.07
CA TRP A 414 -13.46 -27.30 2.55
C TRP A 414 -14.49 -28.10 1.75
N SER A 415 -14.37 -28.08 0.42
CA SER A 415 -15.31 -28.77 -0.48
C SER A 415 -15.25 -30.29 -0.29
N GLN A 416 -14.06 -30.87 -0.11
CA GLN A 416 -13.90 -32.30 0.20
C GLN A 416 -14.47 -32.64 1.58
N LEU A 417 -14.14 -31.85 2.62
CA LEU A 417 -14.68 -32.05 3.96
C LEU A 417 -16.21 -32.00 3.95
N LEU A 418 -16.80 -31.04 3.23
CA LEU A 418 -18.25 -30.95 3.09
C LEU A 418 -18.82 -32.17 2.36
N SER A 419 -18.14 -32.69 1.32
CA SER A 419 -18.57 -33.92 0.64
C SER A 419 -18.58 -35.12 1.58
N ASP A 420 -17.50 -35.31 2.32
CA ASP A 420 -17.37 -36.40 3.29
C ASP A 420 -18.44 -36.29 4.40
N VAL A 421 -18.71 -35.09 4.92
CA VAL A 421 -19.75 -34.85 5.92
C VAL A 421 -21.17 -35.05 5.37
N MET A 422 -21.42 -34.67 4.12
CA MET A 422 -22.76 -34.72 3.49
C MET A 422 -23.11 -36.08 2.90
N HIS A 423 -22.12 -36.97 2.70
CA HIS A 423 -22.26 -38.26 2.02
C HIS A 423 -22.75 -38.17 0.56
N VAL A 424 -22.58 -37.02 -0.09
CA VAL A 424 -22.95 -36.81 -1.49
C VAL A 424 -21.88 -36.00 -2.22
N PRO A 425 -21.84 -36.06 -3.56
CA PRO A 425 -20.96 -35.21 -4.33
C PRO A 425 -21.22 -33.71 -4.10
N ILE A 426 -20.14 -32.94 -3.98
CA ILE A 426 -20.17 -31.47 -3.96
C ILE A 426 -19.70 -30.96 -5.31
N VAL A 427 -20.57 -30.20 -5.99
CA VAL A 427 -20.30 -29.63 -7.32
C VAL A 427 -20.00 -28.15 -7.20
N VAL A 428 -18.77 -27.75 -7.51
CA VAL A 428 -18.35 -26.34 -7.52
C VAL A 428 -18.23 -25.88 -8.98
N PRO A 429 -19.00 -24.88 -9.44
CA PRO A 429 -18.87 -24.35 -10.80
C PRO A 429 -17.52 -23.67 -11.01
N ALA A 430 -17.07 -23.55 -12.26
CA ALA A 430 -15.78 -22.94 -12.58
C ALA A 430 -15.70 -21.46 -12.16
N THR A 431 -16.83 -20.76 -12.25
CA THR A 431 -16.96 -19.36 -11.81
C THR A 431 -17.44 -19.31 -10.37
N VAL A 432 -16.58 -18.83 -9.47
CA VAL A 432 -16.89 -18.76 -8.02
C VAL A 432 -17.90 -17.64 -7.72
N GLU A 433 -17.83 -16.55 -8.47
CA GLU A 433 -18.67 -15.35 -8.40
C GLU A 433 -20.05 -15.58 -9.07
N ALA A 434 -20.74 -16.65 -8.67
CA ALA A 434 -21.96 -17.12 -9.30
C ALA A 434 -23.09 -16.07 -9.32
N SER A 435 -23.26 -15.26 -8.26
CA SER A 435 -24.27 -14.18 -8.23
C SER A 435 -24.07 -13.16 -9.35
N ALA A 436 -22.83 -12.68 -9.53
CA ALA A 436 -22.50 -11.71 -10.57
C ALA A 436 -22.60 -12.33 -11.98
N LEU A 437 -22.28 -13.63 -12.12
CA LEU A 437 -22.49 -14.35 -13.37
C LEU A 437 -23.99 -14.51 -13.70
N GLY A 438 -24.83 -14.83 -12.71
CA GLY A 438 -26.29 -14.86 -12.87
C GLY A 438 -26.86 -13.52 -13.33
N ALA A 439 -26.38 -12.41 -12.78
CA ALA A 439 -26.72 -11.08 -13.27
C ALA A 439 -26.26 -10.87 -14.72
N ALA A 440 -25.04 -11.29 -15.08
CA ALA A 440 -24.56 -11.21 -16.46
C ALA A 440 -25.39 -12.07 -17.44
N ILE A 441 -25.94 -13.21 -16.99
CA ILE A 441 -26.88 -14.03 -17.77
C ILE A 441 -28.20 -13.28 -17.99
N CYS A 442 -28.80 -12.68 -16.94
CA CYS A 442 -30.00 -11.84 -17.11
C CYS A 442 -29.73 -10.65 -18.05
N ALA A 443 -28.53 -10.06 -17.99
CA ALA A 443 -28.10 -9.01 -18.93
C ALA A 443 -28.06 -9.50 -20.39
N GLY A 444 -27.53 -10.70 -20.64
CA GLY A 444 -27.46 -11.30 -21.96
C GLY A 444 -28.85 -11.60 -22.54
N ALA A 445 -29.76 -12.12 -21.72
CA ALA A 445 -31.15 -12.37 -22.13
C ALA A 445 -31.86 -11.06 -22.50
N GLY A 446 -31.77 -10.02 -21.67
CA GLY A 446 -32.39 -8.72 -21.97
C GLY A 446 -31.75 -7.96 -23.13
N ALA A 447 -30.47 -8.22 -23.43
CA ALA A 447 -29.81 -7.70 -24.62
C ALA A 447 -30.11 -8.51 -25.90
N GLY A 448 -30.83 -9.63 -25.80
CA GLY A 448 -31.13 -10.53 -26.93
C GLY A 448 -29.94 -11.39 -27.38
N VAL A 449 -28.89 -11.52 -26.55
CA VAL A 449 -27.76 -12.42 -26.79
C VAL A 449 -28.17 -13.87 -26.58
N PHE A 450 -29.01 -14.11 -25.58
CA PHE A 450 -29.64 -15.40 -25.31
C PHE A 450 -31.16 -15.25 -25.48
N LYS A 451 -31.83 -16.30 -25.94
CA LYS A 451 -33.30 -16.36 -26.06
C LYS A 451 -33.98 -16.24 -24.71
N ASP A 452 -33.41 -16.90 -23.69
CA ASP A 452 -33.92 -16.93 -22.32
C ASP A 452 -32.79 -17.21 -21.31
N LEU A 453 -33.14 -17.20 -20.01
CA LEU A 453 -32.17 -17.43 -18.92
C LEU A 453 -31.61 -18.86 -18.92
N LEU A 454 -32.38 -19.85 -19.38
CA LEU A 454 -31.94 -21.24 -19.42
C LEU A 454 -30.85 -21.43 -20.47
N GLU A 455 -31.03 -20.85 -21.66
CA GLU A 455 -29.99 -20.84 -22.70
C GLU A 455 -28.74 -20.10 -22.21
N GLY A 456 -28.89 -18.93 -21.60
CA GLY A 456 -27.74 -18.18 -21.08
C GLY A 456 -26.99 -18.91 -19.96
N SER A 457 -27.72 -19.61 -19.08
CA SER A 457 -27.12 -20.48 -18.07
C SER A 457 -26.37 -21.65 -18.71
N ALA A 458 -26.97 -22.35 -19.66
CA ALA A 458 -26.33 -23.46 -20.37
C ALA A 458 -25.09 -23.02 -21.16
N ALA A 459 -25.10 -21.80 -21.70
CA ALA A 459 -24.00 -21.25 -22.49
C ALA A 459 -22.82 -20.78 -21.62
N LEU A 460 -23.06 -20.15 -20.47
CA LEU A 460 -22.02 -19.47 -19.69
C LEU A 460 -21.57 -20.23 -18.44
N VAL A 461 -22.43 -21.09 -17.86
CA VAL A 461 -22.06 -21.87 -16.68
C VAL A 461 -21.15 -23.02 -17.12
N ARG A 462 -19.91 -22.99 -16.67
CA ARG A 462 -18.92 -24.03 -16.97
C ARG A 462 -18.78 -25.00 -15.80
N SER A 463 -18.69 -26.29 -16.14
CA SER A 463 -18.38 -27.35 -15.18
C SER A 463 -17.06 -27.02 -14.48
N GLY A 464 -17.08 -26.98 -13.15
CA GLY A 464 -15.89 -26.78 -12.35
C GLY A 464 -15.40 -28.11 -11.78
N ARG A 465 -15.28 -28.17 -10.45
CA ARG A 465 -14.74 -29.32 -9.73
C ARG A 465 -15.88 -30.08 -9.07
N GLU A 466 -15.78 -31.40 -9.08
CA GLU A 466 -16.64 -32.30 -8.32
C GLU A 466 -15.79 -33.00 -7.28
N TYR A 467 -16.29 -33.03 -6.04
CA TYR A 467 -15.69 -33.74 -4.92
C TYR A 467 -16.65 -34.84 -4.50
N THR A 468 -16.17 -36.06 -4.42
CA THR A 468 -16.96 -37.23 -4.02
C THR A 468 -16.55 -37.66 -2.62
N PRO A 469 -17.49 -38.15 -1.80
CA PRO A 469 -17.19 -38.53 -0.42
C PRO A 469 -16.21 -39.71 -0.39
N GLU A 470 -15.19 -39.60 0.46
CA GLU A 470 -14.30 -40.72 0.76
C GLU A 470 -14.98 -41.67 1.76
N PRO A 471 -15.18 -42.97 1.45
CA PRO A 471 -15.98 -43.87 2.29
C PRO A 471 -15.55 -43.92 3.76
N ASP A 472 -14.24 -44.03 4.00
CA ASP A 472 -13.67 -44.12 5.36
C ASP A 472 -13.83 -42.81 6.14
N HIS A 473 -13.74 -41.67 5.46
CA HIS A 473 -13.98 -40.36 6.09
C HIS A 473 -15.45 -40.18 6.40
N ALA A 474 -16.32 -40.50 5.44
CA ALA A 474 -17.77 -40.36 5.57
C ALA A 474 -18.30 -41.18 6.75
N GLU A 475 -17.86 -42.44 6.92
CA GLU A 475 -18.25 -43.26 8.09
C GLU A 475 -17.83 -42.62 9.42
N ARG A 476 -16.61 -42.07 9.50
CA ARG A 476 -16.12 -41.38 10.70
C ARG A 476 -16.86 -40.08 10.97
N TYR A 477 -17.15 -39.32 9.92
CA TYR A 477 -17.88 -38.06 10.01
C TYR A 477 -19.32 -38.26 10.42
N GLU A 478 -19.95 -39.39 10.08
CA GLU A 478 -21.28 -39.72 10.57
C GLU A 478 -21.32 -39.77 12.10
N ALA A 479 -20.36 -40.46 12.73
CA ALA A 479 -20.27 -40.50 14.19
C ALA A 479 -20.06 -39.10 14.80
N CYS A 480 -19.12 -38.32 14.25
CA CYS A 480 -18.87 -36.96 14.74
C CYS A 480 -20.07 -36.01 14.54
N TYR A 481 -20.84 -36.18 13.46
CA TYR A 481 -22.06 -35.41 13.21
C TYR A 481 -23.14 -35.73 14.25
N GLN A 482 -23.32 -37.00 14.61
CA GLN A 482 -24.26 -37.39 15.66
C GLN A 482 -23.87 -36.80 17.02
N ASP A 483 -22.59 -36.89 17.40
CA ASP A 483 -22.08 -36.26 18.62
C ASP A 483 -22.34 -34.73 18.63
N TRP A 484 -22.09 -34.07 17.50
CA TRP A 484 -22.36 -32.63 17.33
C TRP A 484 -23.86 -32.30 17.45
N ARG A 485 -24.74 -33.14 16.88
CA ARG A 485 -26.21 -32.98 16.96
C ARG A 485 -26.72 -33.15 18.39
N GLU A 486 -26.26 -34.16 19.11
CA GLU A 486 -26.60 -34.36 20.52
C GLU A 486 -26.13 -33.18 21.38
N PHE A 487 -24.90 -32.70 21.16
CA PHE A 487 -24.36 -31.52 21.83
C PHE A 487 -25.20 -30.25 21.55
N GLN A 488 -25.59 -30.05 20.29
CA GLN A 488 -26.41 -28.90 19.88
C GLN A 488 -27.79 -28.91 20.55
N GLN A 489 -28.45 -30.07 20.60
CA GLN A 489 -29.73 -30.23 21.28
C GLN A 489 -29.63 -30.00 22.80
N ALA A 490 -28.59 -30.56 23.45
CA ALA A 490 -28.38 -30.40 24.88
C ALA A 490 -28.12 -28.94 25.30
N ARG A 491 -27.60 -28.10 24.39
CA ARG A 491 -27.27 -26.68 24.67
C ARG A 491 -28.41 -25.70 24.43
N GLU A 492 -29.49 -26.10 23.77
CA GLU A 492 -30.58 -25.19 23.40
C GLU A 492 -31.10 -24.32 24.57
N PRO A 493 -31.34 -24.84 25.79
CA PRO A 493 -31.78 -24.01 26.92
C PRO A 493 -30.74 -22.97 27.35
N ALA A 494 -29.45 -23.33 27.30
CA ALA A 494 -28.35 -22.44 27.67
C ALA A 494 -28.14 -21.34 26.63
N ASP A 495 -28.24 -21.68 25.33
CA ASP A 495 -28.15 -20.71 24.25
C ASP A 495 -29.32 -19.70 24.28
N LYS A 496 -30.54 -20.15 24.62
CA LYS A 496 -31.69 -19.25 24.84
C LYS A 496 -31.44 -18.27 26.00
N LEU A 497 -30.88 -18.74 27.12
CA LEU A 497 -30.51 -17.87 28.24
C LEU A 497 -29.42 -16.86 27.84
N ALA A 498 -28.37 -17.31 27.13
CA ALA A 498 -27.30 -16.46 26.65
C ALA A 498 -27.83 -15.38 25.68
N ALA A 499 -28.73 -15.73 24.77
CA ALA A 499 -29.40 -14.79 23.88
C ALA A 499 -30.20 -13.72 24.64
N GLN A 500 -30.91 -14.09 25.71
CA GLN A 500 -31.64 -13.13 26.57
C GLN A 500 -30.69 -12.17 27.29
N ILE A 501 -29.56 -12.67 27.80
CA ILE A 501 -28.53 -11.86 28.45
C ILE A 501 -27.91 -10.87 27.44
N ALA A 502 -27.54 -11.37 26.26
CA ALA A 502 -26.97 -10.55 25.20
C ALA A 502 -27.94 -9.46 24.74
N LEU A 503 -29.21 -9.81 24.51
CA LEU A 503 -30.23 -8.85 24.12
C LEU A 503 -30.45 -7.78 25.19
N ARG A 504 -30.49 -8.14 26.48
CA ARG A 504 -30.58 -7.17 27.58
C ARG A 504 -29.39 -6.22 27.57
N ALA A 505 -28.18 -6.72 27.35
CA ALA A 505 -26.98 -5.90 27.28
C ALA A 505 -27.02 -4.92 26.10
N ILE A 506 -27.38 -5.41 24.89
CA ILE A 506 -27.55 -4.58 23.69
C ILE A 506 -28.54 -3.44 23.94
N LEU A 507 -29.71 -3.76 24.50
CA LEU A 507 -30.77 -2.78 24.77
C LEU A 507 -30.44 -1.81 25.91
N SER A 508 -29.49 -2.14 26.79
CA SER A 508 -29.10 -1.31 27.95
C SER A 508 -27.83 -0.50 27.69
N THR A 509 -27.14 -0.72 26.57
CA THR A 509 -25.90 -0.01 26.24
C THR A 509 -26.27 1.37 25.67
N PRO A 510 -25.76 2.48 26.24
CA PRO A 510 -25.95 3.81 25.66
C PRO A 510 -25.41 3.85 24.23
N ASP A 511 -26.17 4.45 23.33
CA ASP A 511 -25.79 4.51 21.91
C ASP A 511 -24.56 5.40 21.72
N PRO A 512 -23.41 4.88 21.27
CA PRO A 512 -22.21 5.69 21.04
C PRO A 512 -22.44 6.77 19.98
N ALA A 513 -23.46 6.62 19.13
CA ALA A 513 -23.79 7.56 18.06
C ALA A 513 -24.73 8.70 18.52
N GLN A 514 -25.16 8.75 19.79
CA GLN A 514 -25.91 9.88 20.37
C GLN A 514 -25.05 11.14 20.62
N ALA A 515 -23.74 11.11 20.34
CA ALA A 515 -22.95 12.32 20.21
C ALA A 515 -23.27 12.99 18.84
N GLU A 516 -24.22 13.93 18.82
CA GLU A 516 -24.63 14.65 17.61
C GLU A 516 -23.43 15.22 16.82
N ARG A 517 -23.22 14.77 15.58
CA ARG A 517 -22.30 15.41 14.62
C ARG A 517 -23.09 16.30 13.66
N GLY A 518 -22.88 17.61 13.75
CA GLY A 518 -23.40 18.61 12.80
C GLY A 518 -22.72 18.55 11.43
N PRO A 519 -23.04 19.47 10.49
CA PRO A 519 -22.40 19.53 9.18
C PRO A 519 -20.87 19.67 9.32
N ARG A 520 -20.10 18.75 8.70
CA ARG A 520 -18.63 18.72 8.74
C ARG A 520 -18.05 20.04 8.20
N PHE A 521 -17.31 20.75 9.04
CA PHE A 521 -16.48 21.89 8.62
C PHE A 521 -15.48 21.42 7.55
N ARG A 522 -15.29 22.18 6.46
CA ARG A 522 -14.30 21.86 5.43
C ARG A 522 -13.15 22.86 5.51
N PRO A 523 -11.98 22.47 6.07
CA PRO A 523 -10.86 23.38 6.24
C PRO A 523 -10.15 23.69 4.92
N ARG A 524 -9.54 24.88 4.84
CA ARG A 524 -8.47 25.19 3.89
C ARG A 524 -7.13 24.75 4.48
N ILE A 525 -6.39 23.94 3.74
CA ILE A 525 -5.18 23.23 4.20
C ILE A 525 -4.00 23.66 3.33
N LEU A 526 -2.96 24.24 3.93
CA LEU A 526 -1.67 24.44 3.27
C LEU A 526 -0.74 23.29 3.64
N VAL A 527 -0.19 22.61 2.65
CA VAL A 527 0.75 21.50 2.82
C VAL A 527 2.09 21.86 2.21
N THR A 528 3.10 22.07 3.06
CA THR A 528 4.49 22.25 2.66
C THR A 528 5.34 21.02 2.93
N ALA A 529 4.87 20.09 3.77
CA ALA A 529 5.47 18.78 3.95
C ALA A 529 5.41 17.94 2.66
N ASP A 530 6.36 17.04 2.50
CA ASP A 530 6.41 16.15 1.33
C ASP A 530 5.39 15.00 1.47
N LEU A 531 4.28 15.05 0.73
CA LEU A 531 3.24 14.02 0.75
C LEU A 531 3.09 13.36 -0.61
N ASP A 532 2.72 12.08 -0.61
CA ASP A 532 2.42 11.34 -1.82
C ASP A 532 1.01 11.65 -2.36
N SER A 533 0.72 11.15 -3.57
CA SER A 533 -0.57 11.38 -4.23
C SER A 533 -1.77 10.83 -3.45
N ALA A 534 -1.61 9.70 -2.74
CA ALA A 534 -2.69 9.11 -1.95
C ALA A 534 -2.99 9.91 -0.68
N GLY A 535 -1.97 10.35 0.05
CA GLY A 535 -2.10 11.25 1.19
C GLY A 535 -2.76 12.57 0.80
N LEU A 536 -2.37 13.16 -0.33
CA LEU A 536 -3.00 14.37 -0.86
C LEU A 536 -4.47 14.14 -1.25
N ALA A 537 -4.80 13.00 -1.86
CA ALA A 537 -6.18 12.65 -2.18
C ALA A 537 -7.05 12.48 -0.91
N ALA A 538 -6.50 11.85 0.13
CA ALA A 538 -7.17 11.72 1.42
C ALA A 538 -7.43 13.10 2.05
N LEU A 539 -6.44 13.99 2.08
CA LEU A 539 -6.62 15.36 2.59
C LEU A 539 -7.63 16.19 1.78
N ARG A 540 -7.65 16.04 0.45
CA ARG A 540 -8.65 16.69 -0.43
C ARG A 540 -10.06 16.20 -0.18
N SER A 541 -10.23 14.98 0.32
CA SER A 541 -11.55 14.48 0.74
C SER A 541 -12.07 15.20 2.01
N LEU A 542 -11.15 15.66 2.87
CA LEU A 542 -11.46 16.36 4.12
C LEU A 542 -11.64 17.87 3.94
N GLY A 543 -10.83 18.50 3.08
CA GLY A 543 -10.79 19.96 2.92
C GLY A 543 -10.27 20.44 1.56
N GLU A 544 -10.10 21.74 1.41
CA GLU A 544 -9.46 22.37 0.24
C GLU A 544 -7.95 22.39 0.45
N VAL A 545 -7.18 21.68 -0.39
CA VAL A 545 -5.73 21.50 -0.20
C VAL A 545 -4.93 22.30 -1.23
N GLU A 546 -4.07 23.19 -0.76
CA GLU A 546 -2.96 23.76 -1.53
C GLU A 546 -1.67 23.03 -1.17
N TYR A 547 -1.01 22.45 -2.16
CA TYR A 547 0.23 21.70 -2.00
C TYR A 547 1.40 22.49 -2.58
N ALA A 548 2.37 22.80 -1.74
CA ALA A 548 3.57 23.57 -2.06
C ALA A 548 4.76 22.98 -1.31
N SER A 549 5.12 21.74 -1.66
CA SER A 549 6.20 21.00 -0.99
C SER A 549 7.50 21.80 -0.96
N TYR A 550 8.16 21.87 0.19
CA TYR A 550 9.46 22.53 0.32
C TYR A 550 10.53 21.89 -0.59
N ARG A 551 10.37 20.62 -0.97
CA ARG A 551 11.28 19.91 -1.89
C ARG A 551 11.09 20.35 -3.34
N GLU A 552 9.87 20.69 -3.74
CA GLU A 552 9.56 21.17 -5.09
C GLU A 552 9.78 22.68 -5.20
N ALA A 553 9.25 23.43 -4.22
CA ALA A 553 9.38 24.88 -4.15
C ALA A 553 10.78 25.34 -3.76
N MET A 554 11.61 24.42 -3.22
CA MET A 554 12.95 24.69 -2.70
C MET A 554 12.95 25.93 -1.81
N ARG A 555 12.02 26.02 -0.86
CA ARG A 555 11.85 27.21 -0.01
C ARG A 555 11.45 26.78 1.41
N LEU A 556 12.09 27.40 2.39
CA LEU A 556 11.73 27.29 3.81
C LEU A 556 10.91 28.53 4.21
N LEU A 557 9.76 28.35 4.87
CA LEU A 557 8.94 29.44 5.38
C LEU A 557 9.28 29.73 6.84
N THR A 558 9.56 31.00 7.16
CA THR A 558 9.82 31.48 8.53
C THR A 558 9.29 32.90 8.72
N GLY A 559 8.98 33.28 9.96
CA GLY A 559 8.61 34.65 10.33
C GLY A 559 7.52 35.29 9.45
N PRO A 560 7.71 36.52 8.93
CA PRO A 560 6.70 37.21 8.11
C PRO A 560 6.34 36.51 6.79
N ASP A 561 7.26 35.71 6.23
CA ASP A 561 7.00 34.93 5.01
C ASP A 561 6.02 33.79 5.28
N LEU A 562 6.16 33.13 6.44
CA LEU A 562 5.22 32.11 6.89
C LEU A 562 3.83 32.72 7.14
N ALA A 563 3.77 33.87 7.82
CA ALA A 563 2.50 34.56 8.09
C ALA A 563 1.77 34.96 6.80
N ARG A 564 2.50 35.46 5.78
CA ARG A 564 1.90 35.77 4.47
C ARG A 564 1.39 34.53 3.74
N ALA A 565 2.14 33.42 3.79
CA ALA A 565 1.75 32.19 3.10
C ALA A 565 0.54 31.51 3.77
N LEU A 566 0.42 31.61 5.09
CA LEU A 566 -0.66 30.99 5.87
C LEU A 566 -1.91 31.85 6.05
N ALA A 567 -1.92 33.09 5.55
CA ALA A 567 -3.11 33.93 5.59
C ALA A 567 -4.26 33.27 4.81
N GLY A 568 -5.43 33.09 5.45
CA GLY A 568 -6.58 32.41 4.83
C GLY A 568 -6.66 30.90 5.05
N TYR A 569 -5.71 30.28 5.76
CA TYR A 569 -5.68 28.83 5.97
C TYR A 569 -6.12 28.43 7.39
N ASP A 570 -6.88 27.33 7.48
CA ASP A 570 -7.34 26.75 8.74
C ASP A 570 -6.35 25.71 9.28
N VAL A 571 -5.66 24.99 8.40
CA VAL A 571 -4.75 23.90 8.74
C VAL A 571 -3.41 24.10 8.04
N PHE A 572 -2.32 23.92 8.78
CA PHE A 572 -0.97 23.90 8.23
C PHE A 572 -0.30 22.55 8.46
N VAL A 573 0.14 21.90 7.38
CA VAL A 573 0.90 20.64 7.43
C VAL A 573 2.34 20.91 7.00
N THR A 574 3.29 20.77 7.93
CA THR A 574 4.70 21.12 7.72
C THR A 574 5.65 20.03 8.19
N GLU A 575 6.80 19.92 7.50
CA GLU A 575 7.90 19.06 7.93
C GLU A 575 9.10 19.86 8.44
N ILE A 576 9.39 21.05 7.92
CA ILE A 576 10.64 21.77 8.24
C ILE A 576 10.48 23.25 8.59
N ASP A 577 9.32 23.86 8.30
CA ASP A 577 9.09 25.30 8.45
C ASP A 577 9.11 25.71 9.92
N VAL A 578 9.58 26.93 10.20
CA VAL A 578 9.73 27.42 11.58
C VAL A 578 8.50 28.22 11.99
N VAL A 579 7.69 27.64 12.87
CA VAL A 579 6.44 28.24 13.36
C VAL A 579 6.68 28.90 14.71
N ASP A 580 7.08 30.18 14.68
CA ASP A 580 7.36 30.99 15.86
C ASP A 580 6.13 31.78 16.35
N VAL A 581 6.22 32.31 17.57
CA VAL A 581 5.16 33.12 18.16
C VAL A 581 4.86 34.40 17.37
N ALA A 582 5.82 34.97 16.64
CA ALA A 582 5.63 36.17 15.85
C ALA A 582 4.69 35.90 14.65
N ALA A 583 4.92 34.80 13.93
CA ALA A 583 4.05 34.38 12.84
C ALA A 583 2.66 33.96 13.34
N LEU A 584 2.57 33.21 14.45
CA LEU A 584 1.29 32.76 15.00
C LEU A 584 0.36 33.90 15.42
N ARG A 585 0.92 35.04 15.86
CA ARG A 585 0.15 36.25 16.22
C ARG A 585 -0.58 36.87 15.03
N GLU A 586 0.00 36.78 13.83
CA GLU A 586 -0.55 37.35 12.60
C GLU A 586 -1.57 36.44 11.92
N LEU A 587 -1.81 35.23 12.44
CA LEU A 587 -2.62 34.19 11.81
C LEU A 587 -3.90 33.87 12.60
N PRO A 588 -4.90 34.76 12.69
CA PRO A 588 -6.14 34.56 13.47
C PRO A 588 -7.02 33.40 12.98
N GLU A 589 -6.87 32.99 11.73
CA GLU A 589 -7.66 31.95 11.08
C GLU A 589 -7.08 30.54 11.28
N LEU A 590 -5.76 30.41 11.50
CA LEU A 590 -5.12 29.11 11.69
C LEU A 590 -5.68 28.36 12.91
N ARG A 591 -6.29 27.20 12.68
CA ARG A 591 -6.93 26.36 13.69
C ARG A 591 -6.05 25.21 14.14
N VAL A 592 -5.32 24.56 13.24
CA VAL A 592 -4.55 23.33 13.55
C VAL A 592 -3.19 23.35 12.83
N ILE A 593 -2.17 22.84 13.50
CA ILE A 593 -0.86 22.56 12.89
C ILE A 593 -0.59 21.06 12.97
N VAL A 594 -0.19 20.45 11.86
CA VAL A 594 0.28 19.07 11.82
C VAL A 594 1.75 19.07 11.43
N VAL A 595 2.59 18.53 12.29
CA VAL A 595 4.04 18.42 12.06
C VAL A 595 4.37 17.00 11.62
N CYS A 596 4.88 16.85 10.40
CA CYS A 596 5.33 15.58 9.84
C CYS A 596 6.68 15.14 10.46
N ARG A 597 6.74 15.01 11.79
CA ARG A 597 7.90 14.57 12.58
C ARG A 597 7.43 13.77 13.78
N GLY A 598 8.37 13.04 14.40
CA GLY A 598 8.13 12.43 15.71
C GLY A 598 7.94 13.48 16.81
N ASP A 599 8.77 14.52 16.81
CA ASP A 599 8.67 15.67 17.74
C ASP A 599 8.54 16.98 16.97
N ALA A 600 7.77 17.95 17.50
CA ALA A 600 7.51 19.24 16.86
C ALA A 600 8.56 20.31 17.22
N VAL A 601 9.85 20.03 17.00
CA VAL A 601 10.95 20.95 17.36
C VAL A 601 10.94 22.28 16.61
N ASN A 602 10.30 22.30 15.44
CA ASN A 602 10.16 23.47 14.56
C ASN A 602 8.92 24.31 14.86
N THR A 603 8.13 23.95 15.87
CA THR A 603 6.89 24.64 16.26
C THR A 603 6.92 25.05 17.73
N ASP A 604 6.61 26.30 18.03
CA ASP A 604 6.48 26.78 19.42
C ASP A 604 5.18 26.23 20.06
N LEU A 605 5.29 25.07 20.72
CA LEU A 605 4.17 24.41 21.39
C LEU A 605 3.53 25.29 22.46
N ALA A 606 4.32 26.05 23.22
CA ALA A 606 3.81 26.90 24.29
C ALA A 606 2.98 28.06 23.73
N ALA A 607 3.43 28.67 22.63
CA ALA A 607 2.65 29.67 21.91
C ALA A 607 1.37 29.08 21.29
N CYS A 608 1.45 27.88 20.71
CA CYS A 608 0.28 27.19 20.17
C CYS A 608 -0.78 26.91 21.25
N SER A 609 -0.36 26.42 22.43
CA SER A 609 -1.25 26.20 23.58
C SER A 609 -1.87 27.49 24.10
N ALA A 610 -1.10 28.57 24.20
CA ALA A 610 -1.60 29.88 24.62
C ALA A 610 -2.66 30.43 23.66
N LEU A 611 -2.54 30.12 22.36
CA LEU A 611 -3.46 30.55 21.30
C LEU A 611 -4.60 29.55 21.03
N GLY A 612 -4.63 28.41 21.72
CA GLY A 612 -5.64 27.36 21.51
C GLY A 612 -5.53 26.66 20.16
N ILE A 613 -4.32 26.49 19.64
CA ILE A 613 -4.02 25.80 18.38
C ILE A 613 -3.52 24.39 18.70
N PRO A 614 -4.29 23.32 18.41
CA PRO A 614 -3.81 21.96 18.55
C PRO A 614 -2.65 21.69 17.57
N VAL A 615 -1.61 21.04 18.09
CA VAL A 615 -0.44 20.61 17.33
C VAL A 615 -0.41 19.09 17.31
N LEU A 616 -0.57 18.54 16.11
CA LEU A 616 -0.53 17.11 15.84
C LEU A 616 0.84 16.71 15.31
N ASN A 617 1.23 15.45 15.50
CA ASN A 617 2.49 14.91 14.97
C ASN A 617 2.28 13.57 14.24
N THR A 618 3.33 13.07 13.58
CA THR A 618 3.30 11.80 12.84
C THR A 618 4.35 10.82 13.39
N PRO A 619 4.14 10.26 14.60
CA PRO A 619 5.11 9.38 15.20
C PRO A 619 5.24 8.07 14.40
N GLY A 620 6.45 7.53 14.32
CA GLY A 620 6.69 6.25 13.65
C GLY A 620 6.61 6.28 12.11
N ARG A 621 6.38 7.43 11.47
CA ARG A 621 6.29 7.56 9.98
C ARG A 621 7.47 6.94 9.21
N ASN A 622 8.65 6.95 9.82
CA ASN A 622 9.90 6.44 9.25
C ASN A 622 10.40 5.16 9.93
N ALA A 623 9.57 4.54 10.79
CA ALA A 623 10.01 3.41 11.61
C ALA A 623 10.51 2.23 10.77
N ASP A 624 9.80 1.90 9.69
CA ASP A 624 10.20 0.82 8.78
C ASP A 624 11.49 1.14 8.01
N ALA A 625 11.62 2.36 7.48
CA ALA A 625 12.82 2.81 6.78
C ALA A 625 14.08 2.73 7.67
N VAL A 626 13.99 3.22 8.90
CA VAL A 626 15.10 3.18 9.86
C VAL A 626 15.38 1.74 10.31
N ALA A 627 14.34 0.91 10.45
CA ALA A 627 14.50 -0.50 10.79
C ALA A 627 15.22 -1.28 9.68
N ASP A 628 14.86 -1.05 8.42
CA ASP A 628 15.52 -1.65 7.26
C ASP A 628 16.99 -1.25 7.18
N LEU A 629 17.29 0.04 7.37
CA LEU A 629 18.68 0.52 7.41
C LEU A 629 19.46 -0.14 8.56
N THR A 630 18.86 -0.25 9.74
CA THR A 630 19.50 -0.88 10.92
C THR A 630 19.85 -2.34 10.67
N VAL A 631 18.91 -3.12 10.08
CA VAL A 631 19.16 -4.52 9.71
C VAL A 631 20.21 -4.62 8.60
N GLY A 632 20.17 -3.70 7.63
CA GLY A 632 21.18 -3.53 6.61
C GLY A 632 22.58 -3.31 7.21
N PHE A 633 22.70 -2.42 8.21
CA PHE A 633 23.94 -2.20 8.95
C PHE A 633 24.41 -3.45 9.70
N ALA A 634 23.51 -4.18 10.35
CA ALA A 634 23.87 -5.43 11.02
C ALA A 634 24.48 -6.43 10.01
N LEU A 635 23.87 -6.59 8.84
CA LEU A 635 24.38 -7.47 7.77
C LEU A 635 25.71 -6.96 7.19
N MET A 636 25.82 -5.65 6.91
CA MET A 636 27.04 -5.05 6.38
C MET A 636 28.22 -5.21 7.33
N LEU A 637 28.02 -5.01 8.63
CA LEU A 637 29.03 -5.23 9.66
C LEU A 637 29.37 -6.71 9.79
N ALA A 638 28.35 -7.59 9.90
CA ALA A 638 28.56 -9.03 10.04
C ALA A 638 29.36 -9.61 8.86
N ARG A 639 29.07 -9.16 7.64
CA ARG A 639 29.64 -9.70 6.39
C ARG A 639 30.79 -8.87 5.82
N LYS A 640 31.17 -7.77 6.48
CA LYS A 640 32.21 -6.82 6.02
C LYS A 640 31.98 -6.34 4.59
N LEU A 641 30.72 -6.09 4.20
CA LEU A 641 30.36 -5.83 2.80
C LEU A 641 31.06 -4.58 2.21
N PRO A 642 31.16 -3.44 2.91
CA PRO A 642 31.90 -2.29 2.38
C PRO A 642 33.38 -2.59 2.15
N GLU A 643 34.04 -3.28 3.09
CA GLU A 643 35.44 -3.68 2.96
C GLU A 643 35.62 -4.67 1.81
N ALA A 644 34.72 -5.65 1.66
CA ALA A 644 34.77 -6.61 0.57
C ALA A 644 34.59 -5.96 -0.81
N SER A 645 33.69 -4.98 -0.91
CA SER A 645 33.49 -4.19 -2.14
C SER A 645 34.69 -3.29 -2.44
N ALA A 646 35.33 -2.73 -1.42
CA ALA A 646 36.56 -1.93 -1.57
C ALA A 646 37.75 -2.81 -1.98
N PHE A 647 37.90 -4.00 -1.38
CA PHE A 647 38.96 -4.96 -1.69
C PHE A 647 39.02 -5.32 -3.16
N LEU A 648 37.87 -5.44 -3.84
CA LEU A 648 37.83 -5.70 -5.29
C LEU A 648 38.29 -4.50 -6.14
N ARG A 649 38.20 -3.28 -5.61
CA ARG A 649 38.62 -2.04 -6.28
C ARG A 649 40.08 -1.66 -6.00
N GLU A 650 40.76 -2.37 -5.10
CA GLU A 650 42.19 -2.13 -4.82
C GLU A 650 43.05 -2.37 -6.08
N PRO A 651 43.93 -1.44 -6.47
CA PRO A 651 44.77 -1.59 -7.66
C PRO A 651 45.80 -2.72 -7.48
N GLY A 652 46.24 -3.33 -8.60
CA GLY A 652 47.33 -4.33 -8.59
C GLY A 652 46.90 -5.81 -8.54
N GLY A 653 45.67 -6.15 -8.91
CA GLY A 653 45.23 -7.54 -9.07
C GLY A 653 45.04 -7.90 -10.52
N GLU A 654 45.39 -9.12 -10.86
CA GLU A 654 45.15 -9.70 -12.17
C GLU A 654 43.89 -10.57 -12.14
N ALA A 655 43.17 -10.63 -13.26
CA ALA A 655 42.05 -11.55 -13.40
C ALA A 655 42.55 -12.99 -13.21
N GLY A 656 41.93 -13.74 -12.28
CA GLY A 656 42.35 -15.10 -11.94
C GLY A 656 43.45 -15.20 -10.87
N ASP A 657 43.82 -14.09 -10.22
CA ASP A 657 44.76 -14.10 -9.08
C ASP A 657 44.16 -14.84 -7.87
N MET A 658 44.43 -16.14 -7.80
CA MET A 658 44.01 -17.00 -6.69
C MET A 658 44.71 -16.66 -5.37
N ALA A 659 45.88 -16.00 -5.39
CA ALA A 659 46.53 -15.54 -4.17
C ALA A 659 45.75 -14.38 -3.55
N ARG A 660 45.25 -13.45 -4.39
CA ARG A 660 44.35 -12.38 -3.96
C ARG A 660 43.00 -12.92 -3.46
N MET A 661 42.46 -13.99 -4.07
CA MET A 661 41.29 -14.69 -3.51
C MET A 661 41.59 -15.32 -2.14
N GLY A 662 42.76 -15.92 -1.96
CA GLY A 662 43.20 -16.44 -0.66
C GLY A 662 43.27 -15.34 0.41
N GLN A 663 43.77 -14.15 0.06
CA GLN A 663 43.77 -12.98 0.94
C GLN A 663 42.36 -12.53 1.29
N ALA A 664 41.43 -12.54 0.32
CA ALA A 664 40.02 -12.24 0.56
C ALA A 664 39.39 -13.20 1.59
N PHE A 665 39.60 -14.51 1.44
CA PHE A 665 39.07 -15.51 2.38
C PHE A 665 39.61 -15.35 3.81
N GLN A 666 40.85 -14.88 3.96
CA GLN A 666 41.44 -14.65 5.29
C GLN A 666 40.98 -13.31 5.90
N ARG A 667 41.02 -12.22 5.13
CA ARG A 667 40.73 -10.84 5.60
C ARG A 667 39.24 -10.57 5.78
N LEU A 668 38.41 -11.09 4.88
CA LEU A 668 36.98 -10.77 4.76
C LEU A 668 36.07 -11.84 5.37
N ARG A 669 36.59 -12.73 6.21
CA ARG A 669 35.78 -13.73 6.91
C ARG A 669 34.79 -13.05 7.85
N GLY A 670 33.51 -13.11 7.48
CA GLY A 670 32.41 -12.52 8.25
C GLY A 670 31.76 -13.48 9.25
N ARG A 671 30.64 -13.02 9.81
CA ARG A 671 29.72 -13.73 10.71
C ARG A 671 28.31 -13.75 10.11
N GLU A 672 27.52 -14.74 10.51
CA GLU A 672 26.09 -14.81 10.22
C GLU A 672 25.29 -14.20 11.39
N LEU A 673 24.03 -13.81 11.12
CA LEU A 673 23.06 -13.40 12.16
C LEU A 673 22.33 -14.59 12.80
N TRP A 674 22.36 -15.77 12.15
CA TRP A 674 21.73 -16.99 12.67
C TRP A 674 22.29 -17.35 14.04
N ARG A 675 21.37 -17.52 15.02
CA ARG A 675 21.69 -17.82 16.43
C ARG A 675 22.61 -16.80 17.11
N LYS A 676 22.69 -15.57 16.61
CA LYS A 676 23.34 -14.46 17.33
C LYS A 676 22.38 -13.83 18.33
N THR A 677 22.95 -13.29 19.39
CA THR A 677 22.19 -12.48 20.36
C THR A 677 22.26 -11.03 19.94
N ILE A 678 21.11 -10.37 19.79
CA ILE A 678 21.01 -8.97 19.40
C ILE A 678 20.28 -8.21 20.50
N GLY A 679 20.97 -7.24 21.09
CA GLY A 679 20.47 -6.36 22.12
C GLY A 679 19.91 -5.09 21.52
N LEU A 680 18.65 -4.78 21.80
CA LEU A 680 17.99 -3.54 21.41
C LEU A 680 17.79 -2.65 22.64
N ILE A 681 18.32 -1.44 22.58
CA ILE A 681 18.13 -0.43 23.63
C ILE A 681 17.03 0.53 23.15
N GLY A 682 15.84 0.39 23.73
CA GLY A 682 14.60 1.01 23.28
C GLY A 682 13.77 0.09 22.38
N LEU A 683 12.50 -0.12 22.74
CA LEU A 683 11.52 -0.93 21.99
C LEU A 683 10.30 -0.08 21.56
N GLY A 684 10.59 1.14 21.11
CA GLY A 684 9.65 2.01 20.39
C GLY A 684 9.35 1.51 18.97
N ALA A 685 8.75 2.35 18.13
CA ALA A 685 8.32 1.97 16.77
C ALA A 685 9.46 1.36 15.93
N VAL A 686 10.64 2.00 15.90
CA VAL A 686 11.83 1.49 15.19
C VAL A 686 12.32 0.18 15.82
N GLY A 687 12.50 0.14 17.14
CA GLY A 687 13.00 -1.06 17.84
C GLY A 687 12.12 -2.29 17.61
N ARG A 688 10.79 -2.12 17.58
CA ARG A 688 9.84 -3.19 17.23
C ARG A 688 9.98 -3.65 15.78
N GLY A 689 10.16 -2.70 14.86
CA GLY A 689 10.42 -2.99 13.45
C GLY A 689 11.71 -3.80 13.25
N VAL A 690 12.78 -3.44 13.97
CA VAL A 690 14.07 -4.13 13.96
C VAL A 690 13.94 -5.54 14.56
N ALA A 691 13.31 -5.68 15.73
CA ALA A 691 13.08 -6.96 16.38
C ALA A 691 12.35 -7.94 15.46
N ARG A 692 11.25 -7.51 14.84
CA ARG A 692 10.43 -8.32 13.92
C ARG A 692 11.26 -8.87 12.75
N ARG A 693 12.09 -8.03 12.14
CA ARG A 693 12.94 -8.40 11.00
C ARG A 693 14.06 -9.35 11.40
N LEU A 694 14.75 -9.07 12.51
CA LEU A 694 15.89 -9.88 12.96
C LEU A 694 15.48 -11.27 13.46
N ARG A 695 14.23 -11.46 13.91
CA ARG A 695 13.72 -12.78 14.25
C ARG A 695 13.68 -13.75 13.10
N ALA A 696 13.33 -13.28 11.91
CA ALA A 696 13.30 -14.12 10.71
C ALA A 696 14.69 -14.69 10.38
N PHE A 697 15.76 -14.05 10.85
CA PHE A 697 17.14 -14.57 10.78
C PHE A 697 17.48 -15.57 11.90
N GLY A 698 16.53 -15.92 12.77
CA GLY A 698 16.73 -16.79 13.93
C GLY A 698 17.72 -16.27 14.96
N ALA A 699 17.81 -14.94 15.10
CA ALA A 699 18.55 -14.30 16.18
C ALA A 699 17.73 -14.34 17.48
N ARG A 700 18.44 -14.40 18.63
CA ARG A 700 17.84 -14.18 19.96
C ARG A 700 17.81 -12.68 20.22
N ILE A 701 16.64 -12.12 20.54
CA ILE A 701 16.45 -10.68 20.75
C ILE A 701 16.36 -10.38 22.25
N LEU A 702 17.31 -9.60 22.76
CA LEU A 702 17.29 -9.03 24.11
C LEU A 702 16.87 -7.57 24.02
N VAL A 703 16.08 -7.09 24.98
CA VAL A 703 15.61 -5.70 25.02
C VAL A 703 15.86 -5.08 26.38
N TYR A 704 16.36 -3.85 26.37
CA TYR A 704 16.33 -2.95 27.53
C TYR A 704 15.52 -1.70 27.17
N ASP A 705 14.39 -1.51 27.84
CA ASP A 705 13.59 -0.29 27.76
C ASP A 705 12.95 -0.02 29.13
N PRO A 706 13.40 1.00 29.88
CA PRO A 706 12.92 1.24 31.24
C PRO A 706 11.49 1.80 31.29
N TYR A 707 10.92 2.20 30.15
CA TYR A 707 9.59 2.81 30.07
C TYR A 707 8.52 1.84 29.54
N LEU A 708 8.90 0.62 29.15
CA LEU A 708 7.96 -0.40 28.65
C LEU A 708 7.72 -1.51 29.67
N PRO A 709 6.46 -1.95 29.86
CA PRO A 709 6.16 -3.15 30.64
C PRO A 709 6.81 -4.39 30.01
N GLU A 710 7.33 -5.31 30.83
CA GLU A 710 7.96 -6.56 30.34
C GLU A 710 7.05 -7.37 29.39
N GLU A 711 5.75 -7.36 29.66
CA GLU A 711 4.74 -8.02 28.83
C GLU A 711 4.74 -7.49 27.38
N SER A 712 4.99 -6.19 27.19
CA SER A 712 5.06 -5.57 25.87
C SER A 712 6.26 -6.02 25.05
N ALA A 713 7.37 -6.37 25.71
CA ALA A 713 8.55 -6.94 25.05
C ALA A 713 8.30 -8.40 24.66
N ARG A 714 7.66 -9.18 25.53
CA ARG A 714 7.31 -10.58 25.27
C ARG A 714 6.28 -10.76 24.16
N MET A 715 5.26 -9.89 24.09
CA MET A 715 4.30 -9.89 22.98
C MET A 715 4.96 -9.63 21.63
N ALA A 716 6.06 -8.89 21.65
CA ALA A 716 6.90 -8.70 20.50
C ALA A 716 8.07 -9.67 20.56
N ASP A 717 7.92 -10.96 20.94
CA ASP A 717 8.90 -12.05 21.26
C ASP A 717 10.37 -11.63 21.51
N ALA A 718 10.55 -10.56 22.27
CA ALA A 718 11.85 -10.11 22.75
C ALA A 718 11.94 -10.39 24.25
N GLU A 719 13.14 -10.72 24.71
CA GLU A 719 13.40 -11.01 26.11
C GLU A 719 13.80 -9.71 26.84
N PRO A 720 12.94 -9.17 27.73
CA PRO A 720 13.29 -8.00 28.51
C PRO A 720 14.37 -8.38 29.54
N VAL A 721 15.47 -7.64 29.55
CA VAL A 721 16.63 -7.87 30.44
C VAL A 721 17.19 -6.54 30.96
N SER A 722 18.05 -6.57 31.98
CA SER A 722 18.76 -5.36 32.41
C SER A 722 19.79 -4.93 31.36
N LEU A 723 20.18 -3.64 31.37
CA LEU A 723 21.19 -3.11 30.47
C LEU A 723 22.52 -3.86 30.61
N GLU A 724 22.90 -4.28 31.83
CA GLU A 724 24.13 -5.05 32.03
C GLU A 724 24.10 -6.41 31.32
N VAL A 725 22.98 -7.12 31.44
CA VAL A 725 22.79 -8.43 30.80
C VAL A 725 22.77 -8.27 29.29
N LEU A 726 22.07 -7.24 28.78
CA LEU A 726 22.01 -6.96 27.35
C LEU A 726 23.41 -6.74 26.77
N LEU A 727 24.23 -5.87 27.38
CA LEU A 727 25.57 -5.57 26.89
C LEU A 727 26.49 -6.80 26.95
N ALA A 728 26.44 -7.56 28.05
CA ALA A 728 27.30 -8.73 28.25
C ALA A 728 26.97 -9.90 27.31
N GLU A 729 25.70 -10.10 26.98
CA GLU A 729 25.24 -11.24 26.17
C GLU A 729 25.12 -10.95 24.68
N SER A 730 25.11 -9.69 24.25
CA SER A 730 24.83 -9.33 22.85
C SER A 730 26.07 -9.41 21.96
N ASP A 731 25.91 -10.03 20.79
CA ASP A 731 26.89 -9.97 19.70
C ASP A 731 26.74 -8.68 18.87
N PHE A 732 25.53 -8.11 18.86
CA PHE A 732 25.19 -6.81 18.27
C PHE A 732 24.35 -6.01 19.26
N VAL A 733 24.67 -4.73 19.45
CA VAL A 733 23.84 -3.79 20.21
C VAL A 733 23.36 -2.69 19.27
N SER A 734 22.05 -2.43 19.27
CA SER A 734 21.43 -1.39 18.44
C SER A 734 20.66 -0.40 19.31
N LEU A 735 20.87 0.89 19.06
CA LEU A 735 20.27 1.99 19.83
C LEU A 735 19.03 2.55 19.12
N HIS A 736 17.92 2.57 19.84
CA HIS A 736 16.60 3.07 19.39
C HIS A 736 15.90 3.94 20.45
N ALA A 737 16.62 4.34 21.52
CA ALA A 737 16.09 5.15 22.60
C ALA A 737 16.04 6.64 22.26
N ALA A 738 15.07 7.36 22.83
CA ALA A 738 15.07 8.82 22.83
C ALA A 738 16.17 9.37 23.75
N VAL A 739 16.63 10.59 23.49
CA VAL A 739 17.61 11.28 24.35
C VAL A 739 16.90 12.03 25.46
N THR A 740 17.01 11.52 26.69
CA THR A 740 16.56 12.16 27.93
C THR A 740 17.78 12.60 28.74
N ASP A 741 17.57 13.20 29.90
CA ASP A 741 18.66 13.47 30.84
C ASP A 741 19.31 12.17 31.33
N ASP A 742 18.52 11.09 31.48
CA ASP A 742 18.98 9.78 31.93
C ASP A 742 19.67 8.95 30.83
N SER A 743 19.31 9.14 29.54
CA SER A 743 19.89 8.38 28.43
C SER A 743 21.01 9.10 27.68
N ARG A 744 21.34 10.34 28.06
CA ARG A 744 22.47 11.08 27.49
C ARG A 744 23.78 10.41 27.90
N GLY A 745 24.59 10.02 26.91
CA GLY A 745 25.83 9.31 27.16
C GLY A 745 25.61 7.92 27.77
N LEU A 746 24.43 7.31 27.55
CA LEU A 746 24.07 5.98 28.05
C LEU A 746 25.12 4.91 27.73
N ILE A 747 25.79 5.02 26.58
CA ILE A 747 26.88 4.13 26.17
C ILE A 747 28.21 4.88 26.29
N GLY A 748 28.85 4.75 27.45
CA GLY A 748 30.18 5.28 27.73
C GLY A 748 31.28 4.22 27.70
N ALA A 749 32.48 4.58 28.18
CA ALA A 749 33.62 3.67 28.21
C ALA A 749 33.39 2.39 29.03
N ALA A 750 32.63 2.48 30.14
CA ALA A 750 32.34 1.34 31.00
C ALA A 750 31.36 0.36 30.33
N GLU A 751 30.35 0.88 29.63
CA GLU A 751 29.33 0.11 28.93
C GLU A 751 29.93 -0.56 27.68
N LEU A 752 30.75 0.16 26.92
CA LEU A 752 31.49 -0.39 25.79
C LEU A 752 32.41 -1.54 26.22
N ALA A 753 33.10 -1.40 27.36
CA ALA A 753 33.96 -2.45 27.89
C ALA A 753 33.21 -3.70 28.40
N ARG A 754 31.90 -3.58 28.68
CA ARG A 754 31.03 -4.71 29.05
C ARG A 754 30.51 -5.48 27.85
N MET A 755 30.57 -4.91 26.65
CA MET A 755 30.24 -5.62 25.43
C MET A 755 31.23 -6.76 25.18
N LYS A 756 30.79 -7.79 24.45
CA LYS A 756 31.69 -8.89 24.08
C LYS A 756 32.84 -8.39 23.20
N PRO A 757 34.06 -8.94 23.35
CA PRO A 757 35.14 -8.71 22.39
C PRO A 757 34.71 -9.10 20.96
N GLY A 758 34.85 -8.16 20.03
CA GLY A 758 34.40 -8.30 18.64
C GLY A 758 32.88 -8.16 18.45
N ALA A 759 32.15 -7.60 19.41
CA ALA A 759 30.75 -7.19 19.23
C ALA A 759 30.65 -5.96 18.31
N TYR A 760 29.44 -5.72 17.81
CA TYR A 760 29.13 -4.59 16.92
C TYR A 760 28.13 -3.64 17.57
N LEU A 761 28.29 -2.34 17.31
CA LEU A 761 27.38 -1.29 17.78
C LEU A 761 26.71 -0.57 16.60
N ILE A 762 25.40 -0.39 16.65
CA ILE A 762 24.63 0.31 15.63
C ILE A 762 23.87 1.47 16.28
N ASN A 763 24.01 2.68 15.72
CA ASN A 763 23.25 3.86 16.18
C ASN A 763 22.56 4.54 15.00
N THR A 764 21.24 4.35 14.95
CA THR A 764 20.31 5.03 14.04
C THR A 764 19.33 5.93 14.79
N ALA A 765 19.57 6.17 16.09
CA ALA A 765 18.70 6.98 16.94
C ALA A 765 19.21 8.42 17.05
N ARG A 766 20.19 8.67 17.91
CA ARG A 766 20.75 10.02 18.16
C ARG A 766 22.21 9.91 18.61
N SER A 767 23.06 10.83 18.14
CA SER A 767 24.50 10.86 18.46
C SER A 767 24.77 11.01 19.96
N ALA A 768 23.90 11.75 20.68
CA ALA A 768 24.04 12.02 22.10
C ALA A 768 23.85 10.82 23.05
N LEU A 769 23.49 9.64 22.55
CA LEU A 769 23.38 8.41 23.36
C LEU A 769 24.76 7.77 23.63
N ILE A 770 25.78 8.13 22.86
CA ILE A 770 27.11 7.51 22.91
C ILE A 770 28.15 8.57 23.29
N ASP A 771 29.11 8.20 24.13
CA ASP A 771 30.37 8.93 24.27
C ASP A 771 31.27 8.64 23.05
N GLU A 772 31.39 9.62 22.16
CA GLU A 772 32.12 9.48 20.89
C GLU A 772 33.60 9.17 21.09
N GLU A 773 34.26 9.76 22.09
CA GLU A 773 35.68 9.52 22.36
C GLU A 773 35.90 8.08 22.83
N ALA A 774 35.01 7.59 23.70
CA ALA A 774 35.05 6.21 24.16
C ALA A 774 34.80 5.21 23.01
N LEU A 775 33.87 5.52 22.10
CA LEU A 775 33.60 4.70 20.92
C LEU A 775 34.82 4.61 20.00
N ILE A 776 35.48 5.74 19.72
CA ILE A 776 36.69 5.79 18.89
C ILE A 776 37.78 4.87 19.48
N GLU A 777 38.00 4.92 20.78
CA GLU A 777 39.01 4.09 21.45
C GLU A 777 38.64 2.60 21.43
N ALA A 778 37.38 2.26 21.66
CA ALA A 778 36.90 0.87 21.60
C ALA A 778 37.05 0.26 20.19
N LEU A 779 36.85 1.07 19.14
CA LEU A 779 37.04 0.66 17.74
C LEU A 779 38.51 0.56 17.35
N ARG A 780 39.36 1.51 17.78
CA ARG A 780 40.81 1.52 17.50
C ARG A 780 41.55 0.38 18.19
N SER A 781 41.19 0.08 19.44
CA SER A 781 41.75 -1.04 20.20
C SER A 781 41.34 -2.41 19.66
N GLY A 782 40.32 -2.46 18.79
CA GLY A 782 39.73 -3.70 18.28
C GLY A 782 38.86 -4.44 19.28
N HIS A 783 38.53 -3.81 20.42
CA HIS A 783 37.57 -4.36 21.38
C HIS A 783 36.19 -4.53 20.73
N LEU A 784 35.74 -3.53 19.97
CA LEU A 784 34.59 -3.67 19.07
C LEU A 784 35.04 -4.12 17.68
N GLY A 785 34.28 -5.06 17.10
CA GLY A 785 34.49 -5.55 15.74
C GLY A 785 34.13 -4.51 14.68
N GLY A 786 33.27 -3.54 15.02
CA GLY A 786 32.91 -2.41 14.18
C GLY A 786 31.69 -1.65 14.69
N ALA A 787 31.39 -0.51 14.06
CA ALA A 787 30.20 0.28 14.35
C ALA A 787 29.53 0.82 13.08
N ALA A 788 28.21 1.00 13.12
CA ALA A 788 27.47 1.68 12.07
C ALA A 788 26.68 2.87 12.63
N LEU A 789 26.84 4.04 12.02
CA LEU A 789 26.34 5.31 12.52
C LEU A 789 25.61 6.08 11.43
N ASP A 790 24.35 6.44 11.67
CA ASP A 790 23.60 7.35 10.80
C ASP A 790 23.56 8.79 11.35
N VAL A 791 24.02 9.00 12.59
CA VAL A 791 23.86 10.27 13.32
C VAL A 791 25.19 10.76 13.90
N PHE A 792 25.42 12.07 13.88
CA PHE A 792 26.66 12.70 14.34
C PHE A 792 26.38 13.90 15.27
N ALA A 793 27.38 14.35 16.03
CA ALA A 793 27.22 15.54 16.88
C ALA A 793 27.11 16.84 16.05
N VAL A 794 27.78 16.88 14.89
CA VAL A 794 27.69 17.93 13.88
C VAL A 794 27.35 17.27 12.55
N GLU A 795 26.25 17.68 11.94
CA GLU A 795 25.71 17.07 10.73
C GLU A 795 25.69 18.06 9.55
N PRO A 796 26.25 17.71 8.37
CA PRO A 796 27.07 16.51 8.12
C PRO A 796 28.46 16.60 8.79
N PRO A 797 29.09 15.46 9.15
CA PRO A 797 30.45 15.46 9.68
C PRO A 797 31.47 15.88 8.59
N GLY A 798 32.56 16.51 9.01
CA GLY A 798 33.68 16.82 8.11
C GLY A 798 34.39 15.55 7.59
N PRO A 799 35.04 15.59 6.41
CA PRO A 799 35.73 14.43 5.84
C PRO A 799 36.93 13.97 6.68
N ASP A 800 37.45 14.83 7.56
CA ASP A 800 38.54 14.54 8.51
C ASP A 800 38.05 14.00 9.86
N HIS A 801 36.75 13.71 10.01
CA HIS A 801 36.18 13.20 11.25
C HIS A 801 36.82 11.85 11.64
N PRO A 802 37.33 11.68 12.88
CA PRO A 802 38.11 10.50 13.27
C PRO A 802 37.43 9.16 13.04
N LEU A 803 36.11 9.07 13.26
CA LEU A 803 35.31 7.87 13.00
C LEU A 803 35.29 7.46 11.51
N LEU A 804 35.34 8.41 10.57
CA LEU A 804 35.32 8.13 9.14
C LEU A 804 36.64 7.57 8.63
N ALA A 805 37.74 7.76 9.38
CA ALA A 805 39.04 7.21 9.05
C ALA A 805 39.21 5.74 9.49
N LEU A 806 38.27 5.19 10.24
CA LEU A 806 38.36 3.83 10.77
C LEU A 806 37.76 2.81 9.78
N PRO A 807 38.48 1.74 9.39
CA PRO A 807 38.02 0.78 8.39
C PRO A 807 36.88 -0.13 8.87
N ASN A 808 36.63 -0.16 10.18
CA ASN A 808 35.55 -0.91 10.83
C ASN A 808 34.34 -0.03 11.19
N VAL A 809 34.22 1.16 10.58
CA VAL A 809 33.07 2.06 10.75
C VAL A 809 32.30 2.19 9.43
N ILE A 810 30.98 2.08 9.51
CA ILE A 810 30.04 2.42 8.44
C ILE A 810 29.32 3.71 8.86
N ALA A 811 29.28 4.70 7.98
CA ALA A 811 28.69 6.00 8.27
C ALA A 811 27.78 6.47 7.14
N THR A 812 26.65 7.07 7.49
CA THR A 812 25.73 7.71 6.55
C THR A 812 25.30 9.10 7.07
N PRO A 813 24.93 10.05 6.18
CA PRO A 813 24.62 11.42 6.58
C PRO A 813 23.14 11.58 7.00
N HIS A 814 22.71 10.85 8.02
CA HIS A 814 21.35 10.90 8.59
C HIS A 814 20.23 10.62 7.56
N VAL A 815 20.37 9.50 6.85
CA VAL A 815 19.48 9.11 5.76
C VAL A 815 18.43 8.09 6.17
N GLY A 816 18.43 7.62 7.42
CA GLY A 816 17.57 6.53 7.87
C GLY A 816 16.08 6.74 7.67
N GLY A 817 15.61 7.99 7.67
CA GLY A 817 14.21 8.33 7.38
C GLY A 817 13.93 8.81 5.96
N ASN A 818 14.92 8.85 5.07
CA ASN A 818 14.80 9.46 3.75
C ASN A 818 14.49 8.41 2.67
N THR A 819 13.26 7.88 2.66
CA THR A 819 12.75 6.97 1.62
C THR A 819 11.45 7.51 1.00
N VAL A 820 11.06 6.97 -0.16
CA VAL A 820 9.86 7.40 -0.90
C VAL A 820 8.60 7.11 -0.08
N GLU A 821 8.54 5.97 0.60
CA GLU A 821 7.39 5.47 1.35
C GLU A 821 7.07 6.34 2.58
N VAL A 822 8.06 7.02 3.15
CA VAL A 822 7.87 7.88 4.33
C VAL A 822 6.90 9.03 4.05
N SER A 823 6.89 9.55 2.81
CA SER A 823 5.92 10.57 2.37
C SER A 823 4.47 10.05 2.41
N ALA A 824 4.26 8.78 2.03
CA ALA A 824 2.96 8.12 2.08
C ALA A 824 2.53 7.82 3.52
N HIS A 825 3.45 7.30 4.35
CA HIS A 825 3.16 7.02 5.75
C HIS A 825 2.72 8.27 6.52
N GLN A 826 3.43 9.39 6.35
CA GLN A 826 3.06 10.64 7.02
C GLN A 826 1.76 11.22 6.46
N GLY A 827 1.51 11.12 5.15
CA GLY A 827 0.26 11.55 4.53
C GLY A 827 -0.97 10.83 5.10
N LEU A 828 -0.87 9.51 5.32
CA LEU A 828 -1.94 8.72 5.94
C LEU A 828 -2.20 9.15 7.39
N ILE A 829 -1.16 9.27 8.22
CA ILE A 829 -1.31 9.68 9.63
C ILE A 829 -1.93 11.08 9.72
N VAL A 830 -1.48 12.04 8.89
CA VAL A 830 -2.04 13.40 8.86
C VAL A 830 -3.54 13.36 8.53
N ALA A 831 -3.93 12.57 7.53
CA ALA A 831 -5.33 12.46 7.12
C ALA A 831 -6.20 11.84 8.22
N GLU A 832 -5.75 10.76 8.87
CA GLU A 832 -6.48 10.09 9.96
C GLU A 832 -6.65 11.00 11.18
N GLU A 833 -5.61 11.72 11.60
CA GLU A 833 -5.67 12.64 12.74
C GLU A 833 -6.60 13.83 12.47
N LEU A 834 -6.55 14.39 11.25
CA LEU A 834 -7.46 15.46 10.85
C LEU A 834 -8.90 14.98 10.72
N GLU A 835 -9.13 13.78 10.17
CA GLU A 835 -10.46 13.18 10.10
C GLU A 835 -11.07 13.01 11.50
N ARG A 836 -10.30 12.46 12.45
CA ARG A 836 -10.71 12.35 13.86
C ARG A 836 -11.13 13.70 14.45
N LEU A 837 -10.30 14.73 14.25
CA LEU A 837 -10.57 16.06 14.79
C LEU A 837 -11.79 16.73 14.14
N LEU A 838 -12.00 16.52 12.84
CA LEU A 838 -13.20 16.98 12.11
C LEU A 838 -14.47 16.25 12.56
N ASP A 839 -14.30 15.02 13.01
CA ASP A 839 -15.35 14.17 13.57
C ASP A 839 -15.62 14.44 15.06
N GLY A 840 -14.95 15.43 15.65
CA GLY A 840 -15.09 15.76 17.08
C GLY A 840 -14.51 14.68 17.99
N GLU A 841 -13.73 13.74 17.44
CA GLU A 841 -12.97 12.78 18.22
C GLU A 841 -11.65 13.39 18.67
N ARG A 842 -11.13 12.89 19.78
CA ARG A 842 -9.79 13.25 20.24
C ARG A 842 -8.75 12.65 19.29
N PRO A 843 -7.84 13.45 18.68
CA PRO A 843 -6.70 12.95 17.92
C PRO A 843 -5.81 12.05 18.79
N GLN A 844 -5.21 11.01 18.20
CA GLN A 844 -4.33 10.10 18.93
C GLN A 844 -2.93 10.71 19.14
N HIS A 845 -2.48 11.53 18.19
CA HIS A 845 -1.12 12.05 18.10
C HIS A 845 -1.08 13.56 18.34
N LEU A 846 -1.52 13.95 19.54
CA LEU A 846 -1.62 15.34 19.98
C LEU A 846 -0.54 15.70 20.98
N LEU A 847 0.23 16.76 20.69
CA LEU A 847 1.35 17.20 21.52
C LEU A 847 0.95 18.16 22.64
N ASN A 848 -0.14 18.91 22.49
CA ASN A 848 -0.62 19.90 23.47
C ASN A 848 -2.12 19.71 23.83
N PRO A 849 -2.45 18.71 24.68
CA PRO A 849 -3.84 18.38 25.05
C PRO A 849 -4.67 19.54 25.60
N GLU A 850 -4.06 20.51 26.26
CA GLU A 850 -4.71 21.71 26.80
C GLU A 850 -5.35 22.59 25.72
N ALA A 851 -4.82 22.57 24.48
CA ALA A 851 -5.37 23.35 23.38
C ALA A 851 -6.74 22.83 22.90
N LEU A 852 -7.09 21.57 23.20
CA LEU A 852 -8.37 20.98 22.80
C LEU A 852 -9.55 21.33 23.72
N GLN A 853 -9.32 21.81 24.94
CA GLN A 853 -10.39 22.00 25.95
C GLN A 853 -11.48 22.98 25.47
N ASP A 854 -11.06 24.02 24.72
CA ASP A 854 -11.93 25.06 24.18
C ASP A 854 -11.90 25.08 22.63
N PHE A 855 -11.42 24.02 21.98
CA PHE A 855 -11.23 23.99 20.53
C PHE A 855 -12.58 23.95 19.79
N SER A 856 -12.69 24.79 18.77
CA SER A 856 -13.81 24.77 17.84
C SER A 856 -13.33 25.18 16.45
N TRP A 857 -13.80 24.44 15.45
CA TRP A 857 -13.56 24.79 14.04
C TRP A 857 -14.27 26.10 13.64
N GLN A 858 -15.40 26.42 14.28
CA GLN A 858 -16.28 27.52 13.85
C GLN A 858 -16.21 28.75 14.77
N SER A 859 -15.80 28.58 16.02
CA SER A 859 -15.67 29.70 16.96
C SER A 859 -14.32 30.42 16.81
N PRO A 860 -14.24 31.71 17.17
CA PRO A 860 -12.96 32.40 17.32
C PRO A 860 -12.06 31.68 18.34
N ARG A 861 -10.74 31.72 18.11
CA ARG A 861 -9.75 31.19 19.06
C ARG A 861 -9.81 31.92 20.40
N LYS A 862 -9.15 31.32 21.40
CA LYS A 862 -8.95 31.94 22.72
C LYS A 862 -8.36 33.36 22.57
N PRO A 863 -8.85 34.36 23.33
CA PRO A 863 -8.30 35.71 23.29
C PRO A 863 -6.80 35.70 23.61
N GLN A 864 -6.02 36.47 22.84
CA GLN A 864 -4.58 36.61 23.06
C GLN A 864 -4.33 37.28 24.42
N ASP A 865 -3.56 36.62 25.30
CA ASP A 865 -2.96 37.26 26.47
C ASP A 865 -1.65 37.93 26.02
N PRO A 866 -1.63 39.28 25.86
CA PRO A 866 -0.47 39.97 25.29
C PRO A 866 0.78 39.83 26.17
N GLU A 867 0.61 39.77 27.49
CA GLU A 867 1.70 39.69 28.45
C GLU A 867 2.35 38.30 28.44
N LEU A 868 1.54 37.23 28.33
CA LEU A 868 2.04 35.87 28.17
C LEU A 868 2.74 35.67 26.81
N LEU A 869 2.17 36.17 25.72
CA LEU A 869 2.77 36.05 24.40
C LEU A 869 4.08 36.86 24.31
N GLU A 870 4.19 38.03 24.93
CA GLU A 870 5.44 38.81 24.99
C GLU A 870 6.54 38.08 25.77
N ARG A 871 6.18 37.43 26.88
CA ARG A 871 7.11 36.57 27.62
C ARG A 871 7.60 35.40 26.77
N LEU A 872 6.72 34.72 26.03
CA LEU A 872 7.11 33.63 25.13
C LEU A 872 7.99 34.12 23.97
N ALA A 873 7.71 35.30 23.42
CA ALA A 873 8.54 35.93 22.38
C ALA A 873 9.95 36.30 22.85
N SER A 874 10.16 36.46 24.16
CA SER A 874 11.48 36.70 24.76
C SER A 874 12.26 35.41 25.12
N GLY A 875 11.64 34.23 24.96
CA GLY A 875 12.26 32.92 25.22
C GLY A 875 13.05 32.36 24.03
N PRO A 876 13.75 31.22 24.21
CA PRO A 876 14.40 30.53 23.09
C PRO A 876 13.33 29.98 22.13
N GLY A 877 13.30 30.50 20.90
CA GLY A 877 12.34 30.11 19.86
C GLY A 877 12.53 28.70 19.29
N PRO A 878 11.62 28.24 18.40
CA PRO A 878 11.68 26.93 17.77
C PRO A 878 12.92 26.77 16.88
N ALA A 879 13.40 25.52 16.73
CA ALA A 879 14.64 25.19 16.03
C ALA A 879 14.37 24.43 14.72
N VAL A 880 15.25 24.57 13.72
CA VAL A 880 15.11 23.83 12.45
C VAL A 880 15.45 22.34 12.64
N THR A 881 16.36 22.05 13.57
CA THR A 881 16.82 20.69 13.92
C THR A 881 16.98 20.51 15.44
N ASP A 882 16.85 19.26 15.92
CA ASP A 882 17.05 18.86 17.34
C ASP A 882 18.41 19.30 17.92
N LEU A 883 19.42 19.53 17.07
CA LEU A 883 20.77 19.93 17.46
C LEU A 883 20.91 21.44 17.72
N GLN A 884 20.10 22.29 17.09
CA GLN A 884 20.18 23.75 17.23
C GLN A 884 19.58 24.26 18.55
N GLN A 885 18.60 23.57 19.11
CA GLN A 885 17.92 23.95 20.36
C GLN A 885 18.87 24.02 21.58
N LYS A 886 20.08 23.42 21.48
CA LYS A 886 21.07 23.33 22.58
C LYS A 886 22.12 24.44 22.62
N LYS A 887 22.22 25.31 21.60
CA LYS A 887 23.25 26.38 21.61
C LYS A 887 22.95 27.53 22.57
N THR A 888 21.74 27.62 23.12
CA THR A 888 21.29 28.72 23.99
C THR A 888 21.63 28.55 25.48
N SER A 889 22.36 27.49 25.89
CA SER A 889 22.59 27.21 27.32
C SER A 889 24.01 26.81 27.74
N ALA A 890 25.08 27.31 27.10
CA ALA A 890 26.47 26.97 27.50
C ALA A 890 27.36 28.19 27.88
N PRO A 891 28.21 28.13 28.94
CA PRO A 891 29.18 29.19 29.31
C PRO A 891 30.50 29.13 28.48
N PRO A 892 31.39 30.15 28.59
CA PRO A 892 32.38 30.47 27.55
C PRO A 892 33.68 29.65 27.54
N GLN A 893 34.27 29.66 26.33
CA GLN A 893 35.45 28.99 25.76
C GLN A 893 36.69 28.70 26.64
N ALA A 894 37.38 27.60 26.30
CA ALA A 894 38.80 27.37 26.56
C ALA A 894 39.58 27.16 25.23
N ALA A 895 40.79 27.71 25.17
CA ALA A 895 41.60 28.00 24.00
C ALA A 895 42.05 26.80 23.13
N LYS A 896 42.01 26.97 21.80
CA LYS A 896 42.66 26.08 20.81
C LYS A 896 44.12 26.49 20.59
N LYS A 897 45.02 25.50 20.67
CA LYS A 897 46.43 25.57 20.24
C LYS A 897 46.54 25.36 18.73
N GLU A 898 47.26 26.24 18.07
CA GLU A 898 47.68 26.10 16.67
C GLU A 898 48.68 24.94 16.49
N ARG A 899 48.48 24.15 15.43
CA ARG A 899 49.53 23.28 14.85
C ARG A 899 49.64 23.58 13.37
N SER A 900 50.85 23.98 12.98
CA SER A 900 51.28 24.23 11.62
C SER A 900 51.19 22.97 10.75
N LYS A 901 50.71 23.13 9.51
CA LYS A 901 50.90 22.13 8.45
C LYS A 901 51.81 22.71 7.37
N ALA A 902 52.92 21.99 7.15
CA ALA A 902 53.88 22.21 6.09
C ALA A 902 53.28 21.86 4.73
N ALA A 903 53.63 22.65 3.72
CA ALA A 903 53.31 22.42 2.32
C ALA A 903 54.49 21.74 1.60
N MET A 904 54.22 20.80 0.71
CA MET A 904 55.10 20.38 -0.40
C MET A 904 54.26 19.70 -1.52
N PRO A 905 54.77 19.65 -2.77
CA PRO A 905 54.13 20.29 -3.92
C PRO A 905 53.46 19.31 -4.90
N THR A 906 52.67 19.85 -5.83
CA THR A 906 52.04 19.11 -6.94
C THR A 906 52.50 19.73 -8.27
N PRO A 907 52.73 18.92 -9.33
CA PRO A 907 53.56 19.30 -10.47
C PRO A 907 52.81 20.12 -11.53
N ALA A 908 53.57 20.90 -12.29
CA ALA A 908 53.10 21.70 -13.40
C ALA A 908 52.66 20.83 -14.61
N SER A 909 51.54 21.21 -15.24
CA SER A 909 51.22 20.84 -16.62
C SER A 909 50.31 21.86 -17.31
N LYS A 910 50.88 22.54 -18.31
CA LYS A 910 50.34 22.98 -19.62
C LYS A 910 49.01 23.76 -19.71
N THR A 911 49.16 25.09 -19.76
CA THR A 911 48.55 26.06 -20.70
C THR A 911 47.23 25.71 -21.38
N THR A 912 46.12 26.06 -20.74
CA THR A 912 44.98 26.77 -21.35
C THR A 912 45.02 28.23 -20.88
N ASP A 913 44.35 29.14 -21.58
CA ASP A 913 44.43 30.61 -21.41
C ASP A 913 43.76 31.14 -20.11
N THR A 914 43.93 30.42 -18.99
CA THR A 914 43.38 30.71 -17.66
C THR A 914 43.82 32.09 -17.14
N GLY A 915 45.00 32.57 -17.57
CA GLY A 915 45.53 33.87 -17.17
C GLY A 915 44.72 35.06 -17.69
N ALA A 916 44.19 34.98 -18.91
CA ALA A 916 43.34 36.02 -19.49
C ALA A 916 41.96 36.07 -18.83
N ILE A 917 41.34 34.90 -18.62
CA ILE A 917 40.03 34.79 -17.96
C ILE A 917 40.11 35.25 -16.50
N ARG A 918 41.15 34.84 -15.76
CA ARG A 918 41.39 35.31 -14.39
C ARG A 918 41.54 36.83 -14.32
N SER A 919 42.35 37.41 -15.20
CA SER A 919 42.59 38.86 -15.24
C SER A 919 41.31 39.65 -15.57
N GLN A 920 40.48 39.11 -16.46
CA GLN A 920 39.21 39.73 -16.83
C GLN A 920 38.17 39.60 -15.71
N MET A 921 38.04 38.44 -15.07
CA MET A 921 37.16 38.23 -13.91
C MET A 921 37.60 39.10 -12.72
N GLU A 922 38.90 39.26 -12.48
CA GLU A 922 39.40 40.16 -11.44
C GLU A 922 39.00 41.62 -11.70
N ARG A 923 39.04 42.09 -12.96
CA ARG A 923 38.58 43.43 -13.34
C ARG A 923 37.08 43.60 -13.12
N ILE A 924 36.26 42.62 -13.50
CA ILE A 924 34.81 42.62 -13.28
C ILE A 924 34.49 42.65 -11.79
N LEU A 925 35.12 41.79 -10.98
CA LEU A 925 34.89 41.74 -9.54
C LEU A 925 35.34 43.02 -8.84
N ARG A 926 36.45 43.63 -9.27
CA ARG A 926 36.93 44.90 -8.71
C ARG A 926 35.97 46.06 -8.96
N ASP A 927 35.39 46.12 -10.17
CA ASP A 927 34.36 47.12 -10.49
C ASP A 927 33.04 46.83 -9.73
N PHE A 928 32.62 45.56 -9.72
CA PHE A 928 31.43 45.10 -9.01
C PHE A 928 31.46 45.43 -7.51
N VAL A 929 32.53 45.09 -6.79
CA VAL A 929 32.64 45.40 -5.35
C VAL A 929 32.73 46.90 -5.09
N GLY A 930 33.28 47.69 -6.03
CA GLY A 930 33.28 49.14 -5.98
C GLY A 930 31.87 49.73 -6.09
N ARG A 931 31.04 49.19 -7.00
CA ARG A 931 29.64 49.57 -7.14
C ARG A 931 28.79 49.18 -5.94
N VAL A 932 28.99 47.97 -5.42
CA VAL A 932 28.30 47.48 -4.20
C VAL A 932 28.54 48.43 -3.02
N GLN A 933 29.76 48.95 -2.88
CA GLN A 933 30.09 49.89 -1.80
C GLN A 933 29.40 51.26 -1.96
N GLN A 934 29.02 51.66 -3.17
CA GLN A 934 28.48 52.99 -3.48
C GLN A 934 26.97 52.99 -3.75
N ASP A 935 26.31 51.83 -3.78
CA ASP A 935 24.90 51.71 -4.13
C ASP A 935 23.97 52.20 -3.00
N GLU A 936 23.15 53.22 -3.29
CA GLU A 936 22.26 53.86 -2.31
C GLU A 936 21.24 52.88 -1.70
N LYS A 937 20.79 51.85 -2.44
CA LYS A 937 19.81 50.87 -1.93
C LYS A 937 20.47 49.88 -0.98
N LEU A 938 21.69 49.42 -1.29
CA LEU A 938 22.46 48.56 -0.39
C LEU A 938 22.91 49.31 0.86
N GLN A 939 23.22 50.61 0.77
CA GLN A 939 23.49 51.48 1.92
C GLN A 939 22.26 51.62 2.82
N ALA A 940 21.07 51.85 2.26
CA ALA A 940 19.83 51.85 3.03
C ALA A 940 19.52 50.49 3.67
N PHE A 941 19.86 49.38 2.99
CA PHE A 941 19.69 48.02 3.51
C PHE A 941 20.67 47.66 4.63
N ALA A 942 21.83 48.33 4.71
CA ALA A 942 22.83 48.12 5.76
C ALA A 942 22.35 48.55 7.16
N GLY A 943 21.27 49.35 7.23
CA GLY A 943 20.68 49.86 8.46
C GLY A 943 20.44 48.78 9.51
N GLY A 944 21.21 48.83 10.61
CA GLY A 944 21.07 47.92 11.76
C GLY A 944 21.45 46.45 11.51
N LYS A 945 22.15 46.12 10.41
CA LYS A 945 22.63 44.76 10.12
C LYS A 945 24.10 44.57 10.49
N ASP A 946 24.44 43.36 10.90
CA ASP A 946 25.81 42.92 11.15
C ASP A 946 26.05 41.57 10.45
N VAL A 947 26.39 41.63 9.17
CA VAL A 947 26.72 40.44 8.38
C VAL A 947 27.90 40.68 7.45
N MET A 948 28.78 39.69 7.41
CA MET A 948 29.95 39.64 6.53
C MET A 948 29.86 38.36 5.70
N LEU A 949 29.76 38.52 4.38
CA LEU A 949 29.71 37.45 3.39
C LEU A 949 31.08 37.34 2.72
N GLN A 950 31.74 36.19 2.85
CA GLN A 950 32.98 35.87 2.13
C GLN A 950 32.66 35.01 0.91
N PHE A 951 33.15 35.41 -0.26
CA PHE A 951 33.08 34.64 -1.50
C PHE A 951 34.49 34.17 -1.88
N SER A 952 34.63 32.90 -2.23
CA SER A 952 35.87 32.30 -2.71
C SER A 952 35.63 31.54 -4.00
N LEU A 953 36.30 31.96 -5.07
CA LEU A 953 36.31 31.30 -6.38
C LEU A 953 37.45 30.28 -6.43
N THR A 954 37.11 29.00 -6.32
CA THR A 954 38.09 27.92 -6.14
C THR A 954 38.91 27.62 -7.39
N ASP A 955 38.39 27.93 -8.57
CA ASP A 955 38.99 27.70 -9.89
C ASP A 955 39.91 28.85 -10.35
N LEU A 956 39.72 30.06 -9.82
CA LEU A 956 40.50 31.25 -10.19
C LEU A 956 41.40 31.78 -9.08
N ASP A 957 41.34 31.21 -7.87
CA ASP A 957 42.04 31.69 -6.66
C ASP A 957 41.81 33.20 -6.46
N LEU A 958 40.53 33.57 -6.49
CA LEU A 958 40.04 34.93 -6.26
C LEU A 958 39.05 34.88 -5.10
N GLU A 959 39.11 35.89 -4.24
CA GLU A 959 38.20 36.04 -3.12
C GLU A 959 37.76 37.49 -3.00
N PHE A 960 36.56 37.70 -2.51
CA PHE A 960 36.03 39.03 -2.21
C PHE A 960 35.01 38.94 -1.07
N TYR A 961 34.75 40.06 -0.42
CA TYR A 961 33.77 40.12 0.66
C TYR A 961 32.77 41.24 0.44
N ILE A 962 31.58 41.07 1.02
CA ILE A 962 30.54 42.09 1.11
C ILE A 962 30.01 42.10 2.53
N GLY A 963 29.98 43.28 3.13
CA GLY A 963 29.64 43.54 4.51
C GLY A 963 28.60 44.59 4.69
N PHE A 964 27.75 44.38 5.68
CA PHE A 964 26.79 45.35 6.15
C PHE A 964 27.06 45.51 7.65
N GLN A 965 27.67 46.64 8.03
CA GLN A 965 28.04 46.95 9.40
C GLN A 965 27.82 48.45 9.65
N GLY A 966 27.12 48.81 10.73
CA GLY A 966 27.05 50.19 11.23
C GLY A 966 26.54 51.23 10.23
N ASP A 967 25.45 50.91 9.51
CA ASP A 967 24.82 51.74 8.46
C ASP A 967 25.70 51.97 7.21
N ALA A 968 26.76 51.18 7.03
CA ALA A 968 27.63 51.23 5.86
C ALA A 968 27.80 49.86 5.18
N VAL A 969 27.94 49.89 3.85
CA VAL A 969 28.36 48.73 3.06
C VAL A 969 29.89 48.70 2.94
N HIS A 970 30.51 47.57 3.26
CA HIS A 970 31.94 47.33 3.12
C HIS A 970 32.18 46.20 2.12
N SER A 971 32.79 46.48 0.98
CA SER A 971 33.14 45.43 0.01
C SER A 971 34.49 45.69 -0.61
N ASN A 972 35.27 44.62 -0.77
CA ASN A 972 36.57 44.70 -1.43
C ASN A 972 36.96 43.34 -2.02
N LEU A 973 37.92 43.36 -2.94
CA LEU A 973 38.58 42.17 -3.44
C LEU A 973 39.66 41.74 -2.42
N GLY A 974 39.64 40.48 -2.01
CA GLY A 974 40.48 39.90 -0.97
C GLY A 974 39.69 39.23 0.16
N ALA A 975 40.41 38.68 1.14
CA ALA A 975 39.82 38.18 2.38
C ALA A 975 39.21 39.30 3.23
N ALA A 976 38.10 39.01 3.91
CA ALA A 976 37.48 39.91 4.86
C ALA A 976 38.43 40.28 6.03
N PRO A 977 38.40 41.54 6.50
CA PRO A 977 39.23 41.99 7.62
C PRO A 977 38.80 41.41 8.98
N GLU A 978 37.58 40.89 9.09
CA GLU A 978 37.03 40.20 10.27
C GLU A 978 36.48 38.81 9.89
N SER A 979 36.24 37.94 10.88
CA SER A 979 35.71 36.59 10.64
C SER A 979 34.31 36.66 10.00
N ALA A 980 34.21 36.24 8.73
CA ALA A 980 32.94 36.25 8.01
C ALA A 980 31.91 35.32 8.67
N GLY A 981 30.74 35.86 9.00
CA GLY A 981 29.62 35.08 9.54
C GLY A 981 29.03 34.07 8.56
N VAL A 982 29.35 34.23 7.27
CA VAL A 982 28.94 33.37 6.16
C VAL A 982 30.08 33.26 5.13
N GLN A 983 30.40 32.04 4.73
CA GLN A 983 31.39 31.73 3.68
C GLN A 983 30.74 30.95 2.55
N LEU A 984 30.97 31.38 1.31
CA LEU A 984 30.53 30.73 0.08
C LEU A 984 31.73 30.38 -0.79
N LYS A 985 31.86 29.09 -1.12
CA LYS A 985 32.90 28.57 -2.03
C LYS A 985 32.25 28.02 -3.29
N MET A 986 32.68 28.47 -4.46
CA MET A 986 32.11 28.09 -5.76
C MET A 986 33.11 28.27 -6.90
N GLY A 987 32.80 27.75 -8.09
CA GLY A 987 33.51 28.09 -9.33
C GLY A 987 33.08 29.45 -9.90
N ALA A 988 33.90 30.02 -10.78
CA ALA A 988 33.64 31.29 -11.45
C ALA A 988 32.39 31.24 -12.35
N ASP A 989 32.12 30.07 -12.97
CA ASP A 989 30.91 29.80 -13.76
C ASP A 989 29.65 29.82 -12.88
N VAL A 990 29.72 29.26 -11.67
CA VAL A 990 28.61 29.24 -10.71
C VAL A 990 28.33 30.64 -10.16
N LEU A 991 29.37 31.42 -9.86
CA LEU A 991 29.21 32.83 -9.45
C LEU A 991 28.58 33.66 -10.58
N ASP A 992 29.11 33.57 -11.80
CA ASP A 992 28.60 34.27 -12.98
C ASP A 992 27.16 33.87 -13.29
N GLY A 993 26.86 32.58 -13.22
CA GLY A 993 25.51 32.05 -13.39
C GLY A 993 24.55 32.52 -12.30
N MET A 994 24.99 32.58 -11.05
CA MET A 994 24.19 33.06 -9.92
C MET A 994 23.87 34.55 -10.03
N MET A 995 24.84 35.37 -10.44
CA MET A 995 24.69 36.83 -10.59
C MET A 995 23.96 37.24 -11.88
N THR A 996 23.92 36.37 -12.90
CA THR A 996 23.16 36.61 -14.14
C THR A 996 21.81 35.88 -14.20
N GLY A 997 21.45 35.15 -13.14
CA GLY A 997 20.18 34.41 -13.06
C GLY A 997 20.12 33.14 -13.92
N ARG A 998 21.24 32.69 -14.50
CA ARG A 998 21.35 31.44 -15.26
C ARG A 998 21.43 30.19 -14.37
N VAL A 999 21.83 30.37 -13.10
CA VAL A 999 22.03 29.29 -12.14
C VAL A 999 21.28 29.59 -10.84
N ASN A 1000 20.45 28.66 -10.37
CA ASN A 1000 19.80 28.76 -9.06
C ASN A 1000 20.80 28.33 -7.96
N ALA A 1001 21.01 29.21 -6.97
CA ALA A 1001 21.96 29.00 -5.88
C ALA A 1001 21.64 27.78 -5.01
N MET A 1002 20.35 27.52 -4.72
CA MET A 1002 19.95 26.36 -3.91
C MET A 1002 20.06 25.04 -4.67
N GLN A 1003 19.74 25.04 -5.97
CA GLN A 1003 19.92 23.86 -6.81
C GLN A 1003 21.42 23.49 -6.95
N SER A 1004 22.29 24.49 -7.00
CA SER A 1004 23.76 24.30 -7.06
C SER A 1004 24.37 23.86 -5.74
N ALA A 1005 23.79 24.26 -4.61
CA ALA A 1005 24.18 23.77 -3.28
C ALA A 1005 23.80 22.30 -3.10
N MET A 1006 22.60 21.91 -3.56
CA MET A 1006 22.14 20.51 -3.53
C MET A 1006 22.93 19.61 -4.48
N SER A 1007 23.44 20.15 -5.60
CA SER A 1007 24.29 19.40 -6.54
C SER A 1007 25.78 19.40 -6.16
N GLY A 1008 26.17 19.99 -5.02
CA GLY A 1008 27.57 20.07 -4.56
C GLY A 1008 28.48 21.06 -5.30
N LYS A 1009 27.93 21.89 -6.21
CA LYS A 1009 28.68 22.88 -7.00
C LYS A 1009 28.91 24.22 -6.26
N LEU A 1010 28.16 24.43 -5.19
CA LEU A 1010 28.27 25.55 -4.27
C LEU A 1010 28.37 25.01 -2.85
N SER A 1011 29.44 25.33 -2.12
CA SER A 1011 29.56 25.04 -0.70
C SER A 1011 29.28 26.29 0.12
N PHE A 1012 28.44 26.15 1.14
CA PHE A 1012 28.05 27.21 2.05
C PHE A 1012 28.35 26.79 3.49
N SER A 1013 28.95 27.67 4.29
CA SER A 1013 29.12 27.46 5.74
C SER A 1013 28.93 28.77 6.51
N GLY A 1014 28.31 28.72 7.68
CA GLY A 1014 28.07 29.91 8.52
C GLY A 1014 26.69 29.95 9.16
N ASP A 1015 26.32 31.12 9.68
CA ASP A 1015 25.02 31.37 10.31
C ASP A 1015 23.90 31.42 9.26
N THR A 1016 22.95 30.49 9.36
CA THR A 1016 21.84 30.31 8.41
C THR A 1016 20.89 31.52 8.38
N ALA A 1017 20.67 32.20 9.51
CA ALA A 1017 19.83 33.40 9.56
C ALA A 1017 20.53 34.57 8.83
N LYS A 1018 21.86 34.66 8.97
CA LYS A 1018 22.68 35.64 8.26
C LYS A 1018 22.80 35.33 6.76
N ALA A 1019 22.79 34.04 6.37
CA ALA A 1019 22.79 33.57 4.98
C ALA A 1019 21.62 34.09 4.15
N MET A 1020 20.43 34.18 4.77
CA MET A 1020 19.20 34.67 4.14
C MET A 1020 19.30 36.12 3.66
N THR A 1021 20.29 36.88 4.17
CA THR A 1021 20.59 38.22 3.66
C THR A 1021 20.93 38.19 2.17
N LEU A 1022 21.64 37.16 1.70
CA LEU A 1022 22.05 37.00 0.30
C LEU A 1022 20.83 36.96 -0.64
N GLN A 1023 19.76 36.27 -0.25
CA GLN A 1023 18.53 36.18 -1.07
C GLN A 1023 17.83 37.54 -1.21
N HIS A 1024 17.79 38.33 -0.12
CA HIS A 1024 17.14 39.64 -0.12
C HIS A 1024 17.85 40.67 -1.01
N ILE A 1025 19.17 40.60 -1.09
CA ILE A 1025 20.00 41.50 -1.90
C ILE A 1025 20.38 40.91 -3.26
N GLN A 1026 20.00 39.66 -3.55
CA GLN A 1026 20.44 38.95 -4.75
C GLN A 1026 20.09 39.72 -6.02
N ARG A 1027 18.90 40.33 -6.08
CA ARG A 1027 18.46 41.11 -7.24
C ARG A 1027 19.33 42.36 -7.44
N ASP A 1028 19.70 43.03 -6.36
CA ASP A 1028 20.53 44.23 -6.43
C ASP A 1028 22.00 43.88 -6.75
N LEU A 1029 22.54 42.81 -6.18
CA LEU A 1029 23.86 42.29 -6.54
C LEU A 1029 23.90 41.83 -8.01
N SER A 1030 22.87 41.14 -8.49
CA SER A 1030 22.77 40.70 -9.89
C SER A 1030 22.76 41.87 -10.86
N ARG A 1031 22.03 42.94 -10.52
CA ARG A 1031 22.02 44.18 -11.30
C ARG A 1031 23.41 44.82 -11.35
N LEU A 1032 24.05 45.04 -10.20
CA LEU A 1032 25.36 45.70 -10.12
C LEU A 1032 26.46 44.87 -10.79
N TYR A 1033 26.40 43.54 -10.71
CA TYR A 1033 27.31 42.64 -11.40
C TYR A 1033 27.11 42.68 -12.92
N SER A 1034 25.85 42.72 -13.37
CA SER A 1034 25.53 42.84 -14.81
C SER A 1034 26.00 44.18 -15.39
N GLU A 1035 25.81 45.29 -14.66
CA GLU A 1035 26.34 46.61 -15.04
C GLU A 1035 27.89 46.61 -15.14
N ALA A 1036 28.58 46.01 -14.18
CA ALA A 1036 30.03 45.86 -14.21
C ALA A 1036 30.50 45.00 -15.41
N ARG A 1037 29.75 43.96 -15.75
CA ARG A 1037 30.04 43.08 -16.89
C ARG A 1037 29.79 43.77 -18.24
N GLU A 1038 28.75 44.61 -18.36
CA GLU A 1038 28.49 45.39 -19.58
C GLU A 1038 29.59 46.42 -19.85
N GLU A 1039 30.12 47.06 -18.80
CA GLU A 1039 31.17 48.08 -18.95
C GLU A 1039 32.57 47.50 -19.18
N ILE A 1040 32.93 46.42 -18.47
CA ILE A 1040 34.27 45.81 -18.54
C ILE A 1040 34.39 44.79 -19.69
N GLY A 1041 33.27 44.23 -20.14
CA GLY A 1041 33.20 43.17 -21.16
C GLY A 1041 33.14 41.76 -20.58
N ASP A 1042 32.61 40.82 -21.35
CA ASP A 1042 32.35 39.43 -20.93
C ASP A 1042 33.63 38.72 -20.40
N PRO A 1043 33.56 37.94 -19.30
CA PRO A 1043 34.70 37.23 -18.73
C PRO A 1043 35.30 36.14 -19.65
N GLY A 1044 34.62 35.77 -20.74
CA GLY A 1044 35.02 34.71 -21.66
C GLY A 1044 34.31 33.39 -21.38
N ASP A 1045 34.76 32.30 -22.00
CA ASP A 1045 34.14 30.97 -21.82
C ASP A 1045 34.50 30.37 -20.45
N LEU A 1046 33.73 30.75 -19.42
CA LEU A 1046 33.85 30.21 -18.06
C LEU A 1046 33.51 28.71 -17.99
N SER A 1047 32.80 28.16 -18.98
CA SER A 1047 32.50 26.73 -19.02
C SER A 1047 33.74 25.87 -19.28
N ALA A 1048 34.76 26.45 -19.93
CA ALA A 1048 36.06 25.83 -20.15
C ALA A 1048 36.92 25.73 -18.86
N LEU A 1049 36.59 26.52 -17.82
CA LEU A 1049 37.18 26.39 -16.47
C LEU A 1049 36.45 25.33 -15.63
N ALA A 1050 35.19 25.07 -15.96
CA ALA A 1050 34.27 24.27 -15.15
C ALA A 1050 34.20 22.78 -15.54
N GLN A 1051 35.04 22.28 -16.44
CA GLN A 1051 34.92 20.90 -16.92
C GLN A 1051 36.25 20.14 -17.07
N GLU A 1052 36.57 19.33 -16.06
CA GLU A 1052 36.74 17.91 -16.35
C GLU A 1052 35.37 17.23 -16.22
N GLY A 1053 34.68 17.09 -17.36
CA GLY A 1053 33.62 16.10 -17.56
C GLY A 1053 32.17 16.59 -17.49
N ALA A 1054 31.60 17.07 -18.61
CA ALA A 1054 30.27 16.67 -19.09
C ALA A 1054 29.93 17.38 -20.42
N ALA A 1055 29.90 16.63 -21.52
CA ALA A 1055 29.44 17.11 -22.82
C ALA A 1055 27.93 17.44 -22.80
N ALA A 1056 27.55 18.55 -23.44
CA ALA A 1056 26.17 18.96 -23.64
C ALA A 1056 25.48 18.07 -24.69
N ALA A 1057 24.25 17.60 -24.40
CA ALA A 1057 23.45 16.78 -25.31
C ALA A 1057 22.23 17.54 -25.88
N THR A 1058 21.99 17.32 -27.17
CA THR A 1058 20.89 17.83 -28.00
C THR A 1058 19.59 17.03 -27.77
N PRO A 1059 18.38 17.62 -27.87
CA PRO A 1059 17.12 16.89 -27.64
C PRO A 1059 16.92 15.73 -28.62
N VAL A 1060 16.50 14.57 -28.10
CA VAL A 1060 16.32 13.32 -28.85
C VAL A 1060 14.82 13.08 -29.14
N GLY A 1061 14.48 12.67 -30.37
CA GLY A 1061 13.08 12.42 -30.80
C GLY A 1061 12.55 11.03 -30.40
N GLN A 1062 11.22 10.85 -30.46
CA GLN A 1062 10.49 9.64 -30.01
C GLN A 1062 10.88 8.32 -30.72
N ASP A 1063 11.44 8.37 -31.93
CA ASP A 1063 11.86 7.18 -32.69
C ASP A 1063 13.32 6.75 -32.45
N ASP A 1064 14.01 7.36 -31.48
CA ASP A 1064 15.39 6.98 -31.18
C ASP A 1064 15.48 5.64 -30.41
N PRO A 1065 16.28 4.66 -30.89
CA PRO A 1065 16.46 3.37 -30.21
C PRO A 1065 16.95 3.50 -28.76
N ARG A 1066 17.64 4.59 -28.41
CA ARG A 1066 18.05 4.92 -27.04
C ARG A 1066 16.85 5.21 -26.15
N GLN A 1067 15.89 5.99 -26.63
CA GLN A 1067 14.65 6.29 -25.88
C GLN A 1067 13.80 5.03 -25.70
N GLN A 1068 13.72 4.18 -26.74
CA GLN A 1068 13.02 2.91 -26.66
C GLN A 1068 13.65 1.96 -25.63
N LEU A 1069 14.99 1.90 -25.58
CA LEU A 1069 15.72 1.12 -24.58
C LEU A 1069 15.42 1.62 -23.16
N VAL A 1070 15.44 2.94 -22.93
CA VAL A 1070 15.11 3.54 -21.63
C VAL A 1070 13.69 3.17 -21.20
N ASN A 1071 12.72 3.31 -22.10
CA ASN A 1071 11.32 2.99 -21.80
C ASN A 1071 11.16 1.52 -21.39
N ILE A 1072 11.81 0.61 -22.12
CA ILE A 1072 11.75 -0.83 -21.84
C ILE A 1072 12.47 -1.16 -20.52
N VAL A 1073 13.59 -0.52 -20.21
CA VAL A 1073 14.26 -0.70 -18.90
C VAL A 1073 13.35 -0.23 -17.76
N ASN A 1074 12.70 0.93 -17.90
CA ASN A 1074 11.78 1.43 -16.88
C ASN A 1074 10.57 0.50 -16.69
N GLU A 1075 10.04 -0.04 -17.78
CA GLU A 1075 8.96 -1.01 -17.74
C GLU A 1075 9.38 -2.31 -17.04
N LEU A 1076 10.49 -2.93 -17.47
CA LEU A 1076 11.03 -4.14 -16.84
C LEU A 1076 11.35 -3.93 -15.35
N TYR A 1077 11.74 -2.70 -14.97
CA TYR A 1077 11.96 -2.34 -13.56
C TYR A 1077 10.63 -2.24 -12.80
N SER A 1078 9.62 -1.60 -13.39
CA SER A 1078 8.28 -1.48 -12.80
C SER A 1078 7.58 -2.82 -12.59
N THR A 1079 7.86 -3.80 -13.46
CA THR A 1079 7.34 -5.18 -13.37
C THR A 1079 8.24 -6.11 -12.55
N GLN A 1080 9.30 -5.57 -11.91
CA GLN A 1080 10.25 -6.31 -11.06
C GLN A 1080 11.02 -7.43 -11.78
N LEU A 1081 11.09 -7.40 -13.12
CA LEU A 1081 11.88 -8.35 -13.92
C LEU A 1081 13.38 -7.99 -13.95
N ILE A 1082 13.73 -6.73 -13.70
CA ILE A 1082 15.09 -6.28 -13.41
C ILE A 1082 15.11 -5.57 -12.06
N THR A 1083 16.30 -5.47 -11.43
CA THR A 1083 16.45 -4.80 -10.14
C THR A 1083 17.01 -3.39 -10.32
N ALA A 1084 17.09 -2.63 -9.23
CA ALA A 1084 17.62 -1.27 -9.23
C ALA A 1084 19.02 -1.14 -9.86
N THR A 1085 19.84 -2.19 -9.73
CA THR A 1085 21.23 -2.23 -10.23
C THR A 1085 21.56 -3.45 -11.07
N GLY A 1086 20.68 -4.45 -11.13
CA GLY A 1086 20.86 -5.71 -11.87
C GLY A 1086 19.94 -5.79 -13.08
N GLY A 1087 20.34 -6.54 -14.09
CA GLY A 1087 19.68 -6.59 -15.39
C GLY A 1087 20.20 -5.50 -16.32
N ASN A 1088 20.37 -5.83 -17.58
CA ASN A 1088 20.94 -4.92 -18.57
C ASN A 1088 20.35 -5.20 -19.96
N VAL A 1089 20.30 -4.14 -20.76
CA VAL A 1089 19.64 -4.16 -22.06
C VAL A 1089 20.60 -3.55 -23.07
N SER A 1090 20.67 -4.15 -24.26
CA SER A 1090 21.34 -3.55 -25.40
C SER A 1090 20.52 -3.66 -26.67
N VAL A 1091 20.74 -2.71 -27.58
CA VAL A 1091 20.12 -2.65 -28.91
C VAL A 1091 21.16 -2.29 -29.95
N ARG A 1092 21.08 -2.94 -31.12
CA ARG A 1092 21.93 -2.67 -32.27
C ARG A 1092 21.56 -1.34 -32.91
N ILE A 1093 22.57 -0.58 -33.32
CA ILE A 1093 22.38 0.63 -34.11
C ILE A 1093 22.05 0.21 -35.55
N PRO A 1094 20.93 0.69 -36.13
CA PRO A 1094 20.51 0.28 -37.47
C PRO A 1094 21.61 0.49 -38.53
N GLY A 1095 21.94 -0.57 -39.26
CA GLY A 1095 22.92 -0.53 -40.35
C GLY A 1095 24.39 -0.56 -39.92
N THR A 1096 24.70 -0.78 -38.64
CA THR A 1096 26.08 -0.87 -38.14
C THR A 1096 26.32 -2.10 -37.24
N ASP A 1097 27.59 -2.37 -36.94
CA ASP A 1097 28.04 -3.34 -35.92
C ASP A 1097 28.31 -2.67 -34.56
N GLU A 1098 27.57 -1.59 -34.27
CA GLU A 1098 27.62 -0.86 -33.01
C GLU A 1098 26.36 -1.11 -32.20
N LEU A 1099 26.47 -1.08 -30.87
CA LEU A 1099 25.39 -1.33 -29.92
C LEU A 1099 25.26 -0.18 -28.93
N TRP A 1100 24.03 0.19 -28.58
CA TRP A 1100 23.74 0.91 -27.34
C TRP A 1100 23.52 -0.09 -26.22
N ILE A 1101 24.17 0.09 -25.08
CA ILE A 1101 24.00 -0.75 -23.89
C ILE A 1101 23.82 0.11 -22.64
N THR A 1102 23.05 -0.41 -21.68
CA THR A 1102 22.92 0.22 -20.36
C THR A 1102 24.29 0.34 -19.66
N PRO A 1103 24.60 1.48 -19.01
CA PRO A 1103 25.84 1.67 -18.27
C PRO A 1103 25.88 0.80 -17.01
N SER A 1104 27.10 0.52 -16.54
CA SER A 1104 27.34 -0.14 -15.24
C SER A 1104 27.15 0.84 -14.08
N GLN A 1105 26.82 0.32 -12.89
CA GLN A 1105 26.73 1.08 -11.62
C GLN A 1105 25.79 2.31 -11.67
N LEU A 1106 24.69 2.20 -12.42
CA LEU A 1106 23.64 3.22 -12.48
C LEU A 1106 22.33 2.64 -11.90
N PHE A 1107 21.65 3.43 -11.07
CA PHE A 1107 20.26 3.17 -10.72
C PHE A 1107 19.39 3.27 -11.98
N LYS A 1108 18.58 2.26 -12.27
CA LYS A 1108 17.82 2.22 -13.54
C LYS A 1108 16.83 3.37 -13.71
N GLY A 1109 16.33 3.95 -12.62
CA GLY A 1109 15.46 5.15 -12.66
C GLY A 1109 16.17 6.44 -13.08
N ASP A 1110 17.50 6.48 -13.04
CA ASP A 1110 18.29 7.62 -13.53
C ASP A 1110 18.68 7.45 -15.02
N LEU A 1111 18.17 6.41 -15.68
CA LEU A 1111 18.53 6.09 -17.05
C LEU A 1111 17.89 7.09 -18.03
N SER A 1112 18.73 7.79 -18.77
CA SER A 1112 18.32 8.67 -19.86
C SER A 1112 19.02 8.26 -21.17
N PRO A 1113 18.47 8.63 -22.35
CA PRO A 1113 19.08 8.29 -23.64
C PRO A 1113 20.54 8.76 -23.77
N GLU A 1114 20.89 9.87 -23.12
CA GLU A 1114 22.19 10.53 -23.20
C GLU A 1114 23.29 9.79 -22.44
N ILE A 1115 22.93 8.96 -21.46
CA ILE A 1115 23.90 8.24 -20.63
C ILE A 1115 24.09 6.78 -21.02
N LEU A 1116 23.43 6.32 -22.08
CA LEU A 1116 23.69 5.02 -22.69
C LEU A 1116 25.09 4.97 -23.31
N VAL A 1117 25.70 3.79 -23.29
CA VAL A 1117 27.07 3.61 -23.76
C VAL A 1117 27.06 2.98 -25.13
N ARG A 1118 27.79 3.58 -26.08
CA ARG A 1118 27.98 3.02 -27.42
C ARG A 1118 29.21 2.13 -27.45
N ILE A 1119 29.04 0.88 -27.84
CA ILE A 1119 30.13 -0.11 -27.94
C ILE A 1119 30.17 -0.78 -29.32
N ASN A 1120 31.33 -1.29 -29.74
CA ASN A 1120 31.43 -2.22 -30.86
C ASN A 1120 31.16 -3.68 -30.40
N LEU A 1121 31.09 -4.63 -31.35
CA LEU A 1121 30.90 -6.05 -31.03
C LEU A 1121 32.08 -6.68 -30.26
N ASP A 1122 33.23 -6.03 -30.22
CA ASP A 1122 34.38 -6.43 -29.39
C ASP A 1122 34.26 -5.92 -27.94
N GLY A 1123 33.23 -5.13 -27.65
CA GLY A 1123 32.95 -4.60 -26.33
C GLY A 1123 33.68 -3.30 -25.99
N GLU A 1124 34.36 -2.70 -26.96
CA GLU A 1124 35.10 -1.46 -26.78
C GLU A 1124 34.15 -0.26 -26.86
N SER A 1125 34.26 0.65 -25.89
CA SER A 1125 33.48 1.89 -25.88
C SER A 1125 33.98 2.85 -26.97
N LEU A 1126 33.05 3.35 -27.79
CA LEU A 1126 33.37 4.18 -28.96
C LEU A 1126 33.34 5.68 -28.65
N ASP A 1127 32.70 6.08 -27.54
CA ASP A 1127 32.51 7.48 -27.17
C ASP A 1127 33.51 7.91 -26.07
N LYS A 1128 34.34 8.92 -26.36
CA LYS A 1128 35.31 9.47 -25.40
C LYS A 1128 34.59 10.13 -24.23
N GLY A 1129 34.84 9.65 -23.01
CA GLY A 1129 34.23 10.17 -21.78
C GLY A 1129 32.86 9.56 -21.45
N ALA A 1130 32.37 8.59 -22.22
CA ALA A 1130 31.17 7.84 -21.87
C ALA A 1130 31.37 7.02 -20.59
N ARG A 1131 30.26 6.75 -19.90
CA ARG A 1131 30.26 5.87 -18.71
C ARG A 1131 30.74 4.46 -19.09
N SER A 1132 31.19 3.70 -18.08
CA SER A 1132 31.55 2.31 -18.29
C SER A 1132 30.32 1.50 -18.75
N PRO A 1133 30.43 0.71 -19.84
CA PRO A 1133 29.35 -0.20 -20.26
C PRO A 1133 29.08 -1.27 -19.19
N SER A 1134 27.93 -1.94 -19.28
CA SER A 1134 27.57 -3.04 -18.36
C SER A 1134 28.73 -4.01 -18.14
N SER A 1135 28.96 -4.45 -16.90
CA SER A 1135 29.97 -5.47 -16.59
C SER A 1135 29.69 -6.81 -17.27
N GLU A 1136 28.49 -7.02 -17.81
CA GLU A 1136 28.07 -8.22 -18.53
C GLU A 1136 28.01 -8.01 -20.05
N LEU A 1137 28.63 -6.95 -20.57
CA LEU A 1137 28.63 -6.67 -22.01
C LEU A 1137 29.13 -7.85 -22.87
N LEU A 1138 30.01 -8.71 -22.33
CA LEU A 1138 30.60 -9.84 -23.06
C LEU A 1138 29.54 -10.86 -23.50
N MET A 1139 28.54 -11.15 -22.66
CA MET A 1139 27.47 -12.08 -23.08
C MET A 1139 26.56 -11.46 -24.13
N HIS A 1140 26.32 -10.14 -24.09
CA HIS A 1140 25.60 -9.45 -25.15
C HIS A 1140 26.37 -9.56 -26.47
N CYS A 1141 27.66 -9.20 -26.45
CA CYS A 1141 28.54 -9.24 -27.62
C CYS A 1141 28.64 -10.65 -28.22
N ALA A 1142 28.75 -11.68 -27.38
CA ALA A 1142 28.77 -13.08 -27.82
C ALA A 1142 27.51 -13.45 -28.61
N VAL A 1143 26.33 -13.06 -28.11
CA VAL A 1143 25.04 -13.31 -28.78
C VAL A 1143 24.96 -12.61 -30.13
N TYR A 1144 25.32 -11.31 -30.20
CA TYR A 1144 25.32 -10.58 -31.48
C TYR A 1144 26.32 -11.12 -32.51
N LYS A 1145 27.49 -11.59 -32.06
CA LYS A 1145 28.51 -12.20 -32.94
C LYS A 1145 28.04 -13.55 -33.50
N ALA A 1146 27.35 -14.34 -32.69
CA ALA A 1146 26.85 -15.65 -33.10
C ALA A 1146 25.59 -15.57 -33.97
N ARG A 1147 24.78 -14.52 -33.81
CA ARG A 1147 23.46 -14.37 -34.47
C ARG A 1147 23.30 -12.99 -35.08
N SER A 1148 23.43 -12.91 -36.41
CA SER A 1148 23.27 -11.66 -37.18
C SER A 1148 21.82 -11.15 -37.24
N ASP A 1149 20.83 -11.99 -36.98
CA ASP A 1149 19.41 -11.64 -36.96
C ASP A 1149 18.93 -11.07 -35.62
N VAL A 1150 19.79 -11.03 -34.59
CA VAL A 1150 19.50 -10.41 -33.29
C VAL A 1150 19.73 -8.90 -33.35
N GLN A 1151 18.72 -8.15 -32.93
CA GLN A 1151 18.74 -6.67 -32.90
C GLN A 1151 18.74 -6.11 -31.48
N CYS A 1152 18.33 -6.90 -30.48
CA CYS A 1152 18.37 -6.51 -29.08
C CYS A 1152 18.65 -7.71 -28.17
N VAL A 1153 19.24 -7.46 -27.00
CA VAL A 1153 19.43 -8.46 -25.94
C VAL A 1153 19.00 -7.85 -24.60
N VAL A 1154 18.15 -8.57 -23.88
CA VAL A 1154 17.65 -8.24 -22.55
C VAL A 1154 18.12 -9.30 -21.57
N HIS A 1155 18.84 -8.87 -20.55
CA HIS A 1155 19.14 -9.67 -19.38
C HIS A 1155 18.26 -9.23 -18.21
N ALA A 1156 17.48 -10.17 -17.70
CA ALA A 1156 16.52 -9.97 -16.62
C ALA A 1156 16.87 -10.84 -15.39
N HIS A 1157 16.62 -10.31 -14.19
CA HIS A 1157 16.60 -11.10 -12.95
C HIS A 1157 15.18 -11.52 -12.60
N ALA A 1158 14.48 -12.06 -13.61
CA ALA A 1158 13.12 -12.57 -13.54
C ALA A 1158 13.01 -13.58 -12.37
N PRO A 1159 12.30 -13.26 -11.28
CA PRO A 1159 12.39 -13.98 -10.01
C PRO A 1159 11.91 -15.43 -10.13
N HIS A 1160 10.79 -15.66 -10.80
CA HIS A 1160 10.21 -16.98 -10.96
C HIS A 1160 11.00 -17.81 -11.97
N ALA A 1161 11.46 -17.21 -13.07
CA ALA A 1161 12.33 -17.88 -14.03
C ALA A 1161 13.65 -18.31 -13.37
N THR A 1162 14.20 -17.49 -12.47
CA THR A 1162 15.41 -17.80 -11.69
C THR A 1162 15.15 -18.95 -10.71
N ILE A 1163 14.02 -18.94 -9.99
CA ILE A 1163 13.64 -20.03 -9.08
C ILE A 1163 13.42 -21.32 -9.87
N LEU A 1164 12.78 -21.27 -11.04
CA LEU A 1164 12.58 -22.44 -11.91
C LEU A 1164 13.92 -23.04 -12.36
N ALA A 1165 14.88 -22.19 -12.74
CA ALA A 1165 16.23 -22.61 -13.09
C ALA A 1165 16.96 -23.26 -11.90
N ASN A 1166 16.84 -22.67 -10.70
CA ASN A 1166 17.48 -23.15 -9.48
C ASN A 1166 16.86 -24.43 -8.93
N ALA A 1167 15.54 -24.61 -9.10
CA ALA A 1167 14.82 -25.82 -8.72
C ALA A 1167 15.05 -26.97 -9.72
N GLU A 1168 15.81 -26.72 -10.78
CA GLU A 1168 16.09 -27.66 -11.86
C GLU A 1168 14.84 -28.15 -12.62
N LEU A 1169 13.73 -27.42 -12.52
CA LEU A 1169 12.46 -27.76 -13.14
C LEU A 1169 12.41 -27.34 -14.62
N PRO A 1170 11.67 -28.07 -15.47
CA PRO A 1170 11.55 -27.74 -16.89
C PRO A 1170 10.61 -26.54 -17.11
N PHE A 1171 10.90 -25.75 -18.16
CA PHE A 1171 9.92 -24.78 -18.69
C PHE A 1171 8.94 -25.52 -19.60
N LEU A 1172 7.66 -25.50 -19.23
CA LEU A 1172 6.62 -26.33 -19.85
C LEU A 1172 5.62 -25.47 -20.64
N PRO A 1173 5.07 -25.98 -21.76
CA PRO A 1173 4.09 -25.27 -22.58
C PRO A 1173 2.70 -25.31 -21.92
N ILE A 1174 2.58 -24.62 -20.78
CA ILE A 1174 1.36 -24.59 -19.95
C ILE A 1174 0.31 -23.59 -20.46
N SER A 1175 0.68 -22.69 -21.37
CA SER A 1175 -0.21 -21.71 -22.01
C SER A 1175 0.12 -21.55 -23.49
N THR A 1176 -0.77 -20.86 -24.21
CA THR A 1176 -0.57 -20.51 -25.63
C THR A 1176 0.68 -19.69 -25.85
N GLU A 1177 0.99 -18.79 -24.91
CA GLU A 1177 2.17 -17.92 -24.94
C GLU A 1177 3.43 -18.72 -24.62
N ALA A 1178 3.38 -19.60 -23.61
CA ALA A 1178 4.50 -20.48 -23.26
C ALA A 1178 4.83 -21.48 -24.37
N ALA A 1179 3.83 -21.91 -25.15
CA ALA A 1179 4.00 -22.85 -26.25
C ALA A 1179 4.80 -22.29 -27.43
N PHE A 1180 4.89 -20.96 -27.58
CA PHE A 1180 5.79 -20.35 -28.58
C PHE A 1180 7.26 -20.58 -28.27
N PHE A 1181 7.60 -20.88 -27.02
CA PHE A 1181 8.97 -21.22 -26.64
C PHE A 1181 9.22 -22.72 -26.88
N ALA A 1182 10.39 -23.01 -27.45
CA ALA A 1182 10.96 -24.35 -27.38
C ALA A 1182 11.36 -24.67 -25.92
N ASP A 1183 11.87 -25.88 -25.67
CA ASP A 1183 12.48 -26.18 -24.36
C ASP A 1183 13.54 -25.12 -24.06
N LEU A 1184 13.31 -24.31 -23.02
CA LEU A 1184 14.24 -23.24 -22.66
C LEU A 1184 15.52 -23.87 -22.10
N PRO A 1185 16.66 -23.70 -22.78
CA PRO A 1185 17.90 -24.27 -22.33
C PRO A 1185 18.30 -23.62 -21.00
N ARG A 1186 18.84 -24.44 -20.09
CA ARG A 1186 19.33 -24.00 -18.79
C ARG A 1186 20.85 -24.18 -18.73
N ILE A 1187 21.55 -23.15 -18.31
CA ILE A 1187 22.98 -23.22 -18.01
C ILE A 1187 23.24 -23.19 -16.50
N PRO A 1188 24.25 -23.92 -16.01
CA PRO A 1188 24.68 -23.82 -14.62
C PRO A 1188 25.24 -22.43 -14.33
N PHE A 1189 25.46 -22.12 -13.05
CA PHE A 1189 26.07 -20.85 -12.67
C PHE A 1189 27.47 -20.72 -13.27
N VAL A 1190 27.66 -19.73 -14.15
CA VAL A 1190 28.96 -19.31 -14.68
C VAL A 1190 29.19 -17.87 -14.25
N MET A 1191 30.42 -17.53 -13.89
CA MET A 1191 30.74 -16.20 -13.35
C MET A 1191 30.28 -15.07 -14.29
N PRO A 1192 29.44 -14.12 -13.81
CA PRO A 1192 29.00 -12.97 -14.57
C PRO A 1192 30.17 -12.14 -15.12
N GLY A 1193 30.00 -11.58 -16.32
CA GLY A 1193 31.03 -10.74 -16.95
C GLY A 1193 32.26 -11.49 -17.48
N THR A 1194 32.21 -12.82 -17.60
CA THR A 1194 33.27 -13.63 -18.21
C THR A 1194 32.94 -14.03 -19.65
N GLN A 1195 33.96 -14.24 -20.48
CA GLN A 1195 33.79 -14.79 -21.83
C GLN A 1195 33.16 -16.19 -21.79
N ALA A 1196 33.52 -17.00 -20.78
CA ALA A 1196 32.97 -18.34 -20.58
C ALA A 1196 31.44 -18.35 -20.43
N LEU A 1197 30.87 -17.33 -19.78
CA LEU A 1197 29.40 -17.18 -19.69
C LEU A 1197 28.79 -16.88 -21.07
N GLY A 1198 29.40 -15.96 -21.84
CA GLY A 1198 28.97 -15.65 -23.20
C GLY A 1198 29.00 -16.88 -24.13
N ASP A 1199 30.08 -17.67 -24.05
CA ASP A 1199 30.24 -18.90 -24.84
C ASP A 1199 29.20 -19.96 -24.44
N ALA A 1200 28.97 -20.17 -23.15
CA ALA A 1200 27.96 -21.09 -22.64
C ALA A 1200 26.53 -20.68 -23.04
N ILE A 1201 26.23 -19.38 -23.02
CA ILE A 1201 24.96 -18.82 -23.48
C ILE A 1201 24.75 -19.08 -24.97
N VAL A 1202 25.76 -18.83 -25.80
CA VAL A 1202 25.66 -19.04 -27.26
C VAL A 1202 25.49 -20.52 -27.59
N GLU A 1203 26.25 -21.39 -26.94
CA GLU A 1203 26.16 -22.85 -27.11
C GLU A 1203 24.76 -23.36 -26.72
N ALA A 1204 24.26 -22.95 -25.55
CA ALA A 1204 22.98 -23.40 -25.03
C ALA A 1204 21.79 -22.82 -25.80
N MET A 1205 21.84 -21.53 -26.16
CA MET A 1205 20.75 -20.84 -26.86
C MET A 1205 20.60 -21.32 -28.30
N GLY A 1206 21.71 -21.60 -29.00
CA GLY A 1206 21.71 -22.11 -30.37
C GLY A 1206 20.84 -21.26 -31.32
N LYS A 1207 19.74 -21.86 -31.80
CA LYS A 1207 18.75 -21.16 -32.66
C LYS A 1207 17.59 -20.50 -31.89
N GLY A 1208 17.45 -20.76 -30.60
CA GLY A 1208 16.41 -20.21 -29.72
C GLY A 1208 16.59 -18.72 -29.42
N TRP A 1209 15.67 -18.17 -28.64
CA TRP A 1209 15.60 -16.74 -28.29
C TRP A 1209 15.85 -16.45 -26.81
N ALA A 1210 15.90 -17.47 -25.95
CA ALA A 1210 16.05 -17.27 -24.51
C ALA A 1210 16.83 -18.41 -23.86
N VAL A 1211 17.50 -18.11 -22.73
CA VAL A 1211 18.24 -19.08 -21.91
C VAL A 1211 18.07 -18.77 -20.43
N LEU A 1212 17.84 -19.81 -19.63
CA LEU A 1212 17.75 -19.75 -18.18
C LEU A 1212 19.14 -19.95 -17.56
N MET A 1213 19.49 -19.12 -16.58
CA MET A 1213 20.80 -19.11 -15.94
C MET A 1213 20.64 -19.31 -14.43
N GLN A 1214 21.16 -20.41 -13.89
CA GLN A 1214 21.07 -20.69 -12.45
C GLN A 1214 21.73 -19.58 -11.63
N ASN A 1215 21.01 -19.10 -10.62
CA ASN A 1215 21.39 -18.00 -9.72
C ASN A 1215 21.71 -16.66 -10.42
N HIS A 1216 21.48 -16.53 -11.73
CA HIS A 1216 21.87 -15.36 -12.50
C HIS A 1216 20.71 -14.76 -13.31
N GLY A 1217 19.68 -15.54 -13.64
CA GLY A 1217 18.42 -15.03 -14.16
C GLY A 1217 18.10 -15.55 -15.56
N LEU A 1218 17.61 -14.65 -16.41
CA LEU A 1218 17.12 -14.94 -17.74
C LEU A 1218 17.86 -14.04 -18.75
N LEU A 1219 18.27 -14.59 -19.88
CA LEU A 1219 18.73 -13.80 -21.02
C LEU A 1219 17.83 -14.07 -22.23
N VAL A 1220 17.35 -13.00 -22.85
CA VAL A 1220 16.47 -13.03 -24.02
C VAL A 1220 17.08 -12.19 -25.14
N ALA A 1221 17.20 -12.79 -26.33
CA ALA A 1221 17.51 -12.10 -27.57
C ALA A 1221 16.22 -11.78 -28.33
N GLY A 1222 16.22 -10.73 -29.16
CA GLY A 1222 15.05 -10.38 -29.96
C GLY A 1222 15.36 -9.57 -31.21
N ARG A 1223 14.37 -9.50 -32.10
CA ARG A 1223 14.38 -8.63 -33.31
C ARG A 1223 13.94 -7.19 -33.01
N SER A 1224 13.34 -6.96 -31.85
CA SER A 1224 12.90 -5.64 -31.36
C SER A 1224 12.85 -5.66 -29.84
N LEU A 1225 13.17 -4.53 -29.20
CA LEU A 1225 13.19 -4.42 -27.73
C LEU A 1225 11.85 -4.80 -27.09
N ARG A 1226 10.72 -4.36 -27.67
CA ARG A 1226 9.37 -4.70 -27.20
C ARG A 1226 9.14 -6.21 -27.13
N ARG A 1227 9.38 -6.93 -28.24
CA ARG A 1227 9.26 -8.40 -28.28
C ARG A 1227 10.18 -9.08 -27.26
N ALA A 1228 11.41 -8.59 -27.06
CA ALA A 1228 12.32 -9.16 -26.06
C ALA A 1228 11.81 -8.97 -24.63
N ALA A 1229 11.24 -7.81 -24.32
CA ALA A 1229 10.61 -7.54 -23.04
C ALA A 1229 9.36 -8.42 -22.81
N ASP A 1230 8.49 -8.55 -23.82
CA ASP A 1230 7.31 -9.43 -23.76
C ASP A 1230 7.72 -10.88 -23.49
N MET A 1231 8.79 -11.34 -24.14
CA MET A 1231 9.33 -12.68 -23.90
C MET A 1231 9.85 -12.85 -22.47
N CYS A 1232 10.51 -11.84 -21.88
CA CYS A 1232 10.91 -11.89 -20.46
C CYS A 1232 9.70 -12.03 -19.53
N GLU A 1233 8.64 -11.26 -19.78
CA GLU A 1233 7.42 -11.30 -18.97
C GLU A 1233 6.68 -12.64 -19.11
N ILE A 1234 6.50 -13.14 -20.33
CA ILE A 1234 5.84 -14.43 -20.57
C ILE A 1234 6.60 -15.56 -19.90
N ILE A 1235 7.93 -15.56 -20.00
CA ILE A 1235 8.76 -16.60 -19.37
C ILE A 1235 8.61 -16.54 -17.85
N ASP A 1236 8.77 -15.36 -17.23
CA ASP A 1236 8.66 -15.27 -15.76
C ASP A 1236 7.26 -15.62 -15.25
N ARG A 1237 6.21 -15.13 -15.91
CA ARG A 1237 4.82 -15.41 -15.53
C ARG A 1237 4.48 -16.89 -15.70
N SER A 1238 4.96 -17.52 -16.76
CA SER A 1238 4.79 -18.97 -16.95
C SER A 1238 5.57 -19.77 -15.91
N SER A 1239 6.78 -19.33 -15.57
CA SER A 1239 7.58 -19.92 -14.49
C SER A 1239 6.88 -19.84 -13.14
N GLU A 1240 6.21 -18.73 -12.83
CA GLU A 1240 5.41 -18.56 -11.59
C GLU A 1240 4.30 -19.60 -11.49
N VAL A 1241 3.55 -19.81 -12.59
CA VAL A 1241 2.46 -20.80 -12.63
C VAL A 1241 3.01 -22.23 -12.51
N ILE A 1242 4.10 -22.54 -13.22
CA ILE A 1242 4.78 -23.84 -13.13
C ILE A 1242 5.23 -24.11 -11.67
N LEU A 1243 5.88 -23.14 -11.04
CA LEU A 1243 6.32 -23.25 -9.65
C LEU A 1243 5.14 -23.37 -8.68
N GLY A 1244 4.04 -22.65 -8.92
CA GLY A 1244 2.82 -22.76 -8.14
C GLY A 1244 2.22 -24.17 -8.19
N CYS A 1245 2.20 -24.82 -9.36
CA CYS A 1245 1.78 -26.22 -9.49
C CYS A 1245 2.68 -27.16 -8.67
N TYR A 1246 3.99 -27.04 -8.80
CA TYR A 1246 4.93 -27.88 -8.06
C TYR A 1246 4.86 -27.63 -6.54
N ALA A 1247 4.65 -26.39 -6.10
CA ALA A 1247 4.51 -26.02 -4.69
C ALA A 1247 3.28 -26.66 -4.03
N VAL A 1248 2.22 -26.94 -4.79
CA VAL A 1248 1.03 -27.67 -4.32
C VAL A 1248 1.13 -29.19 -4.58
N GLY A 1249 2.31 -29.69 -4.94
CA GLY A 1249 2.56 -31.13 -5.17
C GLY A 1249 1.93 -31.69 -6.44
N LYS A 1250 1.72 -30.86 -7.47
CA LYS A 1250 1.13 -31.26 -8.75
C LYS A 1250 2.07 -30.95 -9.92
N GLU A 1251 2.14 -31.84 -10.90
CA GLU A 1251 2.81 -31.53 -12.17
C GLU A 1251 1.94 -30.54 -12.98
N PRO A 1252 2.55 -29.50 -13.61
CA PRO A 1252 1.79 -28.56 -14.42
C PRO A 1252 1.16 -29.23 -15.65
N PRO A 1253 -0.14 -29.03 -15.93
CA PRO A 1253 -0.76 -29.54 -17.13
C PRO A 1253 -0.21 -28.83 -18.37
N THR A 1254 0.20 -29.59 -19.38
CA THR A 1254 0.77 -29.06 -20.64
C THR A 1254 -0.25 -29.08 -21.77
N LEU A 1255 -0.12 -28.15 -22.72
CA LEU A 1255 -0.94 -28.15 -23.93
C LEU A 1255 -0.71 -29.43 -24.76
N PRO A 1256 -1.75 -29.92 -25.47
CA PRO A 1256 -1.61 -31.06 -26.37
C PRO A 1256 -0.49 -30.86 -27.38
N LYS A 1257 0.29 -31.91 -27.64
CA LYS A 1257 1.47 -31.85 -28.51
C LYS A 1257 1.17 -31.25 -29.89
N ASP A 1258 0.04 -31.61 -30.50
CA ASP A 1258 -0.36 -31.09 -31.82
C ASP A 1258 -0.66 -29.58 -31.78
N THR A 1259 -1.17 -29.07 -30.66
CA THR A 1259 -1.41 -27.64 -30.44
C THR A 1259 -0.09 -26.90 -30.25
N VAL A 1260 0.84 -27.46 -29.48
CA VAL A 1260 2.19 -26.90 -29.31
C VAL A 1260 2.92 -26.84 -30.65
N ASP A 1261 2.86 -27.92 -31.45
CA ASP A 1261 3.49 -27.97 -32.78
C ASP A 1261 2.86 -26.97 -33.76
N MET A 1262 1.54 -26.75 -33.68
CA MET A 1262 0.84 -25.71 -34.46
C MET A 1262 1.28 -24.30 -34.06
N LEU A 1263 1.30 -24.01 -32.75
CA LEU A 1263 1.68 -22.68 -32.23
C LEU A 1263 3.15 -22.35 -32.52
N ARG A 1264 4.05 -23.33 -32.43
CA ARG A 1264 5.46 -23.17 -32.81
C ARG A 1264 5.62 -22.83 -34.30
N LYS A 1265 4.89 -23.52 -35.19
CA LYS A 1265 4.88 -23.22 -36.64
C LYS A 1265 4.30 -21.82 -36.93
N MET A 1266 3.28 -21.39 -36.19
CA MET A 1266 2.73 -20.04 -36.31
C MET A 1266 3.73 -18.99 -35.80
N GLY A 1267 4.40 -19.26 -34.68
CA GLY A 1267 5.47 -18.42 -34.14
C GLY A 1267 6.59 -18.18 -35.16
N ASP A 1268 7.06 -19.23 -35.83
CA ASP A 1268 8.10 -19.14 -36.87
C ASP A 1268 7.64 -18.37 -38.13
N LEU A 1269 6.33 -18.35 -38.43
CA LEU A 1269 5.73 -17.60 -39.53
C LEU A 1269 5.49 -16.12 -39.19
N ILE A 1270 5.25 -15.81 -37.91
CA ILE A 1270 4.97 -14.46 -37.38
C ILE A 1270 6.27 -13.74 -36.98
N ALA A 1271 7.32 -14.50 -36.64
CA ALA A 1271 8.64 -14.01 -36.25
C ALA A 1271 9.36 -13.33 -37.40
#